data_AF-A0A2Z6B1F3-F1
#
_entry.id   AF-A0A2Z6B1F3-F1
#
_cell.length_a   1.000
_cell.length_b   1.000
_cell.length_c   1.000
_cell.angle_alpha   90.00
_cell.angle_beta   90.00
_cell.angle_gamma   90.00
#
_symmetry.space_group_name_H-M   'P 1'
#
loop_
_entity.id
_entity.type
_entity.pdbx_description
1 polymer ?
#
loop_
_entity_poly.entity_id
_entity_poly.type
_entity_poly.pdbx_seq_one_letter_code
_entity_poly.pdbx_strand_id
1 'polypeptide(L)'
;MRLHGGDGDDVLSGGFGNDRLYGWDGDDTLSGGWGHDRLYGGDGDDSLDGGSGNDRLYGGDGGDTLSGGNGHDRLYGDAGNDLLSGEAGDDRLWGDAGDDSLDGGAGNDRLYGGDGNDTLLGGDGNDRLYGGDGDDLLNGGGGSDILDGGAGVDTVDYSSSETGVSIDTDQLLNIEIVHGSDANDTLTGNGDADSLFGGGGDDTLSGLAGNDTLDGGDGSDVVDGGDGDDSLLGGEGDDTLNGGAGDDAIDAGSGNDLLSGGDGDDSLAGGLGADTLSGDNGNDSLSGGAGADTLSGGTGDDLLSGDAGDDFLVGAGQNDTLLGGLGNDTLDAGYGDDLLEGGEGADSLMGSGGADTMLGGIGDDTLSGDIGADSLDGGDGQDFLVGGDDADTLKGESGNDSLTGGAGDDVMDGGDGVDTLRGDAGHDVIFGGAGEDMLKGGDGADTLDGGLDADTLQGGSGDDSLSGGSGDDFLEGGIGADTLQGNEGNDFMAGDDGDDYLIGAANNDTLLGGAGNDTLDAGYGDDSLVGADGDDYLLGSGGDDILLGDVGSDTLSGGIGADFLSGGDHGDSLVGGDGADTLAGDAGADTLYGGAGDDSLVGGLGEDVLLGEDGDDFLSGGDGADDLKGGSGQDVLEGGLGNDVLSGGDDLDTLLGQDGDDSLSGGSGDDSLDGGAGRDNISGDDGNDTLLGDSGNDYLAGGLDDDVIFGGSDDDQLLGGSGLDTLWGELGNDNLSGGDDADVLWGGVGDDRLWGDGGDDELFGGDGADTIKGGSGNDVVEGAFGADHLTGGSGDDHVGGGDGDDYLNGEDGNDTLWGEAGNDTLAGSSGADLLDGGDGNDSLMGGASDDTLLGGAGNDILYGNLGNDVLEGGAGSDRLWGDDGDDVLRGLADEDDLRGGSGNDLLEGGEGDDTLSGGWGLDVLRGDAGADILSGGGDADELYGGDGSDKLMGDAGNDTLYGDLDGDLLYAGDGDDWLYGGDGDDVVDTGSGHDRAWGDAGEDTLSGQDGNDTLYGGSGQDSLSGGDGDDYLGGGSSADTLYGGNGADSLYGGGDNDLLSGDMGDDKLVGDGGDDTMDGGLGNDTLYGSDGADSLSGGAGTDFMAGGDGDDQLFGNADNDSLAGGAGMDTLYGELGNDRLWGDGGDDQLFGGLGDDSLHGEFGADTLAGGAGSDIFYYDAAGEGGDSILGFSDGEDKLRFNSENFIESYDIETLSGFDGSNGASDAHYVFDSSTGIFYYDANGADQAGGEEALAHFDNADSIVWDGDDIEFV
;
A
#
# COMPACT_ATOMS: atom_id res chain seq x y z
N MET A 1 -89.74 103.20 -17.53
CA MET A 1 -90.89 102.86 -18.39
C MET A 1 -91.43 101.49 -17.99
N ARG A 2 -92.61 101.11 -18.50
CA ARG A 2 -93.16 99.75 -18.32
C ARG A 2 -93.65 99.24 -19.67
N LEU A 3 -92.97 98.26 -20.24
CA LEU A 3 -93.23 97.64 -21.55
C LEU A 3 -93.69 96.20 -21.36
N HIS A 4 -94.57 95.71 -22.24
CA HIS A 4 -95.12 94.34 -22.23
C HIS A 4 -95.17 93.83 -23.68
N GLY A 5 -94.61 92.65 -23.95
CA GLY A 5 -94.62 91.94 -25.24
C GLY A 5 -95.95 91.24 -25.49
N GLY A 6 -96.24 90.20 -24.70
CA GLY A 6 -97.44 89.38 -24.83
C GLY A 6 -97.09 88.06 -25.50
N ASP A 7 -98.06 87.36 -26.11
CA ASP A 7 -97.77 86.08 -26.77
C ASP A 7 -96.95 86.26 -28.09
N GLY A 8 -95.81 85.56 -28.21
CA GLY A 8 -94.89 85.42 -29.36
C GLY A 8 -93.61 86.27 -29.26
N ASP A 9 -92.53 85.82 -29.91
CA ASP A 9 -91.17 86.44 -29.91
C ASP A 9 -91.16 87.97 -30.16
N ASP A 10 -90.68 88.73 -29.18
CA ASP A 10 -90.72 90.17 -29.06
C ASP A 10 -89.35 90.80 -28.78
N VAL A 11 -89.15 92.05 -29.21
CA VAL A 11 -87.93 92.83 -28.92
C VAL A 11 -88.28 94.12 -28.19
N LEU A 12 -87.74 94.27 -26.98
CA LEU A 12 -88.09 95.34 -26.05
C LEU A 12 -86.83 96.11 -25.61
N SER A 13 -86.89 97.45 -25.63
CA SER A 13 -85.78 98.31 -25.20
C SER A 13 -86.25 99.47 -24.32
N GLY A 14 -85.63 99.60 -23.14
CA GLY A 14 -85.92 100.64 -22.14
C GLY A 14 -85.27 101.99 -22.46
N GLY A 15 -83.98 101.98 -22.79
CA GLY A 15 -83.24 103.17 -23.19
C GLY A 15 -82.61 103.90 -22.02
N PHE A 16 -83.22 104.99 -21.51
CA PHE A 16 -82.66 105.79 -20.41
C PHE A 16 -83.66 105.92 -19.25
N GLY A 17 -83.19 105.67 -18.03
CA GLY A 17 -83.91 105.72 -16.77
C GLY A 17 -84.46 104.35 -16.34
N ASN A 18 -84.92 104.23 -15.09
CA ASN A 18 -85.36 102.94 -14.54
C ASN A 18 -86.61 102.37 -15.25
N ASP A 19 -86.41 101.27 -15.94
CA ASP A 19 -87.36 100.61 -16.82
C ASP A 19 -87.84 99.26 -16.25
N ARG A 20 -88.95 98.76 -16.80
CA ARG A 20 -89.54 97.45 -16.50
C ARG A 20 -90.05 96.82 -17.79
N LEU A 21 -89.39 95.80 -18.28
CA LEU A 21 -89.73 95.09 -19.52
C LEU A 21 -90.30 93.72 -19.15
N TYR A 22 -91.32 93.26 -19.88
CA TYR A 22 -91.98 91.96 -19.68
C TYR A 22 -92.16 91.32 -21.07
N GLY A 23 -91.54 90.18 -21.33
CA GLY A 23 -91.62 89.41 -22.58
C GLY A 23 -92.94 88.64 -22.69
N TRP A 24 -93.17 87.71 -21.75
CA TRP A 24 -94.28 86.76 -21.66
C TRP A 24 -94.01 85.44 -22.39
N ASP A 25 -94.77 85.04 -23.42
CA ASP A 25 -94.54 83.74 -24.08
C ASP A 25 -93.78 84.00 -25.40
N GLY A 26 -92.76 83.23 -25.78
CA GLY A 26 -91.94 83.39 -26.99
C GLY A 26 -90.47 83.70 -26.69
N ASP A 27 -89.59 83.47 -27.68
CA ASP A 27 -88.14 83.74 -27.54
C ASP A 27 -87.88 85.25 -27.74
N ASP A 28 -87.72 85.98 -26.64
CA ASP A 28 -87.70 87.43 -26.58
C ASP A 28 -86.28 88.02 -26.45
N THR A 29 -86.11 89.28 -26.85
CA THR A 29 -84.86 90.04 -26.62
C THR A 29 -85.14 91.36 -25.91
N LEU A 30 -84.62 91.49 -24.69
CA LEU A 30 -84.87 92.61 -23.80
C LEU A 30 -83.57 93.37 -23.49
N SER A 31 -83.57 94.69 -23.63
CA SER A 31 -82.43 95.55 -23.24
C SER A 31 -82.87 96.72 -22.37
N GLY A 32 -82.33 96.82 -21.15
CA GLY A 32 -82.61 97.88 -20.17
C GLY A 32 -82.01 99.22 -20.62
N GLY A 33 -80.70 99.22 -20.86
CA GLY A 33 -79.94 100.40 -21.27
C GLY A 33 -79.32 101.10 -20.06
N TRP A 34 -79.55 102.39 -19.88
CA TRP A 34 -78.98 103.13 -18.74
C TRP A 34 -80.04 103.30 -17.66
N GLY A 35 -79.89 102.70 -16.48
CA GLY A 35 -80.98 102.72 -15.52
C GLY A 35 -80.75 101.90 -14.26
N HIS A 36 -81.85 101.51 -13.63
CA HIS A 36 -81.90 100.45 -12.62
C HIS A 36 -83.16 99.69 -12.98
N ASP A 37 -83.00 98.79 -13.90
CA ASP A 37 -84.02 98.23 -14.76
C ASP A 37 -84.50 96.90 -14.19
N ARG A 38 -85.65 96.45 -14.70
CA ARG A 38 -86.16 95.10 -14.43
C ARG A 38 -86.62 94.47 -15.71
N LEU A 39 -85.95 93.42 -16.14
CA LEU A 39 -86.29 92.67 -17.33
C LEU A 39 -86.88 91.33 -16.87
N TYR A 40 -87.95 90.89 -17.54
CA TYR A 40 -88.60 89.60 -17.33
C TYR A 40 -88.80 89.00 -18.71
N GLY A 41 -88.13 87.90 -19.03
CA GLY A 41 -88.26 87.14 -20.26
C GLY A 41 -89.62 86.44 -20.32
N GLY A 42 -89.74 85.26 -19.74
CA GLY A 42 -91.00 84.51 -19.61
C GLY A 42 -90.83 83.09 -20.13
N ASP A 43 -91.78 82.54 -20.89
CA ASP A 43 -91.61 81.20 -21.49
C ASP A 43 -90.91 81.37 -22.86
N GLY A 44 -89.76 80.75 -23.13
CA GLY A 44 -88.99 80.85 -24.39
C GLY A 44 -87.50 81.05 -24.13
N ASP A 45 -86.64 80.80 -25.13
CA ASP A 45 -85.19 81.04 -25.02
C ASP A 45 -84.91 82.55 -25.22
N ASP A 46 -84.70 83.28 -24.13
CA ASP A 46 -84.67 84.74 -24.05
C ASP A 46 -83.24 85.32 -23.97
N SER A 47 -83.06 86.55 -24.49
CA SER A 47 -81.79 87.30 -24.36
C SER A 47 -82.00 88.64 -23.66
N LEU A 48 -81.42 88.79 -22.48
CA LEU A 48 -81.59 89.93 -21.57
C LEU A 48 -80.26 90.65 -21.32
N ASP A 49 -80.25 91.97 -21.55
CA ASP A 49 -79.10 92.86 -21.28
C ASP A 49 -79.55 94.03 -20.38
N GLY A 50 -79.01 94.11 -19.17
CA GLY A 50 -79.27 95.18 -18.20
C GLY A 50 -78.68 96.51 -18.66
N GLY A 51 -77.39 96.50 -18.97
CA GLY A 51 -76.63 97.62 -19.51
C GLY A 51 -75.83 98.36 -18.45
N SER A 52 -76.35 99.45 -17.89
CA SER A 52 -75.61 100.24 -16.90
C SER A 52 -76.49 100.65 -15.72
N GLY A 53 -76.00 100.35 -14.53
CA GLY A 53 -76.62 100.55 -13.23
C GLY A 53 -77.17 99.25 -12.66
N ASN A 54 -77.53 99.26 -11.38
CA ASN A 54 -77.99 98.06 -10.65
C ASN A 54 -79.34 97.52 -11.16
N ASP A 55 -79.28 96.50 -11.99
CA ASP A 55 -80.40 95.93 -12.71
C ASP A 55 -80.94 94.65 -12.07
N ARG A 56 -82.10 94.18 -12.55
CA ARG A 56 -82.65 92.86 -12.21
C ARG A 56 -83.17 92.17 -13.48
N LEU A 57 -82.60 91.05 -13.84
CA LEU A 57 -82.98 90.27 -15.01
C LEU A 57 -83.58 88.95 -14.52
N TYR A 58 -84.66 88.50 -15.15
CA TYR A 58 -85.33 87.22 -14.91
C TYR A 58 -85.52 86.59 -16.29
N GLY A 59 -84.90 85.44 -16.54
CA GLY A 59 -85.00 84.65 -17.76
C GLY A 59 -86.40 84.07 -17.90
N GLY A 60 -86.64 82.93 -17.27
CA GLY A 60 -87.95 82.28 -17.20
C GLY A 60 -87.85 80.81 -17.60
N ASP A 61 -88.84 80.26 -18.31
CA ASP A 61 -88.75 78.88 -18.80
C ASP A 61 -88.08 78.87 -20.19
N GLY A 62 -86.82 78.44 -20.35
CA GLY A 62 -86.07 78.41 -21.61
C GLY A 62 -84.56 78.50 -21.37
N GLY A 63 -83.73 78.22 -22.39
CA GLY A 63 -82.29 78.42 -22.30
C GLY A 63 -81.91 79.86 -22.62
N ASP A 64 -81.68 80.65 -21.59
CA ASP A 64 -81.61 82.10 -21.62
C ASP A 64 -80.17 82.64 -21.59
N THR A 65 -79.97 83.87 -22.07
CA THR A 65 -78.68 84.57 -21.98
C THR A 65 -78.85 85.93 -21.33
N LEU A 66 -78.27 86.11 -20.14
CA LEU A 66 -78.40 87.28 -19.29
C LEU A 66 -77.04 87.98 -19.07
N SER A 67 -77.01 89.29 -19.28
CA SER A 67 -75.85 90.13 -18.96
C SER A 67 -76.26 91.32 -18.10
N GLY A 68 -75.62 91.49 -16.94
CA GLY A 68 -75.85 92.59 -16.01
C GLY A 68 -75.29 93.91 -16.53
N GLY A 69 -74.01 93.88 -16.92
CA GLY A 69 -73.28 95.04 -17.43
C GLY A 69 -72.56 95.78 -16.31
N ASN A 70 -72.54 97.11 -16.33
CA ASN A 70 -71.84 97.85 -15.27
C ASN A 70 -72.80 98.11 -14.10
N GLY A 71 -72.60 97.53 -12.92
CA GLY A 71 -73.66 97.59 -11.93
C GLY A 71 -73.37 96.92 -10.60
N HIS A 72 -74.45 96.51 -9.94
CA HIS A 72 -74.46 95.56 -8.83
C HIS A 72 -75.79 94.85 -9.03
N ASP A 73 -75.75 93.87 -9.88
CA ASP A 73 -76.88 93.36 -10.64
C ASP A 73 -77.41 92.09 -10.00
N ARG A 74 -78.59 91.69 -10.46
CA ARG A 74 -79.23 90.43 -10.05
C ARG A 74 -79.80 89.73 -11.26
N LEU A 75 -79.23 88.60 -11.60
CA LEU A 75 -79.62 87.81 -12.76
C LEU A 75 -80.20 86.50 -12.24
N TYR A 76 -81.36 86.10 -12.76
CA TYR A 76 -82.04 84.84 -12.47
C TYR A 76 -82.29 84.15 -13.81
N GLY A 77 -81.70 82.97 -14.03
CA GLY A 77 -81.93 82.12 -15.20
C GLY A 77 -83.33 81.51 -15.20
N ASP A 78 -83.75 81.02 -14.03
CA ASP A 78 -85.01 80.31 -13.78
C ASP A 78 -84.97 78.84 -14.28
N ALA A 79 -85.50 78.46 -15.44
CA ALA A 79 -85.55 77.04 -15.86
C ALA A 79 -85.07 76.83 -17.30
N GLY A 80 -83.88 76.30 -17.46
CA GLY A 80 -83.21 75.96 -18.71
C GLY A 80 -81.70 76.00 -18.51
N ASN A 81 -80.93 75.72 -19.56
CA ASN A 81 -79.48 75.83 -19.52
C ASN A 81 -79.08 77.25 -19.95
N ASP A 82 -78.67 78.06 -19.00
CA ASP A 82 -78.57 79.51 -19.10
C ASP A 82 -77.12 80.01 -19.07
N LEU A 83 -76.88 81.17 -19.68
CA LEU A 83 -75.59 81.87 -19.66
C LEU A 83 -75.75 83.22 -18.96
N LEU A 84 -75.15 83.37 -17.78
CA LEU A 84 -75.23 84.56 -16.94
C LEU A 84 -73.86 85.23 -16.77
N SER A 85 -73.78 86.53 -17.01
CA SER A 85 -72.56 87.32 -16.78
C SER A 85 -72.87 88.61 -16.01
N GLY A 86 -72.19 88.80 -14.87
CA GLY A 86 -72.28 90.01 -14.05
C GLY A 86 -71.54 91.20 -14.68
N GLU A 87 -70.34 90.95 -15.20
CA GLU A 87 -69.35 91.92 -15.67
C GLU A 87 -68.67 92.74 -14.55
N ALA A 88 -69.19 93.91 -14.18
CA ALA A 88 -68.46 94.82 -13.30
C ALA A 88 -69.29 95.29 -12.11
N GLY A 89 -68.81 94.95 -10.92
CA GLY A 89 -69.34 95.29 -9.60
C GLY A 89 -69.78 94.05 -8.81
N ASP A 90 -70.06 94.22 -7.51
CA ASP A 90 -70.57 93.12 -6.66
C ASP A 90 -71.96 92.62 -7.11
N ASP A 91 -72.00 91.55 -7.89
CA ASP A 91 -73.16 91.01 -8.56
C ASP A 91 -73.75 89.78 -7.85
N ARG A 92 -74.95 89.38 -8.26
CA ARG A 92 -75.59 88.14 -7.82
C ARG A 92 -76.26 87.41 -8.97
N LEU A 93 -75.81 86.20 -9.24
CA LEU A 93 -76.27 85.38 -10.33
C LEU A 93 -76.91 84.11 -9.75
N TRP A 94 -78.03 83.69 -10.32
CA TRP A 94 -78.75 82.44 -10.03
C TRP A 94 -79.02 81.75 -11.36
N GLY A 95 -78.47 80.57 -11.61
CA GLY A 95 -78.81 79.74 -12.77
C GLY A 95 -80.20 79.09 -12.60
N ASP A 96 -80.46 78.57 -11.40
CA ASP A 96 -81.69 77.91 -10.96
C ASP A 96 -81.85 76.46 -11.48
N ALA A 97 -82.31 76.16 -12.69
CA ALA A 97 -82.49 74.75 -13.10
C ALA A 97 -82.09 74.48 -14.55
N GLY A 98 -80.96 73.81 -14.75
CA GLY A 98 -80.34 73.40 -16.01
C GLY A 98 -78.82 73.45 -15.85
N ASP A 99 -78.07 73.04 -16.86
CA ASP A 99 -76.59 73.17 -16.84
C ASP A 99 -76.20 74.59 -17.26
N ASP A 100 -75.85 75.43 -16.29
CA ASP A 100 -75.68 76.88 -16.40
C ASP A 100 -74.21 77.32 -16.40
N SER A 101 -73.92 78.47 -17.01
CA SER A 101 -72.58 79.09 -16.98
C SER A 101 -72.66 80.49 -16.42
N LEU A 102 -72.01 80.70 -15.28
CA LEU A 102 -72.03 81.94 -14.50
C LEU A 102 -70.63 82.55 -14.40
N ASP A 103 -70.50 83.81 -14.80
CA ASP A 103 -69.27 84.61 -14.67
C ASP A 103 -69.56 85.88 -13.86
N GLY A 104 -68.95 86.00 -12.67
CA GLY A 104 -69.09 87.15 -11.77
C GLY A 104 -68.41 88.40 -12.32
N GLY A 105 -67.21 88.24 -12.89
CA GLY A 105 -66.41 89.33 -13.43
C GLY A 105 -65.55 90.02 -12.36
N ALA A 106 -65.63 91.35 -12.24
CA ALA A 106 -64.82 92.10 -11.27
C ALA A 106 -65.70 92.61 -10.13
N GLY A 107 -65.48 92.17 -8.89
CA GLY A 107 -66.48 92.42 -7.85
C GLY A 107 -66.20 91.79 -6.50
N ASN A 108 -67.26 91.40 -5.81
CA ASN A 108 -67.28 90.51 -4.65
C ASN A 108 -68.62 89.80 -4.76
N ASP A 109 -68.64 88.81 -5.63
CA ASP A 109 -69.81 88.33 -6.30
C ASP A 109 -70.43 87.16 -5.52
N ARG A 110 -71.68 86.85 -5.87
CA ARG A 110 -72.36 85.65 -5.38
C ARG A 110 -72.99 84.91 -6.54
N LEU A 111 -72.46 83.75 -6.85
CA LEU A 111 -72.95 82.89 -7.90
C LEU A 111 -73.65 81.70 -7.24
N TYR A 112 -74.80 81.32 -7.78
CA TYR A 112 -75.57 80.15 -7.41
C TYR A 112 -75.88 79.42 -8.72
N GLY A 113 -75.35 78.22 -8.91
CA GLY A 113 -75.61 77.37 -10.07
C GLY A 113 -77.07 76.94 -10.06
N GLY A 114 -77.44 75.90 -9.32
CA GLY A 114 -78.82 75.43 -9.24
C GLY A 114 -78.94 73.91 -9.36
N ASP A 115 -79.96 73.43 -10.04
CA ASP A 115 -80.07 72.01 -10.43
C ASP A 115 -79.40 71.84 -11.82
N GLY A 116 -78.25 71.17 -11.96
CA GLY A 116 -77.56 70.92 -13.23
C GLY A 116 -76.04 70.95 -13.06
N ASN A 117 -75.29 70.60 -14.10
CA ASN A 117 -73.83 70.64 -14.08
C ASN A 117 -73.33 72.04 -14.51
N ASP A 118 -73.01 72.88 -13.55
CA ASP A 118 -72.77 74.31 -13.73
C ASP A 118 -71.29 74.67 -13.83
N THR A 119 -70.98 75.81 -14.45
CA THR A 119 -69.61 76.38 -14.46
C THR A 119 -69.64 77.78 -13.86
N LEU A 120 -68.96 77.96 -12.72
CA LEU A 120 -68.95 79.21 -11.95
C LEU A 120 -67.53 79.81 -11.89
N LEU A 121 -67.38 81.02 -12.42
CA LEU A 121 -66.15 81.82 -12.33
C LEU A 121 -66.40 83.06 -11.47
N GLY A 122 -65.68 83.19 -10.36
CA GLY A 122 -65.75 84.34 -9.44
C GLY A 122 -65.15 85.59 -10.05
N GLY A 123 -63.86 85.51 -10.42
CA GLY A 123 -63.12 86.57 -11.10
C GLY A 123 -62.21 87.35 -10.14
N ASP A 124 -62.20 88.68 -10.21
CA ASP A 124 -61.38 89.49 -9.30
C ASP A 124 -62.22 89.88 -8.06
N GLY A 125 -61.84 89.49 -6.84
CA GLY A 125 -62.54 89.89 -5.62
C GLY A 125 -62.63 88.80 -4.56
N ASN A 126 -63.40 89.05 -3.48
CA ASN A 126 -63.71 88.03 -2.49
C ASN A 126 -65.12 87.47 -2.74
N ASP A 127 -65.18 86.40 -3.50
CA ASP A 127 -66.38 85.87 -4.11
C ASP A 127 -67.00 84.73 -3.27
N ARG A 128 -68.24 84.38 -3.62
CA ARG A 128 -68.91 83.19 -3.08
C ARG A 128 -69.59 82.44 -4.21
N LEU A 129 -69.16 81.22 -4.44
CA LEU A 129 -69.68 80.35 -5.48
C LEU A 129 -70.40 79.20 -4.78
N TYR A 130 -71.61 78.92 -5.21
CA TYR A 130 -72.42 77.79 -4.75
C TYR A 130 -72.85 77.04 -6.01
N GLY A 131 -72.37 75.83 -6.24
CA GLY A 131 -72.71 75.01 -7.40
C GLY A 131 -74.17 74.59 -7.36
N GLY A 132 -74.54 73.61 -6.54
CA GLY A 132 -75.93 73.20 -6.35
C GLY A 132 -76.10 71.69 -6.42
N ASP A 133 -77.09 71.18 -7.14
CA ASP A 133 -77.24 69.76 -7.44
C ASP A 133 -76.64 69.49 -8.84
N GLY A 134 -75.56 68.74 -8.99
CA GLY A 134 -74.91 68.42 -10.26
C GLY A 134 -73.38 68.46 -10.13
N ASP A 135 -72.66 68.04 -11.18
CA ASP A 135 -71.18 68.07 -11.19
C ASP A 135 -70.71 69.44 -11.70
N ASP A 136 -70.23 70.29 -10.79
CA ASP A 136 -69.95 71.70 -11.02
C ASP A 136 -68.45 72.02 -11.13
N LEU A 137 -68.08 72.99 -11.98
CA LEU A 137 -66.71 73.53 -12.09
C LEU A 137 -66.64 74.93 -11.49
N LEU A 138 -65.90 75.10 -10.40
CA LEU A 138 -65.77 76.36 -9.67
C LEU A 138 -64.34 76.91 -9.77
N ASN A 139 -64.19 78.21 -10.01
CA ASN A 139 -62.91 78.90 -9.89
C ASN A 139 -63.13 80.26 -9.23
N GLY A 140 -62.56 80.45 -8.04
CA GLY A 140 -62.70 81.67 -7.24
C GLY A 140 -62.03 82.88 -7.89
N GLY A 141 -60.93 82.67 -8.62
CA GLY A 141 -60.11 83.71 -9.20
C GLY A 141 -59.18 84.35 -8.16
N GLY A 142 -59.03 85.68 -8.20
CA GLY A 142 -58.10 86.37 -7.31
C GLY A 142 -58.80 86.90 -6.07
N GLY A 143 -58.57 86.31 -4.90
CA GLY A 143 -59.46 86.59 -3.78
C GLY A 143 -59.15 85.97 -2.44
N SER A 144 -60.15 85.98 -1.57
CA SER A 144 -60.29 85.00 -0.49
C SER A 144 -61.75 84.61 -0.50
N ASP A 145 -62.01 83.46 -1.10
CA ASP A 145 -63.27 83.06 -1.68
C ASP A 145 -63.91 81.94 -0.86
N ILE A 146 -65.20 81.71 -1.09
CA ILE A 146 -65.91 80.55 -0.52
C ILE A 146 -66.53 79.81 -1.69
N LEU A 147 -66.08 78.60 -1.93
CA LEU A 147 -66.56 77.73 -2.99
C LEU A 147 -67.26 76.55 -2.32
N ASP A 148 -68.52 76.35 -2.67
CA ASP A 148 -69.37 75.28 -2.16
C ASP A 148 -69.92 74.54 -3.38
N GLY A 149 -69.41 73.35 -3.69
CA GLY A 149 -69.82 72.60 -4.88
C GLY A 149 -71.27 72.18 -4.76
N GLY A 150 -71.60 71.40 -3.74
CA GLY A 150 -72.97 71.08 -3.36
C GLY A 150 -73.20 69.59 -3.40
N ALA A 151 -74.03 69.10 -4.31
CA ALA A 151 -74.36 67.69 -4.46
C ALA A 151 -74.00 67.22 -5.88
N GLY A 152 -72.83 66.62 -6.04
CA GLY A 152 -72.35 66.04 -7.28
C GLY A 152 -70.88 65.70 -7.12
N VAL A 153 -70.12 65.68 -8.21
CA VAL A 153 -68.66 65.67 -8.17
C VAL A 153 -68.15 67.03 -8.68
N ASP A 154 -67.65 67.84 -7.77
CA ASP A 154 -67.36 69.25 -7.99
C ASP A 154 -65.84 69.51 -8.07
N THR A 155 -65.41 70.34 -9.03
CA THR A 155 -64.00 70.60 -9.34
C THR A 155 -63.60 72.05 -9.11
N VAL A 156 -62.44 72.27 -8.51
CA VAL A 156 -61.75 73.56 -8.40
C VAL A 156 -60.41 73.52 -9.13
N ASP A 157 -60.19 74.45 -10.07
CA ASP A 157 -59.00 74.46 -10.93
C ASP A 157 -58.23 75.79 -10.84
N TYR A 158 -57.05 75.76 -10.18
CA TYR A 158 -56.10 76.87 -10.08
C TYR A 158 -54.84 76.70 -10.95
N SER A 159 -54.79 75.73 -11.85
CA SER A 159 -53.61 75.40 -12.68
C SER A 159 -53.06 76.53 -13.56
N SER A 160 -53.82 77.61 -13.75
CA SER A 160 -53.39 78.80 -14.49
C SER A 160 -52.85 79.93 -13.61
N SER A 161 -52.81 79.75 -12.29
CA SER A 161 -52.27 80.71 -11.33
C SER A 161 -50.75 80.86 -11.47
N GLU A 162 -50.25 82.10 -11.40
CA GLU A 162 -48.79 82.40 -11.43
C GLU A 162 -48.20 82.51 -9.99
N THR A 163 -48.99 82.25 -8.95
CA THR A 163 -48.58 82.35 -7.53
C THR A 163 -49.17 81.21 -6.73
N GLY A 164 -48.46 80.79 -5.68
CA GLY A 164 -48.91 79.75 -4.77
C GLY A 164 -50.34 79.98 -4.26
N VAL A 165 -51.16 78.97 -4.47
CA VAL A 165 -52.55 78.76 -4.07
C VAL A 165 -52.53 78.24 -2.64
N SER A 166 -53.18 78.96 -1.74
CA SER A 166 -53.36 78.51 -0.36
C SER A 166 -54.85 78.44 -0.08
N ILE A 167 -55.37 77.22 -0.02
CA ILE A 167 -56.76 76.93 0.31
C ILE A 167 -57.03 77.19 1.81
N ASP A 168 -56.01 77.47 2.62
CA ASP A 168 -56.22 78.04 3.97
C ASP A 168 -56.81 79.47 3.91
N THR A 169 -56.66 80.20 2.78
CA THR A 169 -57.27 81.53 2.60
C THR A 169 -58.65 81.48 1.93
N ASP A 170 -58.88 80.50 1.06
CA ASP A 170 -60.20 80.19 0.52
C ASP A 170 -60.93 79.22 1.47
N GLN A 171 -62.21 78.94 1.23
CA GLN A 171 -62.93 77.88 1.94
C GLN A 171 -63.62 77.01 0.91
N LEU A 172 -63.15 75.78 0.77
CA LEU A 172 -63.79 74.76 -0.07
C LEU A 172 -64.75 73.94 0.80
N LEU A 173 -65.96 73.71 0.31
CA LEU A 173 -67.00 72.92 0.96
C LEU A 173 -67.62 72.02 -0.10
N ASN A 174 -67.76 70.72 0.15
CA ASN A 174 -68.32 69.78 -0.84
C ASN A 174 -67.61 69.94 -2.20
N ILE A 175 -66.27 69.86 -2.20
CA ILE A 175 -65.43 69.93 -3.40
C ILE A 175 -64.58 68.68 -3.38
N GLU A 176 -64.70 67.83 -4.40
CA GLU A 176 -63.99 66.56 -4.49
C GLU A 176 -62.70 66.66 -5.31
N ILE A 177 -62.49 67.68 -6.15
CA ILE A 177 -61.28 67.80 -7.00
C ILE A 177 -60.68 69.20 -6.88
N VAL A 178 -59.37 69.29 -6.63
CA VAL A 178 -58.61 70.54 -6.48
C VAL A 178 -57.28 70.47 -7.24
N HIS A 179 -57.06 71.38 -8.19
CA HIS A 179 -55.77 71.54 -8.88
C HIS A 179 -55.04 72.81 -8.42
N GLY A 180 -53.81 72.67 -7.96
CA GLY A 180 -52.85 73.71 -7.58
C GLY A 180 -52.11 74.36 -8.76
N SER A 181 -51.01 75.05 -8.49
CA SER A 181 -50.21 75.88 -9.39
C SER A 181 -48.74 75.45 -9.48
N ASP A 182 -47.95 76.06 -10.37
CA ASP A 182 -46.49 75.79 -10.45
C ASP A 182 -45.67 76.51 -9.34
N ALA A 183 -46.28 76.82 -8.19
CA ALA A 183 -45.59 77.43 -7.04
C ALA A 183 -46.06 76.78 -5.73
N ASN A 184 -45.28 76.96 -4.65
CA ASN A 184 -45.58 76.39 -3.33
C ASN A 184 -47.03 76.66 -2.85
N ASP A 185 -47.79 75.59 -2.78
CA ASP A 185 -49.21 75.54 -2.47
C ASP A 185 -49.47 74.96 -1.07
N THR A 186 -50.69 75.19 -0.57
CA THR A 186 -51.18 74.50 0.63
C THR A 186 -52.63 74.14 0.41
N LEU A 187 -52.88 72.85 0.20
CA LEU A 187 -54.18 72.29 -0.14
C LEU A 187 -54.67 71.42 1.03
N THR A 188 -55.96 71.48 1.35
CA THR A 188 -56.54 70.67 2.43
C THR A 188 -57.95 70.24 2.03
N GLY A 189 -58.20 68.93 2.11
CA GLY A 189 -59.47 68.29 1.88
C GLY A 189 -60.46 68.45 3.05
N ASN A 190 -61.43 67.56 3.12
CA ASN A 190 -62.54 67.57 4.06
C ASN A 190 -62.76 66.19 4.71
N GLY A 191 -63.98 65.68 4.82
CA GLY A 191 -64.28 64.38 5.43
C GLY A 191 -64.88 63.37 4.46
N ASP A 192 -64.86 63.71 3.17
CA ASP A 192 -65.34 62.95 2.02
C ASP A 192 -64.14 62.69 1.09
N ALA A 193 -64.27 61.80 0.10
CA ALA A 193 -63.16 61.45 -0.80
C ALA A 193 -62.76 62.63 -1.71
N ASP A 194 -61.51 63.09 -1.57
CA ASP A 194 -60.95 64.26 -2.25
C ASP A 194 -59.84 63.87 -3.26
N SER A 195 -59.60 64.72 -4.25
CA SER A 195 -58.50 64.60 -5.23
C SER A 195 -57.73 65.92 -5.29
N LEU A 196 -56.54 65.97 -4.70
CA LEU A 196 -55.71 67.17 -4.56
C LEU A 196 -54.44 67.03 -5.40
N PHE A 197 -54.15 68.01 -6.27
CA PHE A 197 -52.95 68.04 -7.10
C PHE A 197 -52.15 69.32 -6.80
N GLY A 198 -50.90 69.22 -6.34
CA GLY A 198 -50.01 70.35 -5.99
C GLY A 198 -49.48 71.06 -7.22
N GLY A 199 -48.76 70.34 -8.08
CA GLY A 199 -48.27 70.84 -9.36
C GLY A 199 -46.75 70.97 -9.36
N GLY A 200 -46.22 72.15 -9.09
CA GLY A 200 -44.77 72.29 -8.93
C GLY A 200 -44.42 73.33 -7.87
N GLY A 201 -43.24 73.25 -7.29
CA GLY A 201 -42.88 73.96 -6.06
C GLY A 201 -43.04 73.06 -4.83
N ASP A 202 -42.51 73.49 -3.68
CA ASP A 202 -42.59 72.70 -2.44
C ASP A 202 -43.97 72.91 -1.79
N ASP A 203 -44.85 71.92 -1.92
CA ASP A 203 -46.27 71.96 -1.61
C ASP A 203 -46.59 71.27 -0.26
N THR A 204 -47.79 71.53 0.27
CA THR A 204 -48.31 70.83 1.46
C THR A 204 -49.75 70.43 1.25
N LEU A 205 -50.02 69.14 1.18
CA LEU A 205 -51.33 68.54 0.89
C LEU A 205 -51.81 67.74 2.11
N SER A 206 -53.12 67.78 2.42
CA SER A 206 -53.71 66.99 3.50
C SER A 206 -55.15 66.56 3.17
N GLY A 207 -55.45 65.26 3.17
CA GLY A 207 -56.76 64.68 2.83
C GLY A 207 -57.76 64.73 3.98
N LEU A 208 -57.28 64.41 5.19
CA LEU A 208 -57.98 64.32 6.48
C LEU A 208 -58.80 63.04 6.68
N ALA A 209 -59.98 62.91 6.10
CA ALA A 209 -60.76 61.69 6.23
C ALA A 209 -61.53 61.46 4.93
N GLY A 210 -61.56 60.25 4.42
CA GLY A 210 -61.98 60.02 3.05
C GLY A 210 -61.10 58.94 2.43
N ASN A 211 -61.39 58.54 1.20
CA ASN A 211 -60.45 57.75 0.41
C ASN A 211 -59.92 58.70 -0.65
N ASP A 212 -58.83 59.38 -0.33
CA ASP A 212 -58.36 60.57 -1.01
C ASP A 212 -57.30 60.21 -2.07
N THR A 213 -57.06 61.11 -3.03
CA THR A 213 -56.00 61.00 -4.04
C THR A 213 -55.19 62.29 -4.01
N LEU A 214 -53.96 62.24 -3.54
CA LEU A 214 -53.08 63.40 -3.37
C LEU A 214 -51.85 63.25 -4.27
N ASP A 215 -51.48 64.28 -5.02
CA ASP A 215 -50.33 64.29 -5.93
C ASP A 215 -49.53 65.58 -5.72
N GLY A 216 -48.30 65.47 -5.19
CA GLY A 216 -47.41 66.60 -4.88
C GLY A 216 -46.89 67.29 -6.15
N GLY A 217 -46.18 66.54 -6.99
CA GLY A 217 -45.66 67.01 -8.28
C GLY A 217 -44.15 67.30 -8.23
N ASP A 218 -43.69 68.35 -8.91
CA ASP A 218 -42.26 68.71 -8.90
C ASP A 218 -41.93 69.56 -7.64
N GLY A 219 -41.25 69.05 -6.62
CA GLY A 219 -41.03 69.80 -5.38
C GLY A 219 -40.47 68.96 -4.25
N SER A 220 -40.14 69.57 -3.11
CA SER A 220 -39.97 68.82 -1.86
C SER A 220 -41.25 68.96 -1.03
N ASP A 221 -42.15 68.01 -1.19
CA ASP A 221 -43.54 68.12 -0.77
C ASP A 221 -43.81 67.45 0.57
N VAL A 222 -44.89 67.86 1.22
CA VAL A 222 -45.41 67.21 2.43
C VAL A 222 -46.85 66.80 2.18
N VAL A 223 -47.11 65.49 2.15
CA VAL A 223 -48.41 64.91 1.81
C VAL A 223 -48.90 64.03 2.95
N ASP A 224 -50.13 64.26 3.43
CA ASP A 224 -50.73 63.54 4.56
C ASP A 224 -52.15 63.06 4.18
N GLY A 225 -52.36 61.75 4.04
CA GLY A 225 -53.64 61.14 3.66
C GLY A 225 -54.71 61.37 4.72
N GLY A 226 -54.55 60.74 5.88
CA GLY A 226 -55.44 60.89 7.02
C GLY A 226 -56.16 59.58 7.37
N ASP A 227 -57.47 59.63 7.60
CA ASP A 227 -58.30 58.43 7.87
C ASP A 227 -58.99 57.96 6.57
N GLY A 228 -58.71 56.74 6.10
CA GLY A 228 -59.34 56.03 4.99
C GLY A 228 -58.31 55.50 4.00
N ASP A 229 -58.75 54.83 2.92
CA ASP A 229 -57.79 54.19 1.98
C ASP A 229 -57.37 55.22 0.91
N ASP A 230 -56.22 55.84 1.10
CA ASP A 230 -55.73 56.98 0.33
C ASP A 230 -54.72 56.59 -0.76
N SER A 231 -54.54 57.44 -1.78
CA SER A 231 -53.52 57.30 -2.82
C SER A 231 -52.65 58.55 -2.89
N LEU A 232 -51.38 58.44 -2.52
CA LEU A 232 -50.44 59.55 -2.41
C LEU A 232 -49.32 59.42 -3.46
N LEU A 233 -49.03 60.49 -4.19
CA LEU A 233 -47.91 60.63 -5.13
C LEU A 233 -47.00 61.79 -4.68
N GLY A 234 -45.70 61.56 -4.57
CA GLY A 234 -44.69 62.57 -4.23
C GLY A 234 -44.28 63.37 -5.46
N GLY A 235 -43.47 62.77 -6.34
CA GLY A 235 -43.09 63.31 -7.63
C GLY A 235 -41.58 63.49 -7.77
N GLU A 236 -41.10 64.68 -8.20
CA GLU A 236 -39.66 64.97 -8.27
C GLU A 236 -39.19 65.84 -7.09
N GLY A 237 -38.42 65.29 -6.15
CA GLY A 237 -37.72 66.00 -5.08
C GLY A 237 -37.71 65.19 -3.78
N ASP A 238 -37.08 65.71 -2.71
CA ASP A 238 -37.05 64.99 -1.42
C ASP A 238 -38.38 65.25 -0.67
N ASP A 239 -39.26 64.26 -0.63
CA ASP A 239 -40.65 64.36 -0.16
C ASP A 239 -40.87 63.70 1.22
N THR A 240 -41.98 64.07 1.88
CA THR A 240 -42.44 63.41 3.12
C THR A 240 -43.92 63.05 3.00
N LEU A 241 -44.22 61.75 2.94
CA LEU A 241 -45.56 61.21 2.71
C LEU A 241 -46.00 60.36 3.91
N ASN A 242 -47.25 60.54 4.37
CA ASN A 242 -47.85 59.79 5.46
C ASN A 242 -49.26 59.34 5.06
N GLY A 243 -49.52 58.03 5.05
CA GLY A 243 -50.83 57.45 4.74
C GLY A 243 -51.85 57.77 5.82
N GLY A 244 -51.60 57.27 7.03
CA GLY A 244 -52.42 57.55 8.20
C GLY A 244 -53.13 56.29 8.71
N ALA A 245 -54.44 56.17 8.51
CA ALA A 245 -55.20 55.01 8.97
C ALA A 245 -56.16 54.53 7.88
N GLY A 246 -55.96 53.34 7.35
CA GLY A 246 -56.63 52.80 6.17
C GLY A 246 -55.62 52.03 5.33
N ASP A 247 -56.06 51.35 4.26
CA ASP A 247 -55.14 50.61 3.39
C ASP A 247 -54.61 51.57 2.30
N ASP A 248 -53.47 52.24 2.55
CA ASP A 248 -52.97 53.36 1.75
C ASP A 248 -52.01 52.94 0.62
N ALA A 249 -51.99 53.69 -0.48
CA ALA A 249 -51.08 53.49 -1.61
C ALA A 249 -50.20 54.72 -1.84
N ILE A 250 -48.90 54.63 -1.55
CA ILE A 250 -47.94 55.74 -1.52
C ILE A 250 -46.82 55.47 -2.53
N ASP A 251 -46.54 56.42 -3.46
CA ASP A 251 -45.42 56.38 -4.41
C ASP A 251 -44.69 57.73 -4.41
N ALA A 252 -43.45 57.76 -3.93
CA ALA A 252 -42.69 58.99 -3.69
C ALA A 252 -42.03 59.55 -4.95
N GLY A 253 -41.65 58.71 -5.91
CA GLY A 253 -41.08 59.15 -7.17
C GLY A 253 -39.55 59.24 -7.19
N SER A 254 -38.97 60.44 -7.17
CA SER A 254 -37.51 60.63 -7.28
C SER A 254 -37.01 61.62 -6.25
N GLY A 255 -36.18 61.20 -5.30
CA GLY A 255 -35.87 61.98 -4.12
C GLY A 255 -35.03 61.19 -3.12
N ASN A 256 -34.81 61.73 -1.94
CA ASN A 256 -34.49 60.91 -0.77
C ASN A 256 -35.67 61.11 0.18
N ASP A 257 -36.60 60.18 0.12
CA ASP A 257 -37.97 60.37 0.57
C ASP A 257 -38.20 59.72 1.95
N LEU A 258 -39.18 60.23 2.69
CA LEU A 258 -39.59 59.70 3.99
C LEU A 258 -41.07 59.30 3.97
N LEU A 259 -41.35 58.01 4.08
CA LEU A 259 -42.69 57.43 3.95
C LEU A 259 -43.11 56.71 5.24
N SER A 260 -44.38 56.88 5.63
CA SER A 260 -45.06 56.11 6.70
C SER A 260 -46.42 55.65 6.17
N GLY A 261 -46.71 54.35 6.28
CA GLY A 261 -48.03 53.77 5.98
C GLY A 261 -49.02 54.15 7.09
N GLY A 262 -48.83 53.57 8.27
CA GLY A 262 -49.59 53.92 9.47
C GLY A 262 -50.38 52.72 10.02
N ASP A 263 -51.69 52.85 10.20
CA ASP A 263 -52.55 51.74 10.61
C ASP A 263 -53.32 51.20 9.39
N GLY A 264 -53.03 50.01 8.87
CA GLY A 264 -53.74 49.41 7.73
C GLY A 264 -52.81 48.52 6.90
N ASP A 265 -53.33 47.85 5.87
CA ASP A 265 -52.48 47.05 4.97
C ASP A 265 -51.99 47.97 3.82
N ASP A 266 -50.82 48.59 3.99
CA ASP A 266 -50.34 49.69 3.14
C ASP A 266 -49.41 49.24 1.99
N SER A 267 -49.29 50.06 0.93
CA SER A 267 -48.40 49.84 -0.21
C SER A 267 -47.52 51.06 -0.44
N LEU A 268 -46.22 50.99 -0.14
CA LEU A 268 -45.26 52.09 -0.21
C LEU A 268 -44.19 51.84 -1.28
N ALA A 269 -43.89 52.84 -2.10
CA ALA A 269 -42.79 52.85 -3.07
C ALA A 269 -41.93 54.12 -2.92
N GLY A 270 -40.61 53.96 -2.69
CA GLY A 270 -39.64 55.06 -2.58
C GLY A 270 -39.26 55.64 -3.94
N GLY A 271 -38.74 54.80 -4.84
CA GLY A 271 -38.47 55.18 -6.21
C GLY A 271 -36.98 55.40 -6.49
N LEU A 272 -36.54 56.60 -6.87
CA LEU A 272 -35.13 56.89 -7.15
C LEU A 272 -34.48 57.73 -6.05
N GLY A 273 -33.49 57.18 -5.36
CA GLY A 273 -32.62 57.82 -4.38
C GLY A 273 -32.64 57.05 -3.07
N ALA A 274 -32.07 57.61 -2.00
CA ALA A 274 -31.89 56.87 -0.74
C ALA A 274 -33.06 57.15 0.22
N ASP A 275 -34.01 56.25 0.26
CA ASP A 275 -35.33 56.45 0.86
C ASP A 275 -35.45 55.79 2.24
N THR A 276 -36.41 56.24 3.05
CA THR A 276 -36.74 55.64 4.35
C THR A 276 -38.24 55.38 4.44
N LEU A 277 -38.61 54.10 4.51
CA LEU A 277 -40.00 53.63 4.49
C LEU A 277 -40.34 52.88 5.78
N SER A 278 -41.55 53.11 6.31
CA SER A 278 -42.09 52.41 7.49
C SER A 278 -43.54 52.00 7.23
N GLY A 279 -43.86 50.70 7.34
CA GLY A 279 -45.24 50.19 7.23
C GLY A 279 -46.08 50.53 8.46
N ASP A 280 -45.49 50.37 9.65
CA ASP A 280 -46.11 50.53 10.97
C ASP A 280 -47.01 49.34 11.38
N ASN A 281 -48.35 49.46 11.39
CA ASN A 281 -49.24 48.38 11.83
C ASN A 281 -50.11 47.88 10.67
N GLY A 282 -49.99 46.60 10.31
CA GLY A 282 -50.81 45.95 9.30
C GLY A 282 -49.93 45.05 8.45
N ASN A 283 -50.48 44.47 7.39
CA ASN A 283 -49.70 43.65 6.47
C ASN A 283 -49.28 44.51 5.28
N ASP A 284 -48.09 45.09 5.38
CA ASP A 284 -47.63 46.16 4.49
C ASP A 284 -46.76 45.64 3.33
N SER A 285 -46.69 46.40 2.24
CA SER A 285 -45.88 46.12 1.05
C SER A 285 -44.98 47.32 0.72
N LEU A 286 -43.68 47.23 1.00
CA LEU A 286 -42.70 48.30 0.83
C LEU A 286 -41.70 47.97 -0.30
N SER A 287 -41.42 48.93 -1.19
CA SER A 287 -40.38 48.86 -2.23
C SER A 287 -39.49 50.11 -2.16
N GLY A 288 -38.19 49.93 -1.93
CA GLY A 288 -37.19 51.00 -1.84
C GLY A 288 -36.95 51.62 -3.21
N GLY A 289 -36.53 50.81 -4.18
CA GLY A 289 -36.34 51.22 -5.55
C GLY A 289 -34.86 51.27 -5.92
N ALA A 290 -34.33 52.43 -6.31
CA ALA A 290 -32.91 52.55 -6.67
C ALA A 290 -32.20 53.53 -5.75
N GLY A 291 -31.34 53.02 -4.88
CA GLY A 291 -30.60 53.80 -3.90
C GLY A 291 -30.20 52.91 -2.73
N ALA A 292 -29.71 53.50 -1.64
CA ALA A 292 -29.39 52.75 -0.44
C ALA A 292 -30.46 53.06 0.59
N ASP A 293 -31.45 52.19 0.66
CA ASP A 293 -32.74 52.43 1.28
C ASP A 293 -32.82 51.81 2.68
N THR A 294 -33.76 52.29 3.49
CA THR A 294 -34.03 51.78 4.84
C THR A 294 -35.52 51.49 4.98
N LEU A 295 -35.88 50.22 5.10
CA LEU A 295 -37.27 49.75 5.16
C LEU A 295 -37.54 49.07 6.50
N SER A 296 -38.71 49.35 7.09
CA SER A 296 -39.21 48.68 8.30
C SER A 296 -40.67 48.29 8.09
N GLY A 297 -41.00 46.99 8.22
CA GLY A 297 -42.38 46.48 8.14
C GLY A 297 -43.19 46.95 9.34
N GLY A 298 -42.83 46.47 10.52
CA GLY A 298 -43.41 46.94 11.78
C GLY A 298 -44.12 45.81 12.51
N THR A 299 -45.45 45.77 12.48
CA THR A 299 -46.19 44.62 13.01
C THR A 299 -47.19 44.13 12.00
N GLY A 300 -47.16 42.84 11.70
CA GLY A 300 -48.03 42.19 10.72
C GLY A 300 -47.20 41.25 9.88
N ASP A 301 -47.81 40.64 8.86
CA ASP A 301 -47.07 39.81 7.91
C ASP A 301 -46.69 40.72 6.71
N ASP A 302 -45.48 41.27 6.71
CA ASP A 302 -45.04 42.33 5.81
C ASP A 302 -44.23 41.83 4.59
N LEU A 303 -44.24 42.56 3.48
CA LEU A 303 -43.41 42.35 2.28
C LEU A 303 -42.52 43.56 2.04
N LEU A 304 -41.20 43.40 2.19
CA LEU A 304 -40.20 44.45 1.97
C LEU A 304 -39.30 44.08 0.78
N SER A 305 -39.02 45.04 -0.09
CA SER A 305 -38.12 44.91 -1.25
C SER A 305 -37.16 46.10 -1.31
N GLY A 306 -35.85 45.89 -1.18
CA GLY A 306 -34.82 46.92 -1.36
C GLY A 306 -34.66 47.36 -2.82
N ASP A 307 -34.77 46.39 -3.74
CA ASP A 307 -34.59 46.52 -5.18
C ASP A 307 -33.13 46.75 -5.61
N ALA A 308 -32.60 47.97 -5.64
CA ALA A 308 -31.25 48.22 -6.18
C ALA A 308 -30.46 49.24 -5.35
N GLY A 309 -29.60 48.74 -4.47
CA GLY A 309 -28.44 49.36 -3.89
C GLY A 309 -28.04 48.60 -2.63
N ASP A 310 -27.34 49.24 -1.70
CA ASP A 310 -26.95 48.57 -0.44
C ASP A 310 -28.02 48.92 0.61
N ASP A 311 -29.02 48.04 0.79
CA ASP A 311 -30.27 48.31 1.51
C ASP A 311 -30.29 47.71 2.94
N PHE A 312 -31.11 48.29 3.82
CA PHE A 312 -31.33 47.81 5.19
C PHE A 312 -32.82 47.56 5.45
N LEU A 313 -33.19 46.29 5.62
CA LEU A 313 -34.58 45.84 5.77
C LEU A 313 -34.80 45.21 7.16
N VAL A 314 -35.91 45.58 7.83
CA VAL A 314 -36.31 45.00 9.12
C VAL A 314 -37.79 44.60 9.10
N GLY A 315 -38.09 43.31 9.31
CA GLY A 315 -39.48 42.81 9.44
C GLY A 315 -40.09 43.14 10.80
N ALA A 316 -39.33 42.79 11.85
CA ALA A 316 -39.59 42.92 13.29
C ALA A 316 -40.41 41.78 13.92
N GLY A 317 -41.60 41.44 13.42
CA GLY A 317 -42.14 40.13 13.76
C GLY A 317 -43.63 39.93 13.53
N GLN A 318 -44.04 38.65 13.68
CA GLN A 318 -44.97 37.94 12.81
C GLN A 318 -44.22 37.46 11.55
N ASN A 319 -44.90 36.99 10.49
CA ASN A 319 -44.25 36.26 9.41
C ASN A 319 -43.99 37.17 8.20
N ASP A 320 -42.76 37.63 8.05
CA ASP A 320 -42.35 38.66 7.09
C ASP A 320 -41.64 38.06 5.85
N THR A 321 -41.64 38.80 4.74
CA THR A 321 -40.86 38.51 3.52
C THR A 321 -39.98 39.69 3.18
N LEU A 322 -38.65 39.53 3.24
CA LEU A 322 -37.66 40.56 2.97
C LEU A 322 -36.85 40.17 1.72
N LEU A 323 -36.78 41.06 0.72
CA LEU A 323 -36.05 40.88 -0.52
C LEU A 323 -35.01 42.01 -0.65
N GLY A 324 -33.71 41.72 -0.66
CA GLY A 324 -32.64 42.70 -0.83
C GLY A 324 -32.60 43.26 -2.25
N GLY A 325 -32.21 42.44 -3.22
CA GLY A 325 -32.21 42.78 -4.64
C GLY A 325 -30.80 42.85 -5.22
N LEU A 326 -30.35 44.03 -5.67
CA LEU A 326 -29.03 44.26 -6.25
C LEU A 326 -28.18 45.15 -5.33
N GLY A 327 -27.11 44.62 -4.75
CA GLY A 327 -26.17 45.35 -3.91
C GLY A 327 -25.84 44.55 -2.66
N ASN A 328 -25.15 45.13 -1.67
CA ASN A 328 -24.81 44.39 -0.45
C ASN A 328 -25.82 44.78 0.64
N ASP A 329 -26.78 43.90 0.85
CA ASP A 329 -27.97 44.16 1.66
C ASP A 329 -27.83 43.61 3.08
N THR A 330 -28.62 44.16 4.00
CA THR A 330 -28.71 43.68 5.38
C THR A 330 -30.17 43.51 5.76
N LEU A 331 -30.57 42.27 6.01
CA LEU A 331 -31.95 41.86 6.31
C LEU A 331 -32.01 41.27 7.74
N ASP A 332 -32.89 41.81 8.57
CA ASP A 332 -33.18 41.34 9.94
C ASP A 332 -34.69 41.07 10.08
N ALA A 333 -35.07 39.80 10.12
CA ALA A 333 -36.48 39.41 10.09
C ALA A 333 -37.17 39.59 11.45
N GLY A 334 -36.53 39.18 12.55
CA GLY A 334 -36.98 39.46 13.91
C GLY A 334 -37.61 38.26 14.61
N TYR A 335 -38.94 38.21 14.74
CA TYR A 335 -39.62 37.08 15.38
C TYR A 335 -40.75 36.57 14.48
N GLY A 336 -40.68 35.36 13.97
CA GLY A 336 -41.61 34.93 12.93
C GLY A 336 -41.18 33.62 12.32
N ASP A 337 -42.03 33.04 11.47
CA ASP A 337 -41.50 32.09 10.47
C ASP A 337 -41.36 32.92 9.18
N ASP A 338 -40.15 33.43 8.94
CA ASP A 338 -39.86 34.50 7.97
C ASP A 338 -39.21 33.98 6.67
N LEU A 339 -39.26 34.79 5.60
CA LEU A 339 -38.59 34.54 4.32
C LEU A 339 -37.64 35.69 4.00
N LEU A 340 -36.34 35.42 3.83
CA LEU A 340 -35.34 36.40 3.45
C LEU A 340 -34.66 35.97 2.14
N GLU A 341 -34.49 36.89 1.19
CA GLU A 341 -33.75 36.69 -0.06
C GLU A 341 -32.78 37.87 -0.26
N GLY A 342 -31.46 37.61 -0.27
CA GLY A 342 -30.41 38.62 -0.45
C GLY A 342 -30.39 39.15 -1.87
N GLY A 343 -30.10 38.30 -2.86
CA GLY A 343 -30.12 38.66 -4.27
C GLY A 343 -28.73 38.63 -4.91
N GLU A 344 -28.33 39.68 -5.64
CA GLU A 344 -26.95 39.82 -6.14
C GLU A 344 -26.17 40.72 -5.17
N GLY A 345 -25.15 40.23 -4.47
CA GLY A 345 -24.61 40.98 -3.35
C GLY A 345 -23.52 40.30 -2.57
N ALA A 346 -23.18 40.87 -1.43
CA ALA A 346 -22.50 40.16 -0.35
C ALA A 346 -23.33 40.49 0.88
N ASP A 347 -24.38 39.71 1.08
CA ASP A 347 -25.55 40.05 1.86
C ASP A 347 -25.44 39.48 3.28
N SER A 348 -26.13 40.13 4.22
CA SER A 348 -26.20 39.69 5.62
C SER A 348 -27.64 39.47 6.03
N LEU A 349 -28.01 38.21 6.26
CA LEU A 349 -29.36 37.77 6.59
C LEU A 349 -29.40 37.21 8.02
N MET A 350 -30.38 37.65 8.82
CA MET A 350 -30.59 37.22 10.20
C MET A 350 -32.06 36.86 10.44
N GLY A 351 -32.33 35.58 10.72
CA GLY A 351 -33.67 35.08 11.04
C GLY A 351 -34.12 35.45 12.46
N SER A 352 -33.20 35.36 13.42
CA SER A 352 -33.38 35.65 14.86
C SER A 352 -34.28 34.65 15.60
N GLY A 353 -35.55 34.47 15.25
CA GLY A 353 -36.42 33.62 16.07
C GLY A 353 -37.72 33.15 15.44
N GLY A 354 -37.81 31.85 15.23
CA GLY A 354 -38.93 31.10 14.66
C GLY A 354 -38.40 30.18 13.57
N ALA A 355 -39.20 29.66 12.65
CA ALA A 355 -38.68 28.74 11.61
C ALA A 355 -38.50 29.47 10.28
N ASP A 356 -37.29 29.96 10.03
CA ASP A 356 -36.99 30.92 8.97
C ASP A 356 -36.46 30.24 7.70
N THR A 357 -36.70 30.86 6.54
CA THR A 357 -36.13 30.46 5.25
C THR A 357 -35.28 31.62 4.71
N MET A 358 -34.00 31.39 4.49
CA MET A 358 -33.03 32.39 4.04
C MET A 358 -32.33 31.92 2.77
N LEU A 359 -32.29 32.78 1.75
CA LEU A 359 -31.61 32.59 0.47
C LEU A 359 -30.60 33.72 0.27
N GLY A 360 -29.29 33.43 0.20
CA GLY A 360 -28.24 34.42 -0.06
C GLY A 360 -28.31 34.94 -1.50
N GLY A 361 -28.07 34.06 -2.47
CA GLY A 361 -28.20 34.35 -3.89
C GLY A 361 -26.86 34.29 -4.62
N ILE A 362 -26.39 35.41 -5.17
CA ILE A 362 -25.09 35.49 -5.87
C ILE A 362 -24.17 36.42 -5.09
N GLY A 363 -23.05 35.89 -4.64
CA GLY A 363 -21.88 36.55 -4.05
C GLY A 363 -21.59 36.02 -2.65
N ASP A 364 -20.66 36.64 -1.90
CA ASP A 364 -20.15 36.08 -0.65
C ASP A 364 -21.07 36.48 0.54
N ASP A 365 -22.01 35.63 0.90
CA ASP A 365 -23.12 35.94 1.82
C ASP A 365 -22.89 35.45 3.26
N THR A 366 -23.64 36.01 4.21
CA THR A 366 -23.60 35.65 5.64
C THR A 366 -25.01 35.46 6.18
N LEU A 367 -25.38 34.23 6.53
CA LEU A 367 -26.71 33.84 6.99
C LEU A 367 -26.66 33.29 8.44
N SER A 368 -27.63 33.66 9.28
CA SER A 368 -27.72 33.19 10.67
C SER A 368 -29.18 32.94 11.09
N GLY A 369 -29.51 31.70 11.49
CA GLY A 369 -30.86 31.30 11.93
C GLY A 369 -31.18 31.67 13.38
N ASP A 370 -30.22 31.46 14.30
CA ASP A 370 -30.34 31.63 15.75
C ASP A 370 -31.27 30.62 16.46
N ILE A 371 -32.56 30.90 16.65
CA ILE A 371 -33.48 30.00 17.39
C ILE A 371 -34.60 29.58 16.46
N GLY A 372 -34.62 28.32 16.05
CA GLY A 372 -35.51 27.95 14.97
C GLY A 372 -35.22 26.58 14.39
N ALA A 373 -36.15 26.08 13.58
CA ALA A 373 -35.80 25.00 12.66
C ALA A 373 -35.69 25.64 11.29
N ASP A 374 -34.51 26.16 11.00
CA ASP A 374 -34.26 27.12 9.94
C ASP A 374 -33.76 26.44 8.66
N SER A 375 -34.01 27.08 7.52
CA SER A 375 -33.57 26.64 6.20
C SER A 375 -32.71 27.73 5.56
N LEU A 376 -31.40 27.53 5.50
CA LEU A 376 -30.41 28.47 4.96
C LEU A 376 -29.84 27.93 3.64
N ASP A 377 -29.79 28.77 2.62
CA ASP A 377 -29.23 28.47 1.30
C ASP A 377 -28.33 29.65 0.89
N GLY A 378 -27.01 29.41 0.79
CA GLY A 378 -26.00 30.41 0.45
C GLY A 378 -26.12 30.84 -1.00
N GLY A 379 -25.96 29.90 -1.93
CA GLY A 379 -26.12 30.11 -3.37
C GLY A 379 -24.78 30.10 -4.11
N ASP A 380 -24.59 31.00 -5.08
CA ASP A 380 -23.33 31.11 -5.81
C ASP A 380 -22.39 32.07 -5.04
N GLY A 381 -21.41 31.59 -4.29
CA GLY A 381 -20.68 32.44 -3.34
C GLY A 381 -19.57 31.75 -2.56
N GLN A 382 -18.81 32.49 -1.76
CA GLN A 382 -18.13 31.89 -0.61
C GLN A 382 -18.89 32.31 0.64
N ASP A 383 -19.76 31.44 1.11
CA ASP A 383 -20.81 31.78 2.05
C ASP A 383 -20.49 31.32 3.47
N PHE A 384 -21.05 32.05 4.44
CA PHE A 384 -20.95 31.71 5.86
C PHE A 384 -22.34 31.52 6.47
N LEU A 385 -22.68 30.27 6.79
CA LEU A 385 -24.00 29.88 7.29
C LEU A 385 -23.88 29.35 8.73
N VAL A 386 -24.77 29.82 9.61
CA VAL A 386 -24.91 29.32 10.99
C VAL A 386 -26.38 29.03 11.27
N GLY A 387 -26.70 27.76 11.60
CA GLY A 387 -28.05 27.33 12.00
C GLY A 387 -28.44 27.93 13.34
N GLY A 388 -27.93 27.35 14.43
CA GLY A 388 -28.13 27.86 15.79
C GLY A 388 -28.59 26.78 16.78
N ASP A 389 -29.72 27.03 17.45
CA ASP A 389 -30.41 26.09 18.34
C ASP A 389 -31.59 25.45 17.57
N ASP A 390 -31.87 24.15 17.83
CA ASP A 390 -32.88 23.31 17.18
C ASP A 390 -32.39 22.75 15.80
N ALA A 391 -33.24 22.03 15.06
CA ALA A 391 -32.80 21.20 13.92
C ALA A 391 -32.90 21.96 12.59
N ASP A 392 -31.74 22.30 12.03
CA ASP A 392 -31.60 23.21 10.89
C ASP A 392 -31.27 22.48 9.57
N THR A 393 -31.47 23.16 8.44
CA THR A 393 -31.07 22.73 7.10
C THR A 393 -30.21 23.82 6.44
N LEU A 394 -28.95 23.52 6.13
CA LEU A 394 -28.00 24.48 5.54
C LEU A 394 -27.49 23.96 4.18
N LYS A 395 -27.35 24.86 3.20
CA LYS A 395 -26.85 24.55 1.85
C LYS A 395 -25.86 25.63 1.41
N GLY A 396 -24.65 25.25 1.01
CA GLY A 396 -23.66 26.17 0.42
C GLY A 396 -23.94 26.44 -1.05
N GLU A 397 -24.15 25.37 -1.82
CA GLU A 397 -24.36 25.32 -3.28
C GLU A 397 -23.09 25.50 -4.14
N SER A 398 -22.57 26.69 -4.41
CA SER A 398 -21.40 26.85 -5.30
C SER A 398 -20.38 27.84 -4.78
N GLY A 399 -19.24 27.32 -4.35
CA GLY A 399 -18.02 28.03 -4.00
C GLY A 399 -17.42 27.43 -2.74
N ASN A 400 -16.60 28.19 -2.01
CA ASN A 400 -15.89 27.62 -0.85
C ASN A 400 -16.57 28.11 0.44
N ASP A 401 -17.47 27.28 0.95
CA ASP A 401 -18.45 27.66 1.95
C ASP A 401 -18.06 27.18 3.35
N SER A 402 -18.62 27.85 4.37
CA SER A 402 -18.42 27.54 5.78
C SER A 402 -19.76 27.41 6.49
N LEU A 403 -20.17 26.17 6.78
CA LEU A 403 -21.45 25.85 7.41
C LEU A 403 -21.24 25.38 8.85
N THR A 404 -22.06 25.85 9.79
CA THR A 404 -22.10 25.37 11.17
C THR A 404 -23.54 25.14 11.61
N GLY A 405 -23.91 23.89 11.92
CA GLY A 405 -25.24 23.50 12.38
C GLY A 405 -25.54 24.09 13.76
N GLY A 406 -24.83 23.61 14.79
CA GLY A 406 -24.92 24.14 16.15
C GLY A 406 -25.43 23.11 17.14
N ALA A 407 -26.62 23.30 17.69
CA ALA A 407 -27.23 22.38 18.64
C ALA A 407 -28.57 21.88 18.12
N GLY A 408 -28.64 20.64 17.65
CA GLY A 408 -29.80 20.14 16.91
C GLY A 408 -29.44 18.87 16.16
N ASP A 409 -30.43 18.23 15.54
CA ASP A 409 -30.14 17.17 14.57
C ASP A 409 -30.15 17.85 13.19
N ASP A 410 -29.00 18.34 12.74
CA ASP A 410 -28.89 19.25 11.59
C ASP A 410 -28.66 18.52 10.27
N VAL A 411 -29.06 19.13 9.14
CA VAL A 411 -28.81 18.62 7.78
C VAL A 411 -28.03 19.67 7.00
N MET A 412 -26.83 19.34 6.53
CA MET A 412 -25.95 20.28 5.84
C MET A 412 -25.46 19.70 4.50
N ASP A 413 -25.34 20.55 3.48
CA ASP A 413 -24.90 20.20 2.12
C ASP A 413 -23.95 21.31 1.62
N GLY A 414 -22.67 21.00 1.39
CA GLY A 414 -21.65 21.96 0.94
C GLY A 414 -21.91 22.40 -0.50
N GLY A 415 -21.91 21.44 -1.42
CA GLY A 415 -22.18 21.68 -2.85
C GLY A 415 -20.92 21.56 -3.69
N ASP A 416 -20.73 22.45 -4.67
CA ASP A 416 -19.53 22.51 -5.50
C ASP A 416 -18.50 23.47 -4.86
N GLY A 417 -17.31 23.00 -4.50
CA GLY A 417 -16.17 23.81 -4.11
C GLY A 417 -15.33 23.18 -3.00
N VAL A 418 -14.60 23.97 -2.21
CA VAL A 418 -13.80 23.44 -1.09
C VAL A 418 -14.39 23.97 0.20
N ASP A 419 -15.19 23.14 0.84
CA ASP A 419 -16.11 23.53 1.90
C ASP A 419 -15.61 23.11 3.29
N THR A 420 -16.15 23.78 4.30
CA THR A 420 -15.92 23.45 5.72
C THR A 420 -17.25 23.35 6.45
N LEU A 421 -17.61 22.15 6.89
CA LEU A 421 -18.89 21.85 7.53
C LEU A 421 -18.70 21.32 8.94
N ARG A 422 -19.51 21.80 9.90
CA ARG A 422 -19.44 21.40 11.31
C ARG A 422 -20.82 21.25 11.96
N GLY A 423 -21.17 20.03 12.39
CA GLY A 423 -22.46 19.71 13.03
C GLY A 423 -22.56 20.24 14.46
N ASP A 424 -21.49 20.05 15.23
CA ASP A 424 -21.38 20.37 16.66
C ASP A 424 -22.11 19.39 17.60
N ALA A 425 -23.38 19.61 17.98
CA ALA A 425 -24.03 18.78 18.99
C ALA A 425 -25.41 18.29 18.56
N GLY A 426 -25.57 16.99 18.43
CA GLY A 426 -26.81 16.29 18.09
C GLY A 426 -26.55 15.19 17.07
N HIS A 427 -27.56 14.71 16.36
CA HIS A 427 -27.37 13.65 15.35
C HIS A 427 -27.39 14.26 13.95
N ASP A 428 -26.23 14.64 13.44
CA ASP A 428 -26.10 15.48 12.26
C ASP A 428 -25.94 14.67 10.97
N VAL A 429 -26.42 15.22 9.85
CA VAL A 429 -26.25 14.66 8.50
C VAL A 429 -25.53 15.69 7.63
N ILE A 430 -24.34 15.36 7.15
CA ILE A 430 -23.43 16.29 6.47
C ILE A 430 -23.00 15.72 5.12
N PHE A 431 -23.25 16.47 4.05
CA PHE A 431 -22.79 16.15 2.68
C PHE A 431 -21.76 17.21 2.25
N GLY A 432 -20.58 16.80 1.79
CA GLY A 432 -19.54 17.69 1.24
C GLY A 432 -19.93 18.16 -0.15
N GLY A 433 -19.96 17.23 -1.10
CA GLY A 433 -20.40 17.49 -2.47
C GLY A 433 -19.27 17.25 -3.46
N ALA A 434 -18.76 18.29 -4.10
CA ALA A 434 -17.69 18.19 -5.08
C ALA A 434 -16.55 19.15 -4.78
N GLY A 435 -15.38 18.60 -4.49
CA GLY A 435 -14.12 19.29 -4.22
C GLY A 435 -13.50 18.76 -2.93
N GLU A 436 -12.36 19.31 -2.50
CA GLU A 436 -11.62 18.77 -1.34
C GLU A 436 -12.20 19.33 -0.02
N ASP A 437 -13.21 18.67 0.54
CA ASP A 437 -14.02 19.19 1.65
C ASP A 437 -13.52 18.76 3.04
N MET A 438 -13.89 19.54 4.06
CA MET A 438 -13.61 19.22 5.48
C MET A 438 -14.90 19.15 6.30
N LEU A 439 -15.28 17.94 6.74
CA LEU A 439 -16.51 17.66 7.46
C LEU A 439 -16.23 17.22 8.90
N LYS A 440 -17.00 17.76 9.85
CA LYS A 440 -16.92 17.40 11.27
C LYS A 440 -18.31 17.19 11.88
N GLY A 441 -18.61 16.00 12.39
CA GLY A 441 -19.84 15.66 13.11
C GLY A 441 -19.90 16.39 14.46
N GLY A 442 -19.24 15.84 15.48
CA GLY A 442 -19.14 16.44 16.81
C GLY A 442 -19.56 15.48 17.92
N ASP A 443 -20.44 15.94 18.82
CA ASP A 443 -21.07 15.10 19.84
C ASP A 443 -22.39 14.55 19.27
N GLY A 444 -22.51 13.26 18.99
CA GLY A 444 -23.64 12.82 18.17
C GLY A 444 -23.73 11.35 17.88
N ALA A 445 -24.41 11.00 16.80
CA ALA A 445 -24.28 9.72 16.10
C ALA A 445 -24.57 10.15 14.67
N ASP A 446 -23.50 10.59 14.02
CA ASP A 446 -23.54 11.50 12.88
C ASP A 446 -23.41 10.72 11.58
N THR A 447 -23.86 11.30 10.47
CA THR A 447 -23.73 10.72 9.13
C THR A 447 -23.02 11.72 8.21
N LEU A 448 -21.80 11.41 7.78
CA LEU A 448 -20.97 12.25 6.93
C LEU A 448 -20.74 11.56 5.58
N ASP A 449 -20.84 12.31 4.49
CA ASP A 449 -20.59 11.85 3.11
C ASP A 449 -19.75 12.92 2.39
N GLY A 450 -18.51 12.59 2.02
CA GLY A 450 -17.56 13.51 1.37
C GLY A 450 -18.02 13.87 -0.04
N GLY A 451 -18.16 12.87 -0.91
CA GLY A 451 -18.71 13.03 -2.25
C GLY A 451 -17.69 12.79 -3.35
N LEU A 452 -17.26 13.83 -4.06
CA LEU A 452 -16.27 13.78 -5.13
C LEU A 452 -15.02 14.55 -4.73
N ASP A 453 -13.86 14.08 -5.20
CA ASP A 453 -12.52 14.60 -4.89
C ASP A 453 -12.06 14.20 -3.47
N ALA A 454 -10.88 14.65 -3.03
CA ALA A 454 -10.22 14.13 -1.84
C ALA A 454 -10.67 14.85 -0.55
N ASP A 455 -11.46 14.17 0.27
CA ASP A 455 -12.15 14.74 1.42
C ASP A 455 -11.52 14.40 2.77
N THR A 456 -11.84 15.18 3.81
CA THR A 456 -11.46 14.93 5.20
C THR A 456 -12.69 14.90 6.11
N LEU A 457 -13.01 13.74 6.67
CA LEU A 457 -14.19 13.52 7.51
C LEU A 457 -13.77 13.15 8.94
N GLN A 458 -14.41 13.77 9.94
CA GLN A 458 -14.23 13.43 11.35
C GLN A 458 -15.58 13.27 12.07
N GLY A 459 -15.88 12.07 12.57
CA GLY A 459 -17.10 11.74 13.31
C GLY A 459 -17.15 12.45 14.66
N GLY A 460 -16.27 12.07 15.59
CA GLY A 460 -16.12 12.71 16.88
C GLY A 460 -16.47 11.80 18.05
N SER A 461 -17.65 11.96 18.65
CA SER A 461 -18.10 11.18 19.79
C SER A 461 -19.49 10.62 19.57
N GLY A 462 -19.64 9.31 19.65
CA GLY A 462 -20.87 8.56 19.42
C GLY A 462 -20.68 7.55 18.31
N ASP A 463 -21.76 6.87 17.89
CA ASP A 463 -21.68 5.80 16.89
C ASP A 463 -21.90 6.43 15.49
N ASP A 464 -20.82 6.82 14.81
CA ASP A 464 -20.85 7.65 13.60
C ASP A 464 -20.79 6.82 12.29
N SER A 465 -21.27 7.38 11.19
CA SER A 465 -21.27 6.76 9.85
C SER A 465 -20.62 7.70 8.83
N LEU A 466 -19.45 7.36 8.31
CA LEU A 466 -18.65 8.17 7.38
C LEU A 466 -18.52 7.47 6.02
N SER A 467 -18.69 8.21 4.93
CA SER A 467 -18.49 7.77 3.55
C SER A 467 -17.59 8.76 2.82
N GLY A 468 -16.44 8.33 2.29
CA GLY A 468 -15.51 9.17 1.53
C GLY A 468 -16.10 9.56 0.18
N GLY A 469 -16.29 8.57 -0.70
CA GLY A 469 -16.98 8.75 -1.97
C GLY A 469 -16.09 8.44 -3.16
N SER A 470 -15.59 9.43 -3.88
CA SER A 470 -14.57 9.19 -4.90
C SER A 470 -13.44 10.18 -4.74
N GLY A 471 -12.20 9.73 -4.66
CA GLY A 471 -11.09 10.58 -4.24
C GLY A 471 -10.18 9.79 -3.33
N ASP A 472 -9.02 10.35 -2.99
CA ASP A 472 -8.16 9.74 -1.97
C ASP A 472 -8.53 10.39 -0.62
N ASP A 473 -9.44 9.76 0.14
CA ASP A 473 -10.13 10.38 1.28
C ASP A 473 -9.44 10.08 2.64
N PHE A 474 -9.69 10.95 3.63
CA PHE A 474 -9.25 10.75 5.02
C PHE A 474 -10.46 10.71 5.96
N LEU A 475 -10.70 9.58 6.62
CA LEU A 475 -11.83 9.37 7.54
C LEU A 475 -11.33 9.01 8.94
N GLU A 476 -11.84 9.72 9.96
CA GLU A 476 -11.56 9.48 11.39
C GLU A 476 -12.87 9.31 12.17
N GLY A 477 -13.14 8.12 12.73
CA GLY A 477 -14.34 7.81 13.52
C GLY A 477 -14.35 8.54 14.86
N GLY A 478 -13.41 8.18 15.74
CA GLY A 478 -13.18 8.87 17.01
C GLY A 478 -13.52 8.00 18.21
N ILE A 479 -14.46 8.44 19.07
CA ILE A 479 -14.90 7.64 20.22
C ILE A 479 -16.29 7.10 19.92
N GLY A 480 -16.43 5.80 19.71
CA GLY A 480 -17.66 5.31 19.11
C GLY A 480 -17.75 3.82 18.92
N ALA A 481 -18.64 3.43 18.03
CA ALA A 481 -18.64 2.14 17.36
C ALA A 481 -19.03 2.51 15.94
N ASP A 482 -18.03 2.90 15.17
CA ASP A 482 -18.16 3.73 13.98
C ASP A 482 -18.19 2.86 12.72
N THR A 483 -18.78 3.41 11.66
CA THR A 483 -18.84 2.76 10.35
C THR A 483 -18.22 3.68 9.30
N LEU A 484 -17.07 3.29 8.75
CA LEU A 484 -16.32 4.08 7.77
C LEU A 484 -16.31 3.35 6.42
N GLN A 485 -16.52 4.08 5.33
CA GLN A 485 -16.49 3.53 3.97
C GLN A 485 -15.73 4.45 3.03
N GLY A 486 -14.59 4.00 2.49
CA GLY A 486 -13.77 4.75 1.52
C GLY A 486 -14.45 4.92 0.15
N ASN A 487 -14.76 3.80 -0.51
CA ASN A 487 -15.35 3.67 -1.85
C ASN A 487 -14.34 3.70 -3.01
N GLU A 488 -14.27 4.75 -3.84
CA GLU A 488 -13.38 4.79 -5.01
C GLU A 488 -12.15 5.68 -4.75
N GLY A 489 -10.99 5.10 -4.47
CA GLY A 489 -9.71 5.82 -4.43
C GLY A 489 -8.74 5.15 -3.48
N ASN A 490 -7.63 5.81 -3.13
CA ASN A 490 -6.68 5.28 -2.14
C ASN A 490 -6.96 5.97 -0.80
N ASP A 491 -7.83 5.37 -0.01
CA ASP A 491 -8.42 5.99 1.17
C ASP A 491 -7.62 5.67 2.44
N PHE A 492 -7.61 6.61 3.39
CA PHE A 492 -7.09 6.41 4.74
C PHE A 492 -8.24 6.46 5.75
N MET A 493 -8.43 5.38 6.51
CA MET A 493 -9.49 5.25 7.50
C MET A 493 -8.92 4.89 8.88
N ALA A 494 -9.38 5.59 9.92
CA ALA A 494 -9.05 5.29 11.32
C ALA A 494 -10.33 5.20 12.17
N GLY A 495 -10.56 4.06 12.83
CA GLY A 495 -11.67 3.86 13.77
C GLY A 495 -11.46 4.58 15.10
N ASP A 496 -10.25 4.45 15.67
CA ASP A 496 -9.82 4.95 16.99
C ASP A 496 -10.38 4.14 18.19
N ASP A 497 -11.14 4.73 19.11
CA ASP A 497 -11.62 4.05 20.33
C ASP A 497 -13.05 3.52 20.08
N GLY A 498 -13.23 2.21 19.82
CA GLY A 498 -14.55 1.68 19.49
C GLY A 498 -14.54 0.22 19.04
N ASP A 499 -15.71 -0.38 18.83
CA ASP A 499 -15.83 -1.62 18.06
C ASP A 499 -16.25 -1.20 16.63
N ASP A 500 -15.28 -0.93 15.76
CA ASP A 500 -15.46 -0.19 14.51
C ASP A 500 -15.58 -1.09 13.26
N TYR A 501 -16.21 -0.58 12.21
CA TYR A 501 -16.43 -1.29 10.95
C TYR A 501 -15.95 -0.45 9.75
N LEU A 502 -14.82 -0.82 9.13
CA LEU A 502 -14.16 -0.09 8.06
C LEU A 502 -14.26 -0.86 6.72
N ILE A 503 -14.59 -0.17 5.62
CA ILE A 503 -14.64 -0.74 4.27
C ILE A 503 -13.83 0.12 3.28
N GLY A 504 -12.80 -0.42 2.63
CA GLY A 504 -12.04 0.27 1.57
C GLY A 504 -12.77 0.31 0.22
N ALA A 505 -13.16 -0.87 -0.25
CA ALA A 505 -13.80 -1.21 -1.51
C ALA A 505 -12.86 -1.44 -2.71
N ALA A 506 -12.30 -0.43 -3.37
CA ALA A 506 -11.44 -0.66 -4.54
C ALA A 506 -10.30 0.36 -4.61
N ASN A 507 -9.20 -0.04 -5.26
CA ASN A 507 -7.87 0.60 -5.22
C ASN A 507 -7.19 0.38 -3.86
N ASN A 508 -6.06 1.06 -3.60
CA ASN A 508 -5.12 0.69 -2.54
C ASN A 508 -5.38 1.52 -1.27
N ASP A 509 -6.06 0.93 -0.30
CA ASP A 509 -6.56 1.58 0.91
C ASP A 509 -5.69 1.30 2.15
N THR A 510 -5.75 2.18 3.14
CA THR A 510 -5.14 2.02 4.47
C THR A 510 -6.20 2.09 5.56
N LEU A 511 -6.42 0.99 6.27
CA LEU A 511 -7.44 0.86 7.33
C LEU A 511 -6.77 0.60 8.68
N LEU A 512 -7.08 1.43 9.67
CA LEU A 512 -6.61 1.30 11.06
C LEU A 512 -7.80 1.15 12.00
N GLY A 513 -7.91 0.02 12.69
CA GLY A 513 -8.96 -0.26 13.69
C GLY A 513 -8.80 0.64 14.91
N GLY A 514 -7.80 0.35 15.74
CA GLY A 514 -7.47 1.15 16.91
C GLY A 514 -7.63 0.34 18.20
N ALA A 515 -8.52 0.77 19.09
CA ALA A 515 -8.75 0.12 20.37
C ALA A 515 -10.20 -0.37 20.50
N GLY A 516 -10.37 -1.69 20.49
CA GLY A 516 -11.65 -2.38 20.63
C GLY A 516 -11.70 -3.58 19.69
N ASN A 517 -12.88 -4.13 19.41
CA ASN A 517 -12.99 -5.31 18.57
C ASN A 517 -13.46 -4.91 17.16
N ASP A 518 -12.51 -4.72 16.26
CA ASP A 518 -12.73 -4.05 14.97
C ASP A 518 -12.97 -5.04 13.82
N THR A 519 -13.57 -4.55 12.74
CA THR A 519 -13.80 -5.30 11.51
C THR A 519 -13.41 -4.46 10.30
N LEU A 520 -12.37 -4.88 9.58
CA LEU A 520 -11.79 -4.17 8.44
C LEU A 520 -11.97 -5.04 7.17
N ASP A 521 -12.57 -4.48 6.12
CA ASP A 521 -12.79 -5.12 4.80
C ASP A 521 -12.22 -4.22 3.68
N ALA A 522 -11.04 -4.54 3.17
CA ALA A 522 -10.32 -3.65 2.26
C ALA A 522 -10.84 -3.73 0.83
N GLY A 523 -11.07 -4.93 0.27
CA GLY A 523 -11.84 -5.09 -0.95
C GLY A 523 -11.04 -5.50 -2.18
N TYR A 524 -10.70 -4.58 -3.08
CA TYR A 524 -9.95 -4.90 -4.30
C TYR A 524 -8.83 -3.88 -4.53
N GLY A 525 -7.57 -4.26 -4.32
CA GLY A 525 -6.41 -3.39 -4.46
C GLY A 525 -5.25 -3.97 -3.67
N ASP A 526 -4.09 -3.32 -3.68
CA ASP A 526 -2.99 -3.71 -2.79
C ASP A 526 -3.12 -2.88 -1.50
N ASP A 527 -3.78 -3.45 -0.49
CA ASP A 527 -4.29 -2.74 0.69
C ASP A 527 -3.42 -2.94 1.95
N SER A 528 -3.58 -2.07 2.96
CA SER A 528 -2.90 -2.16 4.26
C SER A 528 -3.88 -2.04 5.42
N LEU A 529 -3.99 -3.09 6.24
CA LEU A 529 -4.90 -3.19 7.37
C LEU A 529 -4.14 -3.39 8.68
N VAL A 530 -4.51 -2.67 9.73
CA VAL A 530 -3.96 -2.81 11.09
C VAL A 530 -5.08 -2.85 12.12
N GLY A 531 -5.20 -3.94 12.88
CA GLY A 531 -6.19 -4.12 13.96
C GLY A 531 -5.84 -3.29 15.21
N ALA A 532 -4.63 -3.50 15.74
CA ALA A 532 -4.07 -2.89 16.95
C ALA A 532 -4.48 -3.55 18.29
N ASP A 533 -5.16 -2.86 19.21
CA ASP A 533 -5.52 -3.43 20.53
C ASP A 533 -6.96 -4.02 20.45
N GLY A 534 -7.14 -5.34 20.35
CA GLY A 534 -8.47 -5.87 20.05
C GLY A 534 -8.66 -7.37 20.09
N ASP A 535 -9.80 -7.87 19.62
CA ASP A 535 -9.88 -9.19 18.97
C ASP A 535 -10.54 -8.88 17.61
N ASP A 536 -9.72 -8.73 16.58
CA ASP A 536 -10.08 -8.03 15.33
C ASP A 536 -10.36 -9.00 14.17
N TYR A 537 -11.08 -8.52 13.16
CA TYR A 537 -11.38 -9.24 11.93
C TYR A 537 -10.92 -8.45 10.70
N LEU A 538 -9.89 -8.91 10.00
CA LEU A 538 -9.30 -8.24 8.84
C LEU A 538 -9.51 -9.09 7.57
N LEU A 539 -9.95 -8.45 6.49
CA LEU A 539 -10.23 -9.08 5.20
C LEU A 539 -9.62 -8.24 4.05
N GLY A 540 -8.62 -8.77 3.35
CA GLY A 540 -8.00 -8.12 2.17
C GLY A 540 -8.87 -8.23 0.91
N SER A 541 -9.48 -9.40 0.71
CA SER A 541 -10.32 -9.79 -0.43
C SER A 541 -9.58 -9.96 -1.77
N GLY A 542 -8.85 -8.98 -2.32
CA GLY A 542 -8.05 -9.27 -3.51
C GLY A 542 -7.14 -8.16 -4.06
N GLY A 543 -5.92 -8.54 -4.36
CA GLY A 543 -4.73 -7.75 -4.68
C GLY A 543 -3.61 -8.24 -3.75
N ASP A 544 -2.45 -7.59 -3.75
CA ASP A 544 -1.33 -8.04 -2.89
C ASP A 544 -1.38 -7.26 -1.55
N ASP A 545 -2.06 -7.81 -0.54
CA ASP A 545 -2.47 -7.11 0.68
C ASP A 545 -1.50 -7.28 1.88
N ILE A 546 -1.49 -6.32 2.81
CA ILE A 546 -0.76 -6.39 4.10
C ILE A 546 -1.74 -6.30 5.26
N LEU A 547 -1.85 -7.35 6.08
CA LEU A 547 -2.76 -7.43 7.23
C LEU A 547 -1.96 -7.66 8.54
N LEU A 548 -2.13 -6.80 9.53
CA LEU A 548 -1.46 -6.87 10.84
C LEU A 548 -2.50 -6.89 11.97
N GLY A 549 -2.53 -7.96 12.78
CA GLY A 549 -3.42 -8.08 13.97
C GLY A 549 -2.93 -7.26 15.17
N ASP A 550 -1.65 -7.38 15.51
CA ASP A 550 -0.97 -6.81 16.68
C ASP A 550 -1.36 -7.47 18.03
N VAL A 551 -2.19 -6.84 18.88
CA VAL A 551 -2.46 -7.32 20.24
C VAL A 551 -3.91 -7.78 20.33
N GLY A 552 -4.13 -9.08 20.26
CA GLY A 552 -5.48 -9.62 20.27
C GLY A 552 -5.56 -11.09 19.94
N SER A 553 -6.75 -11.67 19.97
CA SER A 553 -6.98 -12.97 19.31
C SER A 553 -7.68 -12.70 17.98
N ASP A 554 -6.89 -12.48 16.93
CA ASP A 554 -7.33 -11.87 15.69
C ASP A 554 -7.68 -12.90 14.61
N THR A 555 -8.46 -12.47 13.61
CA THR A 555 -8.85 -13.28 12.44
C THR A 555 -8.54 -12.51 11.15
N LEU A 556 -7.57 -12.99 10.38
CA LEU A 556 -7.08 -12.35 9.16
C LEU A 556 -7.37 -13.23 7.93
N SER A 557 -7.77 -12.63 6.81
CA SER A 557 -7.98 -13.33 5.54
C SER A 557 -7.47 -12.49 4.35
N GLY A 558 -6.48 -12.99 3.61
CA GLY A 558 -5.87 -12.33 2.45
C GLY A 558 -6.84 -12.24 1.27
N GLY A 559 -7.12 -13.35 0.59
CA GLY A 559 -8.14 -13.42 -0.45
C GLY A 559 -7.59 -13.90 -1.79
N ILE A 560 -7.37 -13.00 -2.75
CA ILE A 560 -6.80 -13.34 -4.07
C ILE A 560 -5.60 -12.42 -4.32
N GLY A 561 -4.38 -12.94 -4.41
CA GLY A 561 -3.17 -12.15 -4.65
C GLY A 561 -1.98 -12.72 -3.89
N ALA A 562 -0.85 -12.03 -3.80
CA ALA A 562 0.26 -12.47 -2.96
C ALA A 562 0.27 -11.65 -1.66
N ASP A 563 -0.37 -12.19 -0.63
CA ASP A 563 -0.70 -11.46 0.60
C ASP A 563 0.34 -11.66 1.71
N PHE A 564 0.49 -10.66 2.59
CA PHE A 564 1.30 -10.73 3.82
C PHE A 564 0.42 -10.56 5.06
N LEU A 565 0.36 -11.59 5.91
CA LEU A 565 -0.46 -11.61 7.13
C LEU A 565 0.44 -11.83 8.37
N SER A 566 0.27 -11.04 9.43
CA SER A 566 0.92 -11.25 10.74
C SER A 566 -0.11 -11.12 11.86
N GLY A 567 -0.20 -12.16 12.70
CA GLY A 567 -1.12 -12.24 13.85
C GLY A 567 -0.69 -11.34 14.99
N GLY A 568 0.52 -11.57 15.53
CA GLY A 568 1.11 -10.75 16.58
C GLY A 568 1.18 -11.47 17.94
N ASP A 569 0.62 -10.87 18.98
CA ASP A 569 0.57 -11.45 20.33
C ASP A 569 -0.79 -12.15 20.57
N HIS A 570 -0.78 -13.35 21.18
CA HIS A 570 -1.92 -14.24 21.50
C HIS A 570 -2.31 -15.16 20.35
N GLY A 571 -3.46 -15.84 20.45
CA GLY A 571 -3.80 -16.95 19.55
C GLY A 571 -4.68 -16.49 18.40
N ASP A 572 -4.16 -16.57 17.18
CA ASP A 572 -4.70 -15.95 15.97
C ASP A 572 -5.16 -16.97 14.90
N SER A 573 -5.97 -16.51 13.95
CA SER A 573 -6.47 -17.31 12.83
C SER A 573 -6.22 -16.61 11.50
N LEU A 574 -5.26 -17.08 10.71
CA LEU A 574 -4.86 -16.49 9.43
C LEU A 574 -5.27 -17.39 8.26
N VAL A 575 -5.74 -16.80 7.16
CA VAL A 575 -6.09 -17.50 5.92
C VAL A 575 -5.50 -16.71 4.73
N GLY A 576 -4.61 -17.32 3.94
CA GLY A 576 -4.03 -16.72 2.73
C GLY A 576 -5.09 -16.55 1.64
N GLY A 577 -5.41 -17.60 0.90
CA GLY A 577 -6.41 -17.59 -0.15
C GLY A 577 -5.90 -18.13 -1.48
N ASP A 578 -6.29 -17.55 -2.61
CA ASP A 578 -5.72 -17.88 -3.92
C ASP A 578 -4.48 -17.00 -4.13
N GLY A 579 -3.26 -17.53 -4.14
CA GLY A 579 -2.11 -16.64 -3.98
C GLY A 579 -0.72 -17.23 -4.03
N ALA A 580 0.24 -16.48 -3.53
CA ALA A 580 1.55 -17.00 -3.11
C ALA A 580 1.87 -16.23 -1.84
N ASP A 581 1.22 -16.65 -0.76
CA ASP A 581 0.97 -15.85 0.43
C ASP A 581 2.06 -16.07 1.48
N THR A 582 2.30 -15.08 2.34
CA THR A 582 3.22 -15.15 3.47
C THR A 582 2.47 -14.90 4.78
N LEU A 583 2.37 -15.92 5.63
CA LEU A 583 1.63 -15.87 6.89
C LEU A 583 2.60 -16.05 8.07
N ALA A 584 2.47 -15.19 9.09
CA ALA A 584 3.23 -15.28 10.35
C ALA A 584 2.30 -15.27 11.58
N GLY A 585 2.33 -16.31 12.41
CA GLY A 585 1.59 -16.38 13.68
C GLY A 585 2.20 -15.51 14.78
N ASP A 586 3.53 -15.43 14.81
CA ASP A 586 4.34 -14.71 15.81
C ASP A 586 4.29 -15.36 17.22
N ALA A 587 3.54 -14.84 18.19
CA ALA A 587 3.60 -15.29 19.58
C ALA A 587 2.23 -15.72 20.10
N GLY A 588 1.94 -17.01 20.10
CA GLY A 588 0.55 -17.41 20.17
C GLY A 588 0.29 -18.89 20.34
N ALA A 589 -0.86 -19.30 19.86
CA ALA A 589 -1.23 -20.69 19.62
C ALA A 589 -2.16 -20.60 18.42
N ASP A 590 -1.54 -20.55 17.25
CA ASP A 590 -2.08 -19.92 16.06
C ASP A 590 -2.61 -20.95 15.08
N THR A 591 -3.47 -20.53 14.17
CA THR A 591 -4.00 -21.38 13.11
C THR A 591 -3.86 -20.68 11.76
N LEU A 592 -3.00 -21.20 10.89
CA LEU A 592 -2.68 -20.65 9.57
C LEU A 592 -3.19 -21.60 8.47
N TYR A 593 -3.86 -21.07 7.46
CA TYR A 593 -4.28 -21.77 6.25
C TYR A 593 -3.71 -21.05 5.02
N GLY A 594 -2.91 -21.71 4.17
CA GLY A 594 -2.36 -21.15 2.93
C GLY A 594 -3.45 -20.95 1.89
N GLY A 595 -3.96 -22.03 1.32
CA GLY A 595 -5.04 -22.00 0.35
C GLY A 595 -4.59 -22.57 -0.99
N ALA A 596 -4.67 -21.79 -2.07
CA ALA A 596 -4.31 -22.23 -3.40
C ALA A 596 -3.14 -21.41 -3.96
N GLY A 597 -2.01 -22.05 -4.21
CA GLY A 597 -0.78 -21.48 -4.76
C GLY A 597 0.43 -21.80 -3.88
N ASP A 598 1.60 -21.22 -4.17
CA ASP A 598 2.85 -21.61 -3.49
C ASP A 598 3.07 -20.70 -2.26
N ASP A 599 2.62 -21.14 -1.09
CA ASP A 599 2.52 -20.30 0.12
C ASP A 599 3.68 -20.52 1.12
N SER A 600 3.91 -19.55 2.01
CA SER A 600 4.94 -19.57 3.07
C SER A 600 4.32 -19.27 4.44
N LEU A 601 4.19 -20.29 5.30
CA LEU A 601 3.55 -20.19 6.62
C LEU A 601 4.59 -20.36 7.75
N VAL A 602 4.61 -19.44 8.72
CA VAL A 602 5.51 -19.49 9.89
C VAL A 602 4.70 -19.36 11.18
N GLY A 603 4.70 -20.37 12.05
CA GLY A 603 3.99 -20.39 13.34
C GLY A 603 4.59 -19.43 14.35
N GLY A 604 5.82 -19.70 14.82
CA GLY A 604 6.56 -18.83 15.71
C GLY A 604 6.74 -19.42 17.11
N LEU A 605 6.30 -18.72 18.16
CA LEU A 605 6.31 -19.22 19.54
C LEU A 605 4.89 -19.69 19.92
N GLY A 606 4.65 -20.99 20.12
CA GLY A 606 3.27 -21.41 20.38
C GLY A 606 3.03 -22.91 20.47
N GLU A 607 1.76 -23.30 20.32
CA GLU A 607 1.36 -24.65 19.92
C GLU A 607 0.45 -24.40 18.70
N ASP A 608 1.03 -24.45 17.50
CA ASP A 608 0.46 -23.87 16.29
C ASP A 608 -0.11 -24.93 15.34
N VAL A 609 -1.00 -24.52 14.44
CA VAL A 609 -1.63 -25.39 13.43
C VAL A 609 -1.50 -24.74 12.05
N LEU A 610 -0.76 -25.38 11.14
CA LEU A 610 -0.50 -24.86 9.79
C LEU A 610 -1.06 -25.82 8.73
N LEU A 611 -1.76 -25.31 7.72
CA LEU A 611 -2.28 -26.09 6.59
C LEU A 611 -1.96 -25.40 5.26
N GLY A 612 -1.24 -26.05 4.34
CA GLY A 612 -0.92 -25.54 3.00
C GLY A 612 -2.13 -25.53 2.04
N GLU A 613 -2.80 -26.67 1.91
CA GLU A 613 -3.89 -26.96 0.96
C GLU A 613 -3.45 -27.30 -0.48
N ASP A 614 -3.64 -26.46 -1.51
CA ASP A 614 -3.35 -26.76 -2.92
C ASP A 614 -2.11 -25.94 -3.39
N GLY A 615 -0.91 -26.49 -3.53
CA GLY A 615 0.28 -25.66 -3.79
C GLY A 615 1.61 -26.40 -3.68
N ASP A 616 2.72 -25.78 -4.10
CA ASP A 616 4.04 -26.23 -3.62
C ASP A 616 4.41 -25.34 -2.41
N ASP A 617 3.99 -25.73 -1.20
CA ASP A 617 3.99 -24.87 0.00
C ASP A 617 5.24 -25.02 0.90
N PHE A 618 5.59 -23.97 1.66
CA PHE A 618 6.60 -23.98 2.73
C PHE A 618 5.98 -23.69 4.10
N LEU A 619 6.04 -24.62 5.04
CA LEU A 619 5.49 -24.50 6.40
C LEU A 619 6.60 -24.62 7.44
N SER A 620 6.66 -23.71 8.42
CA SER A 620 7.62 -23.75 9.54
C SER A 620 6.90 -23.54 10.88
N GLY A 621 6.94 -24.54 11.78
CA GLY A 621 6.27 -24.51 13.10
C GLY A 621 6.94 -23.53 14.07
N GLY A 622 8.21 -23.74 14.39
CA GLY A 622 8.99 -22.86 15.27
C GLY A 622 9.25 -23.46 16.65
N ASP A 623 9.08 -22.68 17.72
CA ASP A 623 9.18 -23.18 19.10
C ASP A 623 7.79 -23.62 19.56
N GLY A 624 7.53 -24.91 19.73
CA GLY A 624 6.19 -25.34 20.07
C GLY A 624 5.94 -26.83 20.15
N ALA A 625 4.70 -27.22 19.90
CA ALA A 625 4.29 -28.60 19.67
C ALA A 625 3.19 -28.53 18.62
N ASP A 626 3.61 -28.51 17.37
CA ASP A 626 2.86 -27.92 16.27
C ASP A 626 2.23 -29.00 15.37
N ASP A 627 1.14 -28.68 14.66
CA ASP A 627 0.42 -29.59 13.74
C ASP A 627 0.42 -29.00 12.31
N LEU A 628 1.31 -29.52 11.46
CA LEU A 628 1.53 -29.06 10.08
C LEU A 628 0.92 -30.06 9.08
N LYS A 629 0.23 -29.55 8.06
CA LYS A 629 -0.30 -30.36 6.95
C LYS A 629 -0.04 -29.69 5.60
N GLY A 630 0.62 -30.38 4.67
CA GLY A 630 0.86 -29.90 3.31
C GLY A 630 -0.44 -29.82 2.53
N GLY A 631 -0.92 -30.92 1.98
CA GLY A 631 -2.18 -30.97 1.26
C GLY A 631 -2.03 -31.68 -0.07
N SER A 632 -2.09 -30.95 -1.18
CA SER A 632 -1.81 -31.46 -2.52
C SER A 632 -0.79 -30.58 -3.22
N GLY A 633 0.28 -31.21 -3.72
CA GLY A 633 1.38 -30.55 -4.42
C GLY A 633 2.73 -31.08 -3.93
N GLN A 634 3.80 -30.30 -4.07
CA GLN A 634 5.12 -30.70 -3.54
C GLN A 634 5.51 -29.81 -2.37
N ASP A 635 5.12 -30.21 -1.17
CA ASP A 635 5.22 -29.36 0.02
C ASP A 635 6.53 -29.57 0.80
N VAL A 636 6.98 -28.53 1.51
CA VAL A 636 8.12 -28.56 2.44
C VAL A 636 7.66 -28.15 3.84
N LEU A 637 7.69 -29.08 4.79
CA LEU A 637 7.25 -28.86 6.18
C LEU A 637 8.44 -28.94 7.14
N GLU A 638 8.61 -27.95 8.02
CA GLU A 638 9.64 -27.87 9.06
C GLU A 638 9.00 -27.75 10.46
N GLY A 639 9.18 -28.74 11.33
CA GLY A 639 8.65 -28.75 12.71
C GLY A 639 9.31 -27.69 13.60
N GLY A 640 10.60 -27.85 13.89
CA GLY A 640 11.39 -26.87 14.65
C GLY A 640 11.82 -27.39 16.02
N LEU A 641 11.64 -26.61 17.09
CA LEU A 641 11.90 -27.04 18.46
C LEU A 641 10.58 -27.51 19.08
N GLY A 642 10.39 -28.81 19.29
CA GLY A 642 9.07 -29.23 19.73
C GLY A 642 8.81 -30.71 19.83
N ASN A 643 7.56 -31.06 19.57
CA ASN A 643 7.00 -32.38 19.69
C ASN A 643 5.85 -32.40 18.68
N ASP A 644 6.23 -32.43 17.42
CA ASP A 644 5.44 -31.90 16.31
C ASP A 644 4.73 -33.03 15.56
N VAL A 645 3.69 -32.66 14.80
CA VAL A 645 2.90 -33.57 13.98
C VAL A 645 2.86 -33.04 12.56
N LEU A 646 3.48 -33.74 11.63
CA LEU A 646 3.56 -33.33 10.22
C LEU A 646 2.83 -34.35 9.34
N SER A 647 2.11 -33.87 8.32
CA SER A 647 1.44 -34.71 7.33
C SER A 647 1.61 -34.12 5.93
N GLY A 648 2.21 -34.87 4.99
CA GLY A 648 2.40 -34.44 3.60
C GLY A 648 1.08 -34.29 2.87
N GLY A 649 0.41 -35.40 2.58
CA GLY A 649 -0.90 -35.40 1.93
C GLY A 649 -0.89 -36.22 0.64
N ASP A 650 -1.25 -35.59 -0.48
CA ASP A 650 -1.20 -36.16 -1.83
C ASP A 650 -0.01 -35.55 -2.60
N ASP A 651 0.66 -36.34 -3.44
CA ASP A 651 1.76 -35.97 -4.36
C ASP A 651 3.20 -36.23 -3.87
N LEU A 652 4.15 -35.29 -3.84
CA LEU A 652 5.58 -35.58 -3.52
C LEU A 652 6.10 -34.58 -2.48
N ASP A 653 6.06 -34.98 -1.21
CA ASP A 653 6.29 -34.05 -0.09
C ASP A 653 7.65 -34.23 0.58
N THR A 654 8.15 -33.16 1.22
CA THR A 654 9.36 -33.14 2.06
C THR A 654 9.02 -32.70 3.49
N LEU A 655 9.16 -33.58 4.48
CA LEU A 655 8.86 -33.29 5.89
C LEU A 655 10.14 -33.35 6.72
N LEU A 656 10.42 -32.33 7.54
CA LEU A 656 11.59 -32.19 8.41
C LEU A 656 11.14 -31.94 9.86
N GLY A 657 11.29 -32.91 10.77
CA GLY A 657 10.92 -32.79 12.19
C GLY A 657 11.81 -31.81 12.97
N GLN A 658 13.13 -31.93 12.82
CA GLN A 658 14.16 -31.19 13.56
C GLN A 658 14.28 -31.64 15.04
N ASP A 659 14.33 -30.74 16.03
CA ASP A 659 14.62 -31.13 17.43
C ASP A 659 13.30 -31.47 18.16
N GLY A 660 13.03 -32.75 18.44
CA GLY A 660 11.77 -33.14 19.08
C GLY A 660 11.51 -34.64 19.25
N ASP A 661 10.37 -34.99 19.85
CA ASP A 661 9.84 -36.37 19.80
C ASP A 661 8.61 -36.27 18.86
N ASP A 662 8.83 -36.37 17.54
CA ASP A 662 7.91 -35.91 16.48
C ASP A 662 7.12 -37.06 15.83
N SER A 663 6.07 -36.73 15.07
CA SER A 663 5.23 -37.69 14.36
C SER A 663 4.95 -37.25 12.93
N LEU A 664 5.51 -37.95 11.95
CA LEU A 664 5.43 -37.61 10.53
C LEU A 664 4.59 -38.67 9.77
N SER A 665 3.79 -38.23 8.79
CA SER A 665 2.97 -39.09 7.91
C SER A 665 3.08 -38.62 6.46
N GLY A 666 3.51 -39.46 5.52
CA GLY A 666 3.66 -39.10 4.10
C GLY A 666 2.28 -38.91 3.47
N GLY A 667 1.50 -39.99 3.41
CA GLY A 667 0.13 -39.96 2.91
C GLY A 667 0.01 -40.79 1.63
N SER A 668 -0.30 -40.16 0.49
CA SER A 668 -0.27 -40.82 -0.80
C SER A 668 0.66 -40.13 -1.78
N GLY A 669 1.70 -40.81 -2.20
CA GLY A 669 2.80 -40.12 -2.85
C GLY A 669 4.02 -41.01 -2.99
N ASP A 670 5.15 -40.40 -3.37
CA ASP A 670 6.47 -41.02 -3.24
C ASP A 670 7.28 -40.10 -2.30
N ASP A 671 6.94 -40.02 -1.02
CA ASP A 671 7.30 -38.88 -0.14
C ASP A 671 8.72 -38.97 0.48
N SER A 672 9.26 -37.85 0.98
CA SER A 672 10.56 -37.73 1.67
C SER A 672 10.38 -37.20 3.11
N LEU A 673 10.58 -38.05 4.12
CA LEU A 673 10.36 -37.69 5.53
C LEU A 673 11.67 -37.79 6.31
N ASP A 674 12.03 -36.78 7.11
CA ASP A 674 13.22 -36.71 7.97
C ASP A 674 12.82 -36.32 9.40
N GLY A 675 13.06 -37.21 10.37
CA GLY A 675 12.73 -37.01 11.78
C GLY A 675 13.60 -35.95 12.47
N GLY A 676 14.89 -35.88 12.15
CA GLY A 676 15.84 -35.04 12.88
C GLY A 676 16.26 -35.63 14.24
N ALA A 677 16.34 -34.79 15.27
CA ALA A 677 16.86 -35.16 16.58
C ALA A 677 15.77 -35.43 17.62
N GLY A 678 15.57 -36.68 18.01
CA GLY A 678 14.98 -37.06 19.29
C GLY A 678 14.35 -38.44 19.34
N ARG A 679 13.02 -38.56 19.33
CA ARG A 679 12.39 -39.90 19.20
C ARG A 679 11.10 -39.79 18.44
N ASP A 680 11.19 -40.21 17.20
CA ASP A 680 10.22 -39.86 16.18
C ASP A 680 9.41 -41.07 15.76
N ASN A 681 8.22 -40.80 15.23
CA ASN A 681 7.27 -41.79 14.76
C ASN A 681 6.84 -41.44 13.34
N ILE A 682 7.46 -42.10 12.37
CA ILE A 682 7.37 -41.78 10.94
C ILE A 682 6.59 -42.88 10.20
N SER A 683 5.65 -42.50 9.36
CA SER A 683 4.80 -43.43 8.58
C SER A 683 4.73 -42.99 7.12
N GLY A 684 5.06 -43.87 6.16
CA GLY A 684 4.91 -43.60 4.72
C GLY A 684 3.44 -43.60 4.27
N ASP A 685 2.70 -44.65 4.70
CA ASP A 685 1.31 -44.97 4.35
C ASP A 685 1.12 -45.66 2.98
N ASP A 686 0.53 -45.01 1.96
CA ASP A 686 0.22 -45.60 0.64
C ASP A 686 1.15 -44.97 -0.43
N GLY A 687 2.27 -45.59 -0.81
CA GLY A 687 3.25 -44.91 -1.66
C GLY A 687 4.47 -45.75 -2.03
N ASN A 688 5.49 -45.12 -2.64
CA ASN A 688 6.86 -45.65 -2.56
C ASN A 688 7.71 -44.61 -1.82
N ASP A 689 7.64 -44.64 -0.49
CA ASP A 689 8.10 -43.53 0.33
C ASP A 689 9.58 -43.67 0.73
N THR A 690 10.23 -42.54 1.04
CA THR A 690 11.60 -42.43 1.58
C THR A 690 11.56 -41.80 2.98
N LEU A 691 11.87 -42.59 4.01
CA LEU A 691 11.85 -42.13 5.41
C LEU A 691 13.28 -42.10 5.98
N LEU A 692 13.65 -41.07 6.76
CA LEU A 692 14.91 -40.87 7.46
C LEU A 692 14.63 -40.58 8.94
N GLY A 693 15.23 -41.31 9.87
CA GLY A 693 15.07 -41.07 11.33
C GLY A 693 16.12 -40.14 11.95
N ASP A 694 17.28 -39.99 11.32
CA ASP A 694 18.35 -39.07 11.69
C ASP A 694 19.04 -39.29 13.05
N SER A 695 18.61 -38.78 14.21
CA SER A 695 19.26 -39.08 15.51
C SER A 695 18.26 -39.29 16.62
N GLY A 696 18.13 -40.51 17.13
CA GLY A 696 17.03 -40.76 18.06
C GLY A 696 16.82 -42.18 18.52
N ASN A 697 15.57 -42.61 18.61
CA ASN A 697 15.26 -44.00 18.96
C ASN A 697 13.92 -44.30 18.30
N ASP A 698 13.94 -44.25 16.98
CA ASP A 698 12.82 -43.87 16.15
C ASP A 698 12.00 -45.08 15.75
N TYR A 699 10.76 -44.81 15.37
CA TYR A 699 9.85 -45.82 14.86
C TYR A 699 9.41 -45.42 13.46
N LEU A 700 9.81 -46.22 12.47
CA LEU A 700 9.53 -45.97 11.06
C LEU A 700 8.69 -47.12 10.50
N ALA A 701 7.59 -46.80 9.81
CA ALA A 701 6.72 -47.79 9.20
C ALA A 701 6.40 -47.41 7.74
N GLY A 702 6.69 -48.31 6.80
CA GLY A 702 6.42 -48.11 5.37
C GLY A 702 4.92 -48.08 5.10
N GLY A 703 4.25 -49.23 5.20
CA GLY A 703 2.79 -49.33 5.08
C GLY A 703 2.34 -50.31 4.01
N LEU A 704 1.70 -49.78 2.95
CA LEU A 704 1.24 -50.53 1.78
C LEU A 704 2.07 -50.14 0.55
N ASP A 705 2.34 -51.13 -0.32
CA ASP A 705 3.12 -50.98 -1.55
C ASP A 705 4.65 -51.03 -1.29
N ASP A 706 5.55 -50.41 -2.08
CA ASP A 706 7.00 -50.75 -2.08
C ASP A 706 7.86 -49.60 -1.50
N ASP A 707 8.25 -49.68 -0.22
CA ASP A 707 8.85 -48.54 0.53
C ASP A 707 10.39 -48.57 0.70
N VAL A 708 11.00 -47.39 0.94
CA VAL A 708 12.43 -47.19 1.31
C VAL A 708 12.55 -46.48 2.67
N ILE A 709 13.20 -47.12 3.64
CA ILE A 709 13.30 -46.59 5.02
C ILE A 709 14.76 -46.52 5.45
N PHE A 710 15.22 -45.42 6.03
CA PHE A 710 16.56 -45.15 6.58
C PHE A 710 16.43 -44.80 8.08
N GLY A 711 17.05 -45.58 8.98
CA GLY A 711 16.94 -45.37 10.42
C GLY A 711 17.67 -44.12 10.91
N GLY A 712 18.85 -43.82 10.36
CA GLY A 712 19.66 -42.69 10.79
C GLY A 712 20.67 -43.10 11.84
N SER A 713 20.69 -42.47 13.02
CA SER A 713 21.63 -42.72 14.10
C SER A 713 20.94 -43.01 15.43
N ASP A 714 21.56 -43.86 16.25
CA ASP A 714 21.03 -44.44 17.52
C ASP A 714 20.10 -45.67 17.29
N ASP A 715 19.31 -46.15 18.27
CA ASP A 715 18.68 -47.49 18.18
C ASP A 715 17.20 -47.45 17.71
N ASP A 716 16.93 -47.86 16.48
CA ASP A 716 15.65 -47.63 15.80
C ASP A 716 14.82 -48.91 15.55
N GLN A 717 13.55 -48.71 15.21
CA GLN A 717 12.61 -49.78 14.89
C GLN A 717 11.90 -49.52 13.56
N LEU A 718 12.18 -50.35 12.56
CA LEU A 718 11.69 -50.22 11.19
C LEU A 718 10.76 -51.39 10.84
N LEU A 719 9.60 -51.11 10.25
CA LEU A 719 8.63 -52.12 9.82
C LEU A 719 8.20 -51.87 8.37
N GLY A 720 8.39 -52.86 7.49
CA GLY A 720 7.96 -52.79 6.08
C GLY A 720 6.43 -52.82 5.96
N GLY A 721 5.80 -53.95 6.27
CA GLY A 721 4.35 -54.08 6.29
C GLY A 721 3.83 -55.11 5.30
N SER A 722 3.06 -54.69 4.29
CA SER A 722 2.63 -55.60 3.22
C SER A 722 2.94 -55.01 1.86
N GLY A 723 3.84 -55.64 1.14
CA GLY A 723 4.50 -55.01 0.01
C GLY A 723 5.73 -55.79 -0.43
N LEU A 724 6.60 -55.17 -1.22
CA LEU A 724 7.98 -55.62 -1.44
C LEU A 724 8.93 -54.53 -0.91
N ASP A 725 9.17 -54.55 0.39
CA ASP A 725 9.74 -53.40 1.11
C ASP A 725 11.28 -53.42 1.13
N THR A 726 11.92 -52.24 1.17
CA THR A 726 13.38 -52.04 1.32
C THR A 726 13.72 -51.21 2.56
N LEU A 727 14.34 -51.81 3.57
CA LEU A 727 14.67 -51.12 4.84
C LEU A 727 16.20 -50.98 4.99
N TRP A 728 16.70 -49.87 5.52
CA TRP A 728 18.09 -49.51 5.86
C TRP A 728 18.11 -49.00 7.31
N GLY A 729 18.75 -49.69 8.26
CA GLY A 729 18.89 -49.17 9.63
C GLY A 729 19.89 -48.02 9.76
N GLU A 730 20.98 -48.03 9.00
CA GLU A 730 22.08 -47.05 9.12
C GLU A 730 22.82 -47.13 10.47
N LEU A 731 23.14 -46.03 11.16
CA LEU A 731 24.04 -45.96 12.33
C LEU A 731 23.39 -46.34 13.68
N GLY A 732 23.16 -47.62 14.01
CA GLY A 732 22.35 -47.93 15.19
C GLY A 732 22.54 -49.25 15.91
N ASN A 733 21.49 -49.70 16.60
CA ASN A 733 21.34 -51.11 16.96
C ASN A 733 19.88 -51.46 16.71
N ASP A 734 19.57 -51.56 15.44
CA ASP A 734 18.24 -51.37 14.90
C ASP A 734 17.45 -52.66 14.87
N ASN A 735 16.16 -52.52 14.64
CA ASN A 735 15.24 -53.64 14.64
C ASN A 735 14.27 -53.58 13.47
N LEU A 736 14.54 -54.39 12.46
CA LEU A 736 13.87 -54.42 11.17
C LEU A 736 13.00 -55.68 11.02
N SER A 737 11.80 -55.51 10.47
CA SER A 737 10.87 -56.62 10.17
C SER A 737 10.17 -56.42 8.83
N GLY A 738 10.27 -57.42 7.94
CA GLY A 738 9.64 -57.42 6.61
C GLY A 738 8.13 -57.65 6.67
N GLY A 739 7.69 -58.86 6.98
CA GLY A 739 6.27 -59.18 7.02
C GLY A 739 5.93 -60.64 6.67
N ASP A 740 4.78 -60.86 6.02
CA ASP A 740 4.31 -62.19 5.60
C ASP A 740 4.66 -62.50 4.11
N ASP A 741 5.32 -61.59 3.37
CA ASP A 741 5.48 -61.65 1.90
C ASP A 741 6.94 -61.91 1.43
N ALA A 742 7.66 -61.07 0.70
CA ALA A 742 9.00 -61.44 0.17
C ALA A 742 9.92 -60.21 0.08
N ASP A 743 10.55 -59.89 1.20
CA ASP A 743 10.99 -58.53 1.52
C ASP A 743 12.54 -58.38 1.48
N VAL A 744 13.04 -57.14 1.41
CA VAL A 744 14.48 -56.78 1.38
C VAL A 744 14.86 -55.89 2.57
N LEU A 745 15.74 -56.36 3.45
CA LEU A 745 16.16 -55.63 4.66
C LEU A 745 17.69 -55.44 4.66
N TRP A 746 18.17 -54.25 5.02
CA TRP A 746 19.56 -53.84 5.21
C TRP A 746 19.70 -53.23 6.61
N GLY A 747 20.50 -53.78 7.52
CA GLY A 747 20.72 -53.18 8.84
C GLY A 747 21.59 -51.93 8.78
N GLY A 748 22.72 -51.95 8.10
CA GLY A 748 23.65 -50.82 8.08
C GLY A 748 24.62 -50.84 9.27
N VAL A 749 25.09 -49.69 9.71
CA VAL A 749 26.15 -49.56 10.72
C VAL A 749 25.64 -49.78 12.17
N GLY A 750 25.59 -51.01 12.68
CA GLY A 750 25.04 -51.25 14.02
C GLY A 750 25.09 -52.68 14.56
N ASP A 751 24.62 -52.94 15.79
CA ASP A 751 24.31 -54.33 16.21
C ASP A 751 22.81 -54.62 15.99
N ASP A 752 22.43 -54.83 14.73
CA ASP A 752 21.05 -54.79 14.27
C ASP A 752 20.33 -56.14 14.38
N ARG A 753 19.01 -56.12 14.25
CA ARG A 753 18.16 -57.31 14.33
C ARG A 753 17.15 -57.32 13.21
N LEU A 754 17.34 -58.26 12.28
CA LEU A 754 16.49 -58.41 11.11
C LEU A 754 15.67 -59.69 11.18
N TRP A 755 14.36 -59.58 10.91
CA TRP A 755 13.40 -60.70 10.89
C TRP A 755 12.58 -60.73 9.61
N GLY A 756 12.76 -61.79 8.81
CA GLY A 756 11.99 -62.03 7.58
C GLY A 756 10.61 -62.62 7.86
N ASP A 757 10.49 -63.39 8.95
CA ASP A 757 9.27 -64.07 9.41
C ASP A 757 8.72 -65.12 8.42
N GLY A 758 8.02 -64.70 7.36
CA GLY A 758 6.95 -65.45 6.73
C GLY A 758 7.03 -65.71 5.23
N GLY A 759 8.18 -65.63 4.55
CA GLY A 759 8.23 -65.60 3.09
C GLY A 759 9.21 -66.57 2.46
N ASP A 760 9.71 -66.20 1.27
CA ASP A 760 11.03 -66.58 0.78
C ASP A 760 11.82 -65.24 0.72
N ASP A 761 12.47 -64.87 1.83
CA ASP A 761 12.92 -63.49 2.11
C ASP A 761 14.41 -63.24 1.76
N GLU A 762 14.80 -61.97 1.50
CA GLU A 762 16.20 -61.52 1.24
C GLU A 762 16.65 -60.51 2.33
N LEU A 763 17.59 -60.89 3.20
CA LEU A 763 18.01 -60.08 4.34
C LEU A 763 19.52 -59.81 4.28
N PHE A 764 19.95 -58.58 4.51
CA PHE A 764 21.32 -58.06 4.46
C PHE A 764 21.64 -57.33 5.77
N GLY A 765 22.71 -57.68 6.49
CA GLY A 765 23.03 -57.06 7.79
C GLY A 765 23.61 -55.66 7.67
N GLY A 766 24.64 -55.46 6.87
CA GLY A 766 25.40 -54.22 6.83
C GLY A 766 26.50 -54.18 7.90
N ASP A 767 26.98 -52.97 8.20
CA ASP A 767 28.14 -52.63 9.02
C ASP A 767 28.01 -52.82 10.56
N GLY A 768 27.87 -54.03 11.11
CA GLY A 768 28.13 -54.22 12.55
C GLY A 768 27.73 -55.58 13.12
N ALA A 769 27.47 -55.78 14.42
CA ALA A 769 27.28 -57.14 14.95
C ALA A 769 25.81 -57.59 14.91
N ASP A 770 25.34 -57.89 13.70
CA ASP A 770 23.92 -58.06 13.43
C ASP A 770 23.40 -59.43 13.87
N THR A 771 22.08 -59.54 13.97
CA THR A 771 21.41 -60.79 14.29
C THR A 771 20.20 -60.96 13.37
N ILE A 772 20.40 -61.77 12.34
CA ILE A 772 19.45 -61.94 11.25
C ILE A 772 18.83 -63.34 11.28
N LYS A 773 17.50 -63.41 11.08
CA LYS A 773 16.80 -64.70 10.98
C LYS A 773 15.78 -64.70 9.85
N GLY A 774 15.97 -65.65 8.93
CA GLY A 774 15.06 -65.90 7.80
C GLY A 774 13.67 -66.33 8.30
N GLY A 775 13.58 -67.46 8.99
CA GLY A 775 12.33 -67.89 9.63
C GLY A 775 11.77 -69.19 9.05
N SER A 776 10.62 -69.13 8.37
CA SER A 776 10.03 -70.32 7.74
C SER A 776 9.83 -70.17 6.24
N GLY A 777 10.81 -70.60 5.47
CA GLY A 777 10.76 -70.55 4.01
C GLY A 777 11.90 -71.35 3.43
N ASN A 778 12.38 -70.95 2.26
CA ASN A 778 13.77 -71.22 1.88
C ASN A 778 14.38 -69.84 1.67
N ASP A 779 15.05 -69.37 2.71
CA ASP A 779 15.37 -67.96 2.88
C ASP A 779 16.78 -67.67 2.36
N VAL A 780 17.03 -66.42 1.94
CA VAL A 780 18.35 -65.88 1.57
C VAL A 780 18.74 -64.86 2.63
N VAL A 781 19.79 -65.17 3.38
CA VAL A 781 20.25 -64.35 4.51
C VAL A 781 21.72 -64.03 4.30
N GLU A 782 22.05 -62.74 4.28
CA GLU A 782 23.36 -62.14 4.05
C GLU A 782 23.66 -61.20 5.24
N GLY A 783 24.85 -61.21 5.81
CA GLY A 783 25.29 -60.30 6.89
C GLY A 783 25.95 -59.01 6.36
N ALA A 784 26.60 -59.04 5.20
CA ALA A 784 27.20 -57.91 4.52
C ALA A 784 28.43 -57.21 5.18
N PHE A 785 28.44 -56.61 6.39
CA PHE A 785 29.58 -55.79 6.89
C PHE A 785 29.89 -55.84 8.41
N GLY A 786 29.63 -56.89 9.19
CA GLY A 786 30.14 -56.87 10.57
C GLY A 786 30.17 -58.20 11.28
N ALA A 787 30.08 -58.27 12.61
CA ALA A 787 30.26 -59.56 13.31
C ALA A 787 28.91 -60.26 13.49
N ASP A 788 28.35 -60.72 12.37
CA ASP A 788 26.93 -61.02 12.28
C ASP A 788 26.58 -62.37 12.85
N HIS A 789 25.32 -62.54 13.18
CA HIS A 789 24.78 -63.77 13.72
C HIS A 789 23.56 -64.18 12.92
N LEU A 790 23.84 -64.97 11.89
CA LEU A 790 22.92 -65.33 10.85
C LEU A 790 22.36 -66.74 11.10
N THR A 791 21.04 -66.88 11.00
CA THR A 791 20.38 -68.18 11.17
C THR A 791 19.27 -68.37 10.14
N GLY A 792 19.42 -69.36 9.26
CA GLY A 792 18.43 -69.71 8.23
C GLY A 792 17.08 -70.12 8.83
N GLY A 793 17.08 -71.06 9.78
CA GLY A 793 15.88 -71.49 10.49
C GLY A 793 15.42 -72.89 10.09
N SER A 794 14.17 -73.05 9.63
CA SER A 794 13.67 -74.38 9.22
C SER A 794 13.35 -74.42 7.73
N GLY A 795 14.26 -75.00 6.95
CA GLY A 795 14.15 -75.07 5.50
C GLY A 795 15.34 -75.82 4.91
N ASP A 796 15.59 -75.62 3.62
CA ASP A 796 16.90 -75.88 3.02
C ASP A 796 17.42 -74.48 2.64
N ASP A 797 18.20 -73.86 3.53
CA ASP A 797 18.42 -72.41 3.55
C ASP A 797 19.74 -71.99 2.87
N HIS A 798 19.77 -70.76 2.35
CA HIS A 798 20.95 -70.08 1.77
C HIS A 798 21.38 -68.99 2.75
N VAL A 799 22.54 -69.15 3.38
CA VAL A 799 23.05 -68.16 4.33
C VAL A 799 24.44 -67.73 3.86
N GLY A 800 24.54 -66.52 3.34
CA GLY A 800 25.76 -65.80 3.06
C GLY A 800 26.18 -64.95 4.27
N GLY A 801 27.48 -64.79 4.51
CA GLY A 801 28.01 -63.88 5.51
C GLY A 801 28.04 -62.48 4.95
N GLY A 802 28.55 -62.29 3.73
CA GLY A 802 29.01 -60.97 3.28
C GLY A 802 30.12 -60.45 4.20
N ASP A 803 30.92 -59.44 3.81
CA ASP A 803 32.09 -58.98 4.57
C ASP A 803 31.83 -58.91 6.09
N GLY A 804 32.48 -59.69 6.95
CA GLY A 804 32.09 -59.66 8.36
C GLY A 804 33.01 -60.50 9.21
N ASP A 805 32.85 -60.58 10.53
CA ASP A 805 33.41 -61.70 11.33
C ASP A 805 32.21 -62.56 11.74
N ASP A 806 31.58 -63.17 10.76
CA ASP A 806 30.22 -63.61 10.93
C ASP A 806 30.10 -64.93 11.66
N TYR A 807 28.90 -65.21 12.12
CA TYR A 807 28.54 -66.45 12.75
C TYR A 807 27.30 -66.98 12.08
N LEU A 808 27.54 -67.84 11.10
CA LEU A 808 26.49 -68.47 10.31
C LEU A 808 26.13 -69.82 10.91
N ASN A 809 24.84 -70.05 11.07
CA ASN A 809 24.33 -71.32 11.55
C ASN A 809 23.08 -71.77 10.78
N GLY A 810 23.25 -72.82 9.98
CA GLY A 810 22.15 -73.42 9.21
C GLY A 810 21.10 -74.15 10.06
N GLU A 811 21.41 -74.50 11.31
CA GLU A 811 20.56 -75.30 12.21
C GLU A 811 20.12 -76.69 11.66
N ASP A 812 18.89 -76.83 11.17
CA ASP A 812 18.12 -78.10 11.09
C ASP A 812 17.77 -78.44 9.61
N GLY A 813 18.75 -78.52 8.71
CA GLY A 813 18.52 -78.76 7.27
C GLY A 813 19.66 -79.51 6.56
N ASN A 814 19.76 -79.38 5.24
CA ASN A 814 21.04 -79.58 4.54
C ASN A 814 21.38 -78.23 3.94
N ASP A 815 22.16 -77.48 4.71
CA ASP A 815 22.24 -76.05 4.53
C ASP A 815 23.46 -75.72 3.66
N THR A 816 23.36 -74.62 2.93
CA THR A 816 24.52 -74.08 2.19
C THR A 816 24.88 -72.75 2.80
N LEU A 817 26.07 -72.73 3.39
CA LEU A 817 26.62 -71.56 4.06
C LEU A 817 27.73 -71.03 3.17
N TRP A 818 27.57 -69.80 2.73
CA TRP A 818 28.59 -68.99 2.10
C TRP A 818 29.04 -68.00 3.17
N GLY A 819 30.32 -67.85 3.49
CA GLY A 819 30.76 -66.64 4.19
C GLY A 819 30.69 -65.46 3.21
N GLU A 820 30.90 -65.72 1.91
CA GLU A 820 31.25 -64.64 0.99
C GLU A 820 32.45 -63.90 1.56
N ALA A 821 32.57 -62.58 1.53
CA ALA A 821 33.71 -61.94 2.18
C ALA A 821 33.60 -62.07 3.71
N GLY A 822 34.67 -62.18 4.49
CA GLY A 822 34.58 -62.01 5.95
C GLY A 822 35.70 -62.68 6.76
N ASN A 823 35.54 -63.01 8.03
CA ASN A 823 36.35 -63.98 8.79
C ASN A 823 35.38 -64.92 9.49
N ASP A 824 34.54 -65.49 8.66
CA ASP A 824 33.25 -65.96 9.05
C ASP A 824 33.33 -67.31 9.71
N THR A 825 32.83 -67.35 10.91
CA THR A 825 32.62 -68.54 11.70
C THR A 825 31.37 -69.28 11.24
N LEU A 826 31.52 -70.04 10.15
CA LEU A 826 30.45 -70.89 9.64
C LEU A 826 30.33 -72.17 10.46
N ALA A 827 29.10 -72.49 10.88
CA ALA A 827 28.77 -73.69 11.63
C ALA A 827 27.57 -74.44 11.02
N GLY A 828 27.86 -75.48 10.23
CA GLY A 828 26.82 -76.36 9.64
C GLY A 828 25.98 -77.12 10.68
N SER A 829 26.47 -77.29 11.90
CA SER A 829 25.75 -77.95 13.01
C SER A 829 25.35 -79.41 12.77
N SER A 830 24.19 -79.68 12.14
CA SER A 830 23.54 -81.00 12.15
C SER A 830 23.03 -81.54 10.81
N GLY A 831 23.75 -81.37 9.72
CA GLY A 831 23.38 -81.96 8.45
C GLY A 831 24.55 -82.69 7.82
N ALA A 832 24.59 -82.62 6.49
CA ALA A 832 25.77 -82.91 5.70
C ALA A 832 25.98 -81.66 4.87
N ASP A 833 26.83 -80.78 5.40
CA ASP A 833 26.75 -79.36 5.15
C ASP A 833 27.83 -78.94 4.15
N LEU A 834 27.53 -77.92 3.35
CA LEU A 834 28.48 -77.27 2.44
C LEU A 834 28.78 -75.90 3.01
N LEU A 835 30.04 -75.74 3.44
CA LEU A 835 30.57 -74.47 3.91
C LEU A 835 31.56 -74.01 2.84
N ASP A 836 31.26 -72.86 2.29
CA ASP A 836 32.09 -72.12 1.35
C ASP A 836 32.37 -70.83 2.11
N GLY A 837 33.61 -70.57 2.51
CA GLY A 837 33.97 -69.31 3.11
C GLY A 837 33.63 -68.21 2.13
N GLY A 838 33.79 -68.42 0.83
CA GLY A 838 33.80 -67.29 -0.08
C GLY A 838 35.08 -66.51 0.16
N ASP A 839 35.02 -65.20 0.05
CA ASP A 839 36.17 -64.31 0.19
C ASP A 839 36.50 -64.02 1.70
N GLY A 840 37.65 -63.44 2.05
CA GLY A 840 37.98 -63.14 3.46
C GLY A 840 38.61 -64.30 4.27
N ASN A 841 38.95 -64.13 5.56
CA ASN A 841 39.72 -65.11 6.36
C ASN A 841 38.83 -65.97 7.26
N ASP A 842 38.05 -66.86 6.68
CA ASP A 842 36.90 -67.48 7.32
C ASP A 842 37.17 -68.65 8.24
N SER A 843 36.52 -68.65 9.41
CA SER A 843 36.61 -69.73 10.39
C SER A 843 35.56 -70.84 10.22
N LEU A 844 35.72 -71.65 9.18
CA LEU A 844 34.77 -72.71 8.90
C LEU A 844 34.87 -73.88 9.90
N MET A 845 33.73 -74.26 10.48
CA MET A 845 33.57 -75.41 11.38
C MET A 845 32.47 -76.35 10.88
N GLY A 846 32.86 -77.40 10.17
CA GLY A 846 31.93 -78.42 9.66
C GLY A 846 31.08 -79.11 10.73
N GLY A 847 31.56 -79.17 11.98
CA GLY A 847 30.75 -79.66 13.10
C GLY A 847 30.72 -81.18 13.20
N ALA A 848 29.59 -81.82 12.86
CA ALA A 848 29.35 -83.22 13.19
C ALA A 848 28.91 -84.08 11.99
N SER A 849 29.75 -84.31 10.98
CA SER A 849 29.74 -85.52 10.13
C SER A 849 30.98 -85.56 9.22
N ASP A 850 30.80 -85.63 7.90
CA ASP A 850 31.85 -85.63 6.90
C ASP A 850 31.56 -84.37 6.06
N ASP A 851 32.35 -83.33 6.27
CA ASP A 851 31.99 -81.97 5.85
C ASP A 851 32.92 -81.52 4.71
N THR A 852 32.48 -80.54 3.91
CA THR A 852 33.28 -79.94 2.82
C THR A 852 33.41 -78.46 3.10
N LEU A 853 34.66 -78.02 3.27
CA LEU A 853 35.03 -76.65 3.57
C LEU A 853 35.83 -76.15 2.36
N LEU A 854 35.22 -75.24 1.63
CA LEU A 854 35.88 -74.45 0.61
C LEU A 854 36.15 -73.11 1.29
N GLY A 855 37.38 -72.62 1.23
CA GLY A 855 37.76 -71.30 1.68
C GLY A 855 37.06 -70.34 0.75
N GLY A 856 37.46 -70.27 -0.52
CA GLY A 856 36.86 -69.39 -1.51
C GLY A 856 37.93 -68.41 -1.96
N ALA A 857 37.90 -67.12 -1.65
CA ALA A 857 39.02 -66.19 -1.65
C ALA A 857 39.34 -65.74 -0.21
N GLY A 858 40.26 -64.79 -0.01
CA GLY A 858 40.74 -64.44 1.34
C GLY A 858 41.38 -65.55 2.20
N ASN A 859 41.81 -65.25 3.45
CA ASN A 859 42.83 -66.01 4.20
C ASN A 859 42.26 -67.09 5.13
N ASP A 860 41.45 -67.97 4.57
CA ASP A 860 40.52 -68.78 5.32
C ASP A 860 41.09 -69.71 6.39
N ILE A 861 40.51 -69.61 7.58
CA ILE A 861 40.79 -70.37 8.80
C ILE A 861 39.91 -71.63 8.88
N LEU A 862 40.17 -72.59 8.00
CA LEU A 862 39.37 -73.81 7.98
C LEU A 862 39.73 -74.77 9.13
N TYR A 863 38.72 -75.18 9.90
CA TYR A 863 38.83 -76.20 10.96
C TYR A 863 37.91 -77.41 10.71
N GLY A 864 38.50 -78.49 10.21
CA GLY A 864 37.79 -79.76 10.02
C GLY A 864 37.22 -80.39 11.31
N ASN A 865 37.85 -80.15 12.47
CA ASN A 865 37.43 -80.68 13.78
C ASN A 865 37.35 -82.23 13.88
N LEU A 866 36.15 -82.83 13.91
CA LEU A 866 35.93 -84.28 14.15
C LEU A 866 35.47 -85.00 12.87
N GLY A 867 36.36 -85.17 11.90
CA GLY A 867 35.99 -85.78 10.64
C GLY A 867 37.15 -86.36 9.87
N ASN A 868 36.93 -86.61 8.58
CA ASN A 868 38.03 -86.67 7.62
C ASN A 868 37.68 -85.62 6.57
N ASP A 869 38.37 -84.50 6.64
CA ASP A 869 37.86 -83.26 6.09
C ASP A 869 38.62 -82.88 4.81
N VAL A 870 37.99 -82.06 3.99
CA VAL A 870 38.58 -81.52 2.76
C VAL A 870 38.56 -80.02 2.88
N LEU A 871 39.75 -79.43 2.86
CA LEU A 871 40.01 -78.00 2.96
C LEU A 871 40.70 -77.56 1.67
N GLU A 872 40.00 -76.79 0.88
CA GLU A 872 40.53 -76.04 -0.26
C GLU A 872 40.39 -74.61 0.19
N GLY A 873 41.46 -73.83 0.15
CA GLY A 873 41.42 -72.40 0.37
C GLY A 873 40.72 -71.78 -0.83
N GLY A 874 41.46 -71.39 -1.85
CA GLY A 874 40.93 -71.23 -3.19
C GLY A 874 41.68 -70.16 -3.94
N ALA A 875 41.02 -69.06 -4.23
CA ALA A 875 41.66 -67.75 -4.21
C ALA A 875 42.02 -67.42 -2.72
N GLY A 876 42.71 -66.34 -2.42
CA GLY A 876 42.94 -65.85 -1.04
C GLY A 876 44.05 -66.45 -0.16
N SER A 877 44.62 -65.67 0.81
CA SER A 877 45.77 -66.00 1.73
C SER A 877 45.57 -67.08 2.78
N ASP A 878 45.02 -68.20 2.38
CA ASP A 878 44.32 -69.14 3.24
C ASP A 878 45.08 -69.76 4.42
N ARG A 879 44.48 -69.74 5.62
CA ARG A 879 44.99 -70.38 6.87
C ARG A 879 44.35 -71.71 7.22
N LEU A 880 44.58 -72.70 6.39
CA LEU A 880 43.98 -74.01 6.64
C LEU A 880 44.63 -74.73 7.84
N TRP A 881 43.81 -75.21 8.77
CA TRP A 881 44.19 -76.06 9.92
C TRP A 881 43.41 -77.38 9.98
N GLY A 882 44.07 -78.45 9.57
CA GLY A 882 43.49 -79.80 9.66
C GLY A 882 43.25 -80.34 11.09
N ASP A 883 43.94 -79.78 12.10
CA ASP A 883 43.86 -80.19 13.52
C ASP A 883 44.14 -81.69 13.80
N ASP A 884 43.09 -82.50 14.02
CA ASP A 884 43.09 -83.86 14.61
C ASP A 884 42.67 -84.91 13.55
N GLY A 885 43.32 -84.90 12.38
CA GLY A 885 42.93 -85.69 11.21
C GLY A 885 44.11 -86.15 10.34
N ASP A 886 43.78 -86.71 9.17
CA ASP A 886 44.72 -86.91 8.07
C ASP A 886 44.23 -86.01 6.92
N ASP A 887 44.81 -84.80 6.79
CA ASP A 887 44.17 -83.67 6.09
C ASP A 887 44.80 -83.30 4.74
N VAL A 888 44.07 -82.53 3.93
CA VAL A 888 44.50 -82.02 2.61
C VAL A 888 44.21 -80.53 2.56
N LEU A 889 45.26 -79.74 2.29
CA LEU A 889 45.22 -78.28 2.19
C LEU A 889 45.75 -77.87 0.82
N ARG A 890 45.03 -76.98 0.13
CA ARG A 890 45.45 -76.39 -1.15
C ARG A 890 44.98 -74.95 -1.15
N GLY A 891 45.90 -74.06 -1.46
CA GLY A 891 45.65 -72.67 -1.77
C GLY A 891 44.98 -72.54 -3.11
N LEU A 892 45.79 -72.60 -4.18
CA LEU A 892 45.49 -72.66 -5.62
C LEU A 892 45.68 -71.32 -6.35
N ALA A 893 45.16 -70.22 -5.82
CA ALA A 893 45.17 -68.87 -6.40
C ALA A 893 45.28 -67.82 -5.26
N ASP A 894 45.89 -66.67 -5.54
CA ASP A 894 46.26 -65.60 -4.60
C ASP A 894 47.34 -66.00 -3.58
N GLU A 895 47.46 -65.22 -2.52
CA GLU A 895 48.44 -65.46 -1.48
C GLU A 895 47.99 -66.67 -0.64
N ASP A 896 48.70 -67.27 0.34
CA ASP A 896 48.20 -68.46 1.09
C ASP A 896 48.98 -68.86 2.38
N ASP A 897 48.41 -68.88 3.62
CA ASP A 897 49.06 -69.28 4.91
C ASP A 897 48.67 -70.66 5.47
N LEU A 898 48.90 -71.70 4.69
CA LEU A 898 48.54 -73.07 5.10
C LEU A 898 49.38 -73.57 6.30
N ARG A 899 48.73 -74.26 7.27
CA ARG A 899 49.36 -74.80 8.50
C ARG A 899 48.79 -76.15 8.92
N GLY A 900 49.50 -77.22 8.59
CA GLY A 900 49.01 -78.59 8.82
C GLY A 900 48.78 -79.06 10.27
N GLY A 901 49.31 -78.38 11.30
CA GLY A 901 49.03 -78.73 12.70
C GLY A 901 49.71 -80.03 13.19
N SER A 902 48.94 -81.07 13.57
CA SER A 902 49.45 -82.31 14.20
C SER A 902 49.41 -83.55 13.29
N GLY A 903 49.78 -83.41 12.03
CA GLY A 903 49.62 -84.46 11.02
C GLY A 903 50.89 -84.78 10.26
N ASN A 904 50.71 -85.25 9.03
CA ASN A 904 51.75 -85.19 7.99
C ASN A 904 51.10 -84.52 6.78
N ASP A 905 51.55 -83.32 6.44
CA ASP A 905 50.70 -82.35 5.73
C ASP A 905 51.26 -81.96 4.35
N LEU A 906 50.41 -81.40 3.49
CA LEU A 906 50.71 -80.97 2.12
C LEU A 906 50.16 -79.56 1.91
N LEU A 907 51.02 -78.63 1.47
CA LEU A 907 50.72 -77.23 1.20
C LEU A 907 51.15 -76.89 -0.25
N GLU A 908 50.24 -76.30 -1.01
CA GLU A 908 50.45 -75.84 -2.39
C GLU A 908 49.77 -74.47 -2.43
N GLY A 909 50.53 -73.40 -2.71
CA GLY A 909 50.02 -72.04 -2.98
C GLY A 909 49.36 -72.01 -4.36
N GLY A 910 49.87 -71.33 -5.38
CA GLY A 910 49.44 -71.60 -6.75
C GLY A 910 49.62 -70.49 -7.77
N GLU A 911 48.56 -69.79 -8.16
CA GLU A 911 48.67 -68.45 -8.75
C GLU A 911 48.56 -67.46 -7.56
N GLY A 912 49.01 -66.19 -7.64
CA GLY A 912 49.05 -65.29 -6.47
C GLY A 912 50.27 -65.36 -5.56
N ASP A 913 50.28 -64.64 -4.43
CA ASP A 913 51.50 -64.27 -3.68
C ASP A 913 51.63 -65.01 -2.32
N ASP A 914 51.92 -66.30 -2.32
CA ASP A 914 51.63 -67.20 -1.20
C ASP A 914 52.51 -67.15 0.08
N THR A 915 51.93 -67.33 1.30
CA THR A 915 52.61 -67.32 2.65
C THR A 915 52.64 -68.64 3.44
N LEU A 916 53.20 -69.70 2.89
CA LEU A 916 53.03 -71.03 3.51
C LEU A 916 53.87 -71.22 4.81
N SER A 917 53.35 -71.94 5.83
CA SER A 917 54.09 -72.25 7.09
C SER A 917 53.86 -73.67 7.67
N GLY A 918 54.89 -74.51 7.62
CA GLY A 918 54.80 -75.93 7.95
C GLY A 918 54.60 -76.32 9.43
N GLY A 919 54.94 -75.45 10.40
CA GLY A 919 54.78 -75.74 11.83
C GLY A 919 55.74 -76.82 12.38
N TRP A 920 55.22 -77.85 13.10
CA TRP A 920 56.05 -78.93 13.69
C TRP A 920 56.07 -80.16 12.78
N GLY A 921 56.79 -80.06 11.68
CA GLY A 921 56.73 -81.07 10.62
C GLY A 921 58.01 -81.19 9.83
N LEU A 922 57.87 -81.65 8.60
CA LEU A 922 58.91 -81.65 7.57
C LEU A 922 58.20 -81.22 6.29
N ASP A 923 58.32 -79.94 5.93
CA ASP A 923 57.28 -79.24 5.15
C ASP A 923 57.78 -78.76 3.78
N VAL A 924 56.86 -78.40 2.88
CA VAL A 924 57.12 -78.03 1.47
C VAL A 924 56.22 -76.86 1.05
N LEU A 925 56.81 -75.79 0.51
CA LEU A 925 56.15 -74.54 0.10
C LEU A 925 56.43 -74.20 -1.37
N ARG A 926 55.44 -73.67 -2.10
CA ARG A 926 55.56 -73.18 -3.49
C ARG A 926 54.58 -72.04 -3.73
N GLY A 927 55.12 -70.95 -4.28
CA GLY A 927 54.39 -69.79 -4.74
C GLY A 927 53.87 -69.91 -6.18
N ASP A 928 54.77 -70.22 -7.12
CA ASP A 928 54.44 -70.60 -8.52
C ASP A 928 54.15 -69.41 -9.47
N ALA A 929 53.04 -68.69 -9.45
CA ALA A 929 52.82 -67.46 -10.24
C ALA A 929 52.10 -66.44 -9.37
N GLY A 930 52.26 -65.14 -9.56
CA GLY A 930 52.01 -64.15 -8.53
C GLY A 930 53.33 -63.77 -7.88
N ALA A 931 53.27 -63.09 -6.74
CA ALA A 931 54.27 -62.24 -6.13
C ALA A 931 54.60 -62.64 -4.66
N ASP A 932 54.98 -63.89 -4.46
CA ASP A 932 54.86 -64.69 -3.22
C ASP A 932 55.67 -64.34 -1.94
N ILE A 933 55.09 -64.56 -0.73
CA ILE A 933 55.68 -64.36 0.63
C ILE A 933 55.94 -65.62 1.46
N LEU A 934 56.89 -66.44 1.07
CA LEU A 934 57.09 -67.71 1.80
C LEU A 934 57.85 -67.51 3.14
N SER A 935 57.48 -68.24 4.22
CA SER A 935 58.23 -68.29 5.50
C SER A 935 58.27 -69.69 6.12
N GLY A 936 59.46 -70.27 6.17
CA GLY A 936 59.63 -71.63 6.66
C GLY A 936 59.64 -71.84 8.17
N GLY A 937 59.65 -70.75 8.96
CA GLY A 937 59.56 -70.80 10.42
C GLY A 937 60.87 -71.13 11.14
N GLY A 938 60.86 -72.12 12.04
CA GLY A 938 61.93 -72.27 13.04
C GLY A 938 63.18 -73.05 12.60
N ASP A 939 63.13 -73.70 11.44
CA ASP A 939 64.16 -74.64 10.98
C ASP A 939 64.89 -74.17 9.70
N ALA A 940 64.84 -74.82 8.54
CA ALA A 940 65.70 -74.42 7.40
C ALA A 940 65.05 -74.74 6.05
N ASP A 941 64.64 -73.69 5.33
CA ASP A 941 63.48 -73.78 4.46
C ASP A 941 63.72 -73.23 3.03
N GLU A 942 62.74 -73.38 2.13
CA GLU A 942 62.90 -73.13 0.68
C GLU A 942 61.70 -72.38 0.07
N LEU A 943 62.00 -71.25 -0.61
CA LEU A 943 61.04 -70.25 -1.10
C LEU A 943 61.24 -69.95 -2.60
N TYR A 944 60.16 -69.81 -3.35
CA TYR A 944 60.13 -69.50 -4.78
C TYR A 944 58.96 -68.56 -5.04
N GLY A 945 59.26 -67.38 -5.60
CA GLY A 945 58.30 -66.48 -6.22
C GLY A 945 57.77 -67.05 -7.53
N GLY A 946 57.79 -66.34 -8.64
CA GLY A 946 57.12 -66.84 -9.83
C GLY A 946 57.19 -65.94 -11.05
N ASP A 947 56.10 -65.92 -11.82
CA ASP A 947 55.79 -64.81 -12.73
C ASP A 947 54.94 -63.83 -11.91
N GLY A 948 55.42 -62.62 -11.60
CA GLY A 948 54.72 -61.66 -10.74
C GLY A 948 55.67 -61.05 -9.72
N SER A 949 55.42 -59.79 -9.38
CA SER A 949 56.09 -58.89 -8.44
C SER A 949 56.52 -59.39 -7.02
N ASP A 950 57.32 -60.46 -6.84
CA ASP A 950 57.38 -61.23 -5.57
C ASP A 950 58.05 -60.68 -4.27
N LYS A 951 57.57 -61.12 -3.07
CA LYS A 951 58.04 -60.73 -1.71
C LYS A 951 58.46 -61.85 -0.75
N LEU A 952 59.64 -62.43 -0.98
CA LEU A 952 60.10 -63.55 -0.17
C LEU A 952 60.69 -63.09 1.20
N MET A 953 60.51 -63.85 2.30
CA MET A 953 61.02 -63.49 3.64
C MET A 953 61.76 -64.62 4.36
N GLY A 954 62.95 -64.28 4.83
CA GLY A 954 63.81 -65.25 5.48
C GLY A 954 63.55 -65.55 6.96
N ASP A 955 63.03 -64.56 7.68
CA ASP A 955 62.93 -64.55 9.13
C ASP A 955 64.26 -64.90 9.84
N ALA A 956 64.23 -65.77 10.86
CA ALA A 956 65.38 -66.12 11.69
C ALA A 956 66.26 -67.18 11.02
N GLY A 957 66.83 -66.83 9.88
CA GLY A 957 67.50 -67.78 9.03
C GLY A 957 68.74 -67.17 8.42
N ASN A 958 69.12 -67.73 7.28
CA ASN A 958 70.00 -67.03 6.34
C ASN A 958 69.42 -67.41 4.98
N ASP A 959 68.70 -66.48 4.37
CA ASP A 959 67.61 -66.87 3.48
C ASP A 959 67.81 -66.40 2.05
N THR A 960 66.90 -66.74 1.13
CA THR A 960 67.09 -66.51 -0.32
C THR A 960 65.76 -66.24 -1.04
N LEU A 961 65.74 -65.12 -1.79
CA LEU A 961 64.56 -64.46 -2.38
C LEU A 961 64.76 -64.18 -3.90
N TYR A 962 63.69 -64.24 -4.72
CA TYR A 962 63.69 -64.10 -6.20
C TYR A 962 62.34 -63.54 -6.69
N GLY A 963 62.34 -62.47 -7.52
CA GLY A 963 61.13 -61.84 -8.11
C GLY A 963 60.88 -62.07 -9.63
N ASP A 964 61.91 -62.07 -10.47
CA ASP A 964 61.85 -62.57 -11.86
C ASP A 964 61.14 -61.68 -12.94
N LEU A 965 59.81 -61.67 -13.12
CA LEU A 965 59.09 -60.89 -14.18
C LEU A 965 57.99 -60.03 -13.53
N ASP A 966 57.75 -58.82 -14.06
CA ASP A 966 56.88 -57.80 -13.45
C ASP A 966 57.61 -57.08 -12.29
N GLY A 967 57.00 -56.09 -11.62
CA GLY A 967 57.72 -55.18 -10.72
C GLY A 967 57.77 -55.65 -9.24
N ASP A 968 58.82 -56.31 -8.78
CA ASP A 968 58.93 -57.12 -7.54
C ASP A 968 59.41 -56.42 -6.26
N LEU A 969 59.03 -56.93 -5.06
CA LEU A 969 59.36 -56.36 -3.74
C LEU A 969 59.97 -57.33 -2.71
N LEU A 970 61.28 -57.29 -2.55
CA LEU A 970 61.98 -58.23 -1.67
C LEU A 970 62.18 -57.64 -0.26
N TYR A 971 62.27 -58.47 0.78
CA TYR A 971 62.59 -58.06 2.16
C TYR A 971 63.16 -59.21 2.97
N ALA A 972 64.25 -58.98 3.67
CA ALA A 972 64.99 -60.13 4.19
C ALA A 972 65.28 -60.10 5.69
N GLY A 973 64.91 -59.00 6.36
CA GLY A 973 64.74 -58.96 7.81
C GLY A 973 66.04 -58.85 8.59
N ASP A 974 66.17 -59.66 9.65
CA ASP A 974 67.27 -59.58 10.61
C ASP A 974 68.49 -60.32 10.04
N GLY A 975 69.16 -59.66 9.12
CA GLY A 975 70.11 -60.32 8.26
C GLY A 975 71.03 -59.33 7.59
N ASP A 976 71.82 -59.84 6.65
CA ASP A 976 72.54 -59.01 5.70
C ASP A 976 72.09 -59.52 4.33
N ASP A 977 71.28 -58.75 3.59
CA ASP A 977 70.31 -59.36 2.68
C ASP A 977 70.39 -58.97 1.18
N TRP A 978 69.63 -59.69 0.32
CA TRP A 978 69.74 -59.68 -1.15
C TRP A 978 68.40 -59.63 -1.89
N LEU A 979 68.22 -58.57 -2.72
CA LEU A 979 66.96 -58.15 -3.36
C LEU A 979 67.14 -57.80 -4.87
N TYR A 980 66.12 -58.07 -5.70
CA TYR A 980 66.09 -57.97 -7.16
C TYR A 980 64.65 -57.74 -7.65
N GLY A 981 64.36 -56.54 -8.16
CA GLY A 981 63.17 -56.24 -8.99
C GLY A 981 63.23 -56.90 -10.37
N GLY A 982 62.62 -56.38 -11.42
CA GLY A 982 62.43 -57.11 -12.67
C GLY A 982 62.36 -56.24 -13.91
N ASP A 983 61.50 -56.62 -14.86
CA ASP A 983 60.97 -55.74 -15.90
C ASP A 983 59.55 -55.36 -15.42
N GLY A 984 59.26 -54.09 -15.16
CA GLY A 984 58.00 -53.66 -14.54
C GLY A 984 58.24 -52.40 -13.71
N ASP A 985 57.22 -51.97 -12.98
CA ASP A 985 57.27 -50.80 -12.11
C ASP A 985 57.59 -51.31 -10.69
N ASP A 986 58.86 -51.34 -10.33
CA ASP A 986 59.42 -52.11 -9.22
C ASP A 986 59.53 -51.32 -7.90
N VAL A 987 59.44 -52.02 -6.74
CA VAL A 987 59.61 -51.42 -5.40
C VAL A 987 60.54 -52.24 -4.53
N VAL A 988 61.51 -51.61 -3.90
CA VAL A 988 62.50 -52.33 -3.09
C VAL A 988 62.81 -51.58 -1.82
N ASP A 989 62.69 -52.29 -0.70
CA ASP A 989 63.11 -51.86 0.62
C ASP A 989 63.75 -53.04 1.33
N THR A 990 64.57 -52.73 2.27
CA THR A 990 65.74 -53.50 2.57
C THR A 990 65.91 -53.75 4.05
N GLY A 991 65.08 -53.10 4.87
CA GLY A 991 64.96 -53.32 6.31
C GLY A 991 66.10 -52.71 7.13
N SER A 992 66.24 -53.17 8.37
CA SER A 992 67.29 -52.66 9.25
C SER A 992 68.62 -53.25 8.86
N GLY A 993 69.42 -52.45 8.21
CA GLY A 993 70.65 -52.94 7.66
C GLY A 993 71.38 -51.83 6.98
N HIS A 994 72.09 -52.19 5.94
CA HIS A 994 72.74 -51.21 5.10
C HIS A 994 72.65 -51.73 3.68
N ASP A 995 71.67 -51.25 2.95
CA ASP A 995 71.08 -52.13 1.95
C ASP A 995 70.92 -51.50 0.57
N ARG A 996 70.31 -52.24 -0.38
CA ARG A 996 70.31 -51.92 -1.82
C ARG A 996 69.09 -52.36 -2.62
N ALA A 997 68.63 -51.43 -3.48
CA ALA A 997 67.41 -51.44 -4.29
C ALA A 997 67.60 -50.97 -5.75
N TRP A 998 66.78 -51.47 -6.69
CA TRP A 998 66.75 -51.09 -8.13
C TRP A 998 65.34 -51.21 -8.74
N GLY A 999 64.88 -50.17 -9.47
CA GLY A 999 63.58 -50.08 -10.17
C GLY A 999 63.59 -50.49 -11.65
N ASP A 1000 64.58 -50.03 -12.42
CA ASP A 1000 64.79 -50.43 -13.82
C ASP A 1000 63.80 -49.84 -14.87
N ALA A 1001 62.75 -50.53 -15.32
CA ALA A 1001 62.02 -50.14 -16.54
C ALA A 1001 60.51 -50.13 -16.32
N GLY A 1002 60.04 -48.98 -15.87
CA GLY A 1002 58.68 -48.77 -15.46
C GLY A 1002 58.52 -47.40 -14.83
N GLU A 1003 57.36 -47.14 -14.27
CA GLU A 1003 57.09 -46.04 -13.36
C GLU A 1003 57.43 -46.50 -11.91
N ASP A 1004 58.71 -46.56 -11.57
CA ASP A 1004 59.26 -47.28 -10.42
C ASP A 1004 59.21 -46.48 -9.10
N THR A 1005 59.20 -47.17 -7.95
CA THR A 1005 59.25 -46.52 -6.62
C THR A 1005 60.18 -47.17 -5.62
N LEU A 1006 61.08 -46.41 -5.05
CA LEU A 1006 62.11 -46.93 -4.15
C LEU A 1006 62.07 -46.20 -2.81
N SER A 1007 62.36 -46.91 -1.72
CA SER A 1007 62.64 -46.33 -0.39
C SER A 1007 63.76 -47.09 0.35
N GLY A 1008 64.33 -46.52 1.40
CA GLY A 1008 65.20 -47.33 2.26
C GLY A 1008 65.17 -47.05 3.75
N GLN A 1009 64.19 -46.30 4.27
CA GLN A 1009 63.84 -46.32 5.69
C GLN A 1009 64.99 -45.87 6.63
N ASP A 1010 65.24 -46.67 7.67
CA ASP A 1010 66.03 -46.37 8.85
C ASP A 1010 67.51 -46.65 8.56
N GLY A 1011 68.08 -45.73 7.80
CA GLY A 1011 69.29 -46.03 7.11
C GLY A 1011 69.84 -44.77 6.51
N ASN A 1012 70.48 -44.94 5.37
CA ASN A 1012 70.88 -43.80 4.57
C ASN A 1012 70.83 -44.34 3.16
N ASP A 1013 69.75 -44.03 2.46
CA ASP A 1013 69.27 -44.94 1.44
C ASP A 1013 69.41 -44.37 0.03
N THR A 1014 69.21 -45.23 -0.98
CA THR A 1014 69.57 -44.90 -2.36
C THR A 1014 68.65 -45.55 -3.37
N LEU A 1015 67.97 -44.69 -4.13
CA LEU A 1015 66.70 -44.95 -4.80
C LEU A 1015 66.72 -44.36 -6.22
N TYR A 1016 66.09 -45.04 -7.16
CA TYR A 1016 66.10 -44.72 -8.59
C TYR A 1016 64.80 -45.18 -9.24
N GLY A 1017 64.08 -44.23 -9.84
CA GLY A 1017 62.94 -44.46 -10.74
C GLY A 1017 63.40 -45.17 -12.00
N GLY A 1018 63.09 -44.66 -13.18
CA GLY A 1018 63.50 -45.38 -14.38
C GLY A 1018 63.06 -44.64 -15.61
N SER A 1019 62.05 -45.17 -16.26
CA SER A 1019 61.44 -44.55 -17.42
C SER A 1019 59.95 -44.78 -17.35
N GLY A 1020 59.24 -43.71 -17.03
CA GLY A 1020 57.88 -43.77 -16.53
C GLY A 1020 57.62 -42.51 -15.73
N GLN A 1021 56.45 -42.41 -15.14
CA GLN A 1021 56.06 -41.41 -14.14
C GLN A 1021 56.48 -41.91 -12.76
N ASP A 1022 57.77 -41.82 -12.49
CA ASP A 1022 58.42 -42.44 -11.35
C ASP A 1022 58.14 -41.67 -10.05
N SER A 1023 58.12 -42.38 -8.93
CA SER A 1023 57.97 -41.77 -7.60
C SER A 1023 58.98 -42.27 -6.60
N LEU A 1024 59.58 -41.37 -5.84
CA LEU A 1024 60.66 -41.72 -4.96
C LEU A 1024 60.44 -41.05 -3.60
N SER A 1025 60.97 -41.68 -2.54
CA SER A 1025 61.12 -41.06 -1.22
C SER A 1025 62.16 -41.80 -0.40
N GLY A 1026 63.03 -41.08 0.29
CA GLY A 1026 64.01 -41.75 1.14
C GLY A 1026 63.66 -41.86 2.61
N GLY A 1027 62.67 -41.11 3.14
CA GLY A 1027 62.15 -41.31 4.50
C GLY A 1027 62.94 -40.65 5.63
N ASP A 1028 63.25 -41.42 6.70
CA ASP A 1028 63.92 -40.91 7.90
C ASP A 1028 65.44 -40.89 7.68
N GLY A 1029 65.84 -39.85 6.98
CA GLY A 1029 67.20 -39.71 6.53
C GLY A 1029 67.36 -38.32 5.97
N ASP A 1030 68.48 -38.12 5.30
CA ASP A 1030 68.56 -37.00 4.38
C ASP A 1030 68.55 -37.64 3.01
N ASP A 1031 67.50 -37.41 2.24
CA ASP A 1031 67.12 -38.37 1.21
C ASP A 1031 67.24 -37.88 -0.23
N TYR A 1032 67.30 -38.83 -1.16
CA TYR A 1032 67.57 -38.56 -2.57
C TYR A 1032 66.62 -39.28 -3.51
N LEU A 1033 65.96 -38.45 -4.33
CA LEU A 1033 64.89 -38.83 -5.23
C LEU A 1033 65.11 -38.25 -6.63
N GLY A 1034 64.51 -38.89 -7.64
CA GLY A 1034 64.54 -38.42 -9.02
C GLY A 1034 63.52 -39.18 -9.85
N GLY A 1035 62.55 -38.42 -10.39
CA GLY A 1035 61.44 -38.89 -11.24
C GLY A 1035 61.96 -39.50 -12.52
N GLY A 1036 61.84 -38.83 -13.66
CA GLY A 1036 61.96 -39.58 -14.89
C GLY A 1036 61.73 -38.73 -16.12
N SER A 1037 60.82 -39.17 -16.99
CA SER A 1037 60.61 -38.56 -18.30
C SER A 1037 59.14 -38.36 -18.63
N SER A 1038 58.32 -38.29 -17.60
CA SER A 1038 56.86 -38.21 -17.65
C SER A 1038 56.40 -37.43 -16.41
N ALA A 1039 55.10 -37.21 -16.24
CA ALA A 1039 54.55 -36.52 -15.07
C ALA A 1039 54.86 -37.27 -13.77
N ASP A 1040 56.01 -36.97 -13.18
CA ASP A 1040 56.60 -37.65 -12.06
C ASP A 1040 56.16 -37.00 -10.75
N THR A 1041 56.26 -37.76 -9.65
CA THR A 1041 55.85 -37.26 -8.34
C THR A 1041 56.86 -37.58 -7.28
N LEU A 1042 57.35 -36.55 -6.59
CA LEU A 1042 58.46 -36.68 -5.67
C LEU A 1042 58.10 -36.13 -4.30
N TYR A 1043 58.60 -36.82 -3.26
CA TYR A 1043 58.29 -36.50 -1.87
C TYR A 1043 59.46 -36.64 -0.92
N GLY A 1044 59.74 -35.53 -0.28
CA GLY A 1044 60.89 -35.44 0.57
C GLY A 1044 60.86 -36.34 1.77
N GLY A 1045 59.77 -36.22 2.55
CA GLY A 1045 59.62 -36.84 3.84
C GLY A 1045 60.15 -35.98 4.98
N ASN A 1046 60.59 -36.61 6.07
CA ASN A 1046 61.12 -35.94 7.25
C ASN A 1046 62.61 -35.72 7.12
N GLY A 1047 62.95 -34.79 6.26
CA GLY A 1047 64.31 -34.43 6.05
C GLY A 1047 64.36 -32.98 5.69
N ALA A 1048 65.40 -32.63 4.98
CA ALA A 1048 65.37 -31.42 4.20
C ALA A 1048 65.61 -31.89 2.78
N ASP A 1049 64.54 -31.96 2.02
CA ASP A 1049 64.52 -32.91 0.93
C ASP A 1049 64.57 -32.24 -0.43
N SER A 1050 64.68 -33.05 -1.47
CA SER A 1050 64.99 -32.57 -2.80
C SER A 1050 64.26 -33.34 -3.89
N LEU A 1051 63.33 -32.63 -4.51
CA LEU A 1051 62.31 -33.14 -5.42
C LEU A 1051 62.42 -32.42 -6.77
N TYR A 1052 62.10 -33.16 -7.82
CA TYR A 1052 62.28 -32.78 -9.22
C TYR A 1052 61.30 -33.58 -10.07
N GLY A 1053 60.24 -32.94 -10.56
CA GLY A 1053 59.19 -33.55 -11.41
C GLY A 1053 59.82 -34.12 -12.67
N GLY A 1054 59.88 -33.35 -13.75
CA GLY A 1054 60.52 -33.84 -14.95
C GLY A 1054 59.89 -33.24 -16.18
N GLY A 1055 58.78 -33.78 -16.64
CA GLY A 1055 57.98 -33.10 -17.64
C GLY A 1055 56.75 -33.88 -18.06
N ASP A 1056 55.79 -33.18 -18.64
CA ASP A 1056 54.36 -33.45 -18.46
C ASP A 1056 53.93 -33.00 -17.05
N ASN A 1057 52.63 -32.96 -16.79
CA ASN A 1057 52.02 -32.31 -15.63
C ASN A 1057 52.48 -32.94 -14.31
N ASP A 1058 53.51 -32.38 -13.70
CA ASP A 1058 54.21 -32.92 -12.55
C ASP A 1058 53.55 -32.47 -11.24
N LEU A 1059 53.62 -33.34 -10.24
CA LEU A 1059 53.13 -33.06 -8.90
C LEU A 1059 54.27 -33.17 -7.90
N LEU A 1060 54.49 -32.11 -7.15
CA LEU A 1060 55.54 -32.10 -6.16
C LEU A 1060 54.97 -31.56 -4.87
N SER A 1061 55.36 -32.18 -3.76
CA SER A 1061 55.06 -31.64 -2.44
C SER A 1061 56.16 -31.87 -1.44
N GLY A 1062 56.35 -30.84 -0.62
CA GLY A 1062 57.48 -30.74 0.28
C GLY A 1062 57.31 -31.55 1.55
N ASP A 1063 56.08 -31.63 2.04
CA ASP A 1063 55.70 -32.19 3.33
C ASP A 1063 56.22 -31.38 4.53
N MET A 1064 56.99 -32.02 5.42
CA MET A 1064 57.45 -31.43 6.67
C MET A 1064 58.93 -31.13 6.56
N GLY A 1065 59.19 -29.91 6.16
CA GLY A 1065 60.54 -29.47 5.95
C GLY A 1065 60.50 -28.05 5.48
N ASP A 1066 61.68 -27.53 5.19
CA ASP A 1066 61.74 -26.35 4.35
C ASP A 1066 62.00 -26.88 2.95
N ASP A 1067 60.95 -27.03 2.15
CA ASP A 1067 61.01 -27.91 1.01
C ASP A 1067 61.11 -27.19 -0.32
N LYS A 1068 61.48 -27.97 -1.34
CA LYS A 1068 61.75 -27.43 -2.66
C LYS A 1068 61.14 -28.25 -3.78
N LEU A 1069 60.24 -27.57 -4.50
CA LEU A 1069 59.42 -28.11 -5.56
C LEU A 1069 59.64 -27.31 -6.86
N VAL A 1070 59.65 -28.01 -7.98
CA VAL A 1070 59.73 -27.48 -9.34
C VAL A 1070 58.90 -28.34 -10.31
N GLY A 1071 57.80 -27.80 -10.85
CA GLY A 1071 56.89 -28.49 -11.79
C GLY A 1071 57.46 -28.65 -13.21
N ASP A 1072 58.23 -27.66 -13.69
CA ASP A 1072 58.90 -27.66 -15.00
C ASP A 1072 57.99 -27.61 -16.26
N GLY A 1073 57.08 -28.53 -16.57
CA GLY A 1073 56.25 -28.33 -17.76
C GLY A 1073 55.10 -29.29 -18.00
N GLY A 1074 53.93 -28.70 -18.19
CA GLY A 1074 52.65 -29.36 -18.04
C GLY A 1074 51.79 -28.46 -17.16
N ASP A 1075 50.49 -28.73 -17.13
CA ASP A 1075 49.58 -28.07 -16.18
C ASP A 1075 49.85 -28.67 -14.80
N ASP A 1076 50.81 -28.07 -14.08
CA ASP A 1076 51.46 -28.61 -12.90
C ASP A 1076 50.68 -28.22 -11.64
N THR A 1077 50.71 -29.11 -10.66
CA THR A 1077 50.10 -28.88 -9.36
C THR A 1077 51.17 -28.98 -8.29
N MET A 1078 51.24 -27.97 -7.43
CA MET A 1078 52.24 -27.94 -6.38
C MET A 1078 51.63 -27.51 -5.07
N ASP A 1079 52.10 -28.16 -4.01
CA ASP A 1079 51.72 -27.86 -2.63
C ASP A 1079 52.95 -27.82 -1.74
N GLY A 1080 53.16 -26.67 -1.12
CA GLY A 1080 54.28 -26.45 -0.23
C GLY A 1080 54.25 -27.36 0.99
N GLY A 1081 53.07 -27.56 1.56
CA GLY A 1081 52.90 -28.30 2.81
C GLY A 1081 53.15 -27.45 4.06
N LEU A 1082 53.84 -28.04 5.04
CA LEU A 1082 54.08 -27.43 6.34
C LEU A 1082 55.51 -26.93 6.42
N GLY A 1083 55.72 -25.72 5.95
CA GLY A 1083 57.05 -25.17 5.85
C GLY A 1083 56.98 -23.69 5.60
N ASN A 1084 58.06 -23.16 5.04
CA ASN A 1084 57.93 -21.92 4.30
C ASN A 1084 58.35 -22.30 2.91
N ASP A 1085 57.36 -22.50 2.06
CA ASP A 1085 57.56 -23.32 0.90
C ASP A 1085 57.73 -22.47 -0.35
N THR A 1086 58.27 -23.10 -1.38
CA THR A 1086 58.57 -22.42 -2.64
C THR A 1086 58.13 -23.26 -3.81
N LEU A 1087 57.13 -22.75 -4.52
CA LEU A 1087 56.44 -23.40 -5.63
C LEU A 1087 56.59 -22.59 -6.93
N TYR A 1088 56.61 -23.29 -8.07
CA TYR A 1088 56.78 -22.69 -9.39
C TYR A 1088 56.01 -23.45 -10.47
N GLY A 1089 54.84 -22.93 -10.89
CA GLY A 1089 53.92 -23.48 -11.92
C GLY A 1089 54.62 -23.72 -13.25
N SER A 1090 55.00 -22.62 -13.89
CA SER A 1090 55.74 -22.58 -15.16
C SER A 1090 54.85 -22.55 -16.41
N ASP A 1091 54.73 -23.65 -17.17
CA ASP A 1091 54.07 -23.67 -18.48
C ASP A 1091 52.83 -24.58 -18.41
N GLY A 1092 51.64 -24.02 -18.20
CA GLY A 1092 50.40 -24.78 -18.08
C GLY A 1092 49.33 -23.98 -17.36
N ALA A 1093 48.08 -24.46 -17.38
CA ALA A 1093 47.02 -23.94 -16.52
C ALA A 1093 47.21 -24.51 -15.11
N ASP A 1094 48.03 -23.82 -14.32
CA ASP A 1094 48.64 -24.36 -13.12
C ASP A 1094 47.80 -24.07 -11.87
N SER A 1095 47.86 -25.00 -10.92
CA SER A 1095 47.19 -24.90 -9.63
C SER A 1095 48.21 -24.90 -8.51
N LEU A 1096 48.39 -23.76 -7.86
CA LEU A 1096 49.37 -23.61 -6.78
C LEU A 1096 48.66 -23.32 -5.46
N SER A 1097 49.07 -24.06 -4.44
CA SER A 1097 48.63 -23.90 -3.06
C SER A 1097 49.83 -23.73 -2.13
N GLY A 1098 49.83 -22.65 -1.36
CA GLY A 1098 50.91 -22.36 -0.43
C GLY A 1098 50.98 -23.36 0.71
N GLY A 1099 49.82 -23.75 1.23
CA GLY A 1099 49.72 -24.54 2.44
C GLY A 1099 49.68 -23.64 3.67
N ALA A 1100 50.21 -24.14 4.79
CA ALA A 1100 50.29 -23.34 6.02
C ALA A 1100 51.72 -22.88 6.23
N GLY A 1101 51.94 -21.59 6.05
CA GLY A 1101 53.27 -21.04 5.93
C GLY A 1101 53.16 -19.59 5.52
N THR A 1102 54.30 -18.92 5.31
CA THR A 1102 54.26 -17.69 4.52
C THR A 1102 54.77 -18.04 3.15
N ASP A 1103 53.85 -18.25 2.22
CA ASP A 1103 54.17 -19.00 1.02
C ASP A 1103 54.32 -18.11 -0.21
N PHE A 1104 55.10 -18.62 -1.16
CA PHE A 1104 55.37 -17.93 -2.41
C PHE A 1104 54.94 -18.80 -3.59
N MET A 1105 53.98 -18.26 -4.35
CA MET A 1105 53.39 -18.91 -5.51
C MET A 1105 53.46 -18.01 -6.74
N ALA A 1106 53.60 -18.65 -7.90
CA ALA A 1106 53.52 -18.02 -9.21
C ALA A 1106 52.96 -19.04 -10.21
N GLY A 1107 51.80 -18.72 -10.80
CA GLY A 1107 51.11 -19.55 -11.82
C GLY A 1107 51.97 -19.68 -13.06
N GLY A 1108 51.88 -18.73 -13.99
CA GLY A 1108 52.75 -18.71 -15.15
C GLY A 1108 52.01 -18.33 -16.41
N ASP A 1109 52.17 -19.13 -17.46
CA ASP A 1109 51.44 -18.97 -18.72
C ASP A 1109 50.26 -19.97 -18.75
N GLY A 1110 49.04 -19.54 -18.42
CA GLY A 1110 47.85 -20.39 -18.31
C GLY A 1110 46.63 -19.60 -17.82
N ASP A 1111 45.45 -20.22 -17.82
CA ASP A 1111 44.31 -19.68 -17.06
C ASP A 1111 44.44 -20.27 -15.64
N ASP A 1112 45.09 -19.54 -14.74
CA ASP A 1112 45.68 -20.10 -13.53
C ASP A 1112 44.82 -19.90 -12.28
N GLN A 1113 44.97 -20.81 -11.32
CA GLN A 1113 44.30 -20.77 -10.02
C GLN A 1113 45.32 -20.78 -8.89
N LEU A 1114 45.33 -19.69 -8.11
CA LEU A 1114 46.22 -19.54 -6.97
C LEU A 1114 45.41 -19.35 -5.69
N PHE A 1115 45.78 -20.13 -4.67
CA PHE A 1115 45.12 -20.15 -3.37
C PHE A 1115 46.12 -19.82 -2.27
N GLY A 1116 45.91 -18.66 -1.62
CA GLY A 1116 46.68 -18.23 -0.45
C GLY A 1116 46.42 -19.11 0.76
N ASN A 1117 45.16 -19.53 0.92
CA ASN A 1117 44.65 -20.27 2.06
C ASN A 1117 44.73 -19.45 3.36
N ALA A 1118 45.75 -19.69 4.19
CA ALA A 1118 45.86 -19.09 5.50
C ALA A 1118 47.25 -18.50 5.70
N ASP A 1119 47.27 -17.34 6.36
CA ASP A 1119 48.45 -16.56 6.78
C ASP A 1119 48.66 -15.27 5.98
N ASN A 1120 49.80 -15.01 5.34
CA ASN A 1120 49.95 -13.74 4.61
C ASN A 1120 50.71 -14.03 3.33
N ASP A 1121 49.94 -14.25 2.29
CA ASP A 1121 50.43 -14.90 1.11
C ASP A 1121 50.63 -13.92 -0.03
N SER A 1122 51.41 -14.36 -1.02
CA SER A 1122 51.73 -13.55 -2.19
C SER A 1122 51.45 -14.35 -3.45
N LEU A 1123 50.39 -13.95 -4.14
CA LEU A 1123 49.85 -14.62 -5.31
C LEU A 1123 50.01 -13.73 -6.54
N ALA A 1124 50.46 -14.31 -7.63
CA ALA A 1124 50.55 -13.66 -8.93
C ALA A 1124 50.00 -14.60 -10.01
N GLY A 1125 48.89 -14.20 -10.64
CA GLY A 1125 48.17 -15.00 -11.65
C GLY A 1125 49.04 -15.27 -12.86
N GLY A 1126 49.40 -14.21 -13.58
CA GLY A 1126 50.26 -14.33 -14.76
C GLY A 1126 49.53 -13.86 -16.02
N ALA A 1127 49.42 -14.71 -17.02
CA ALA A 1127 48.81 -14.36 -18.30
C ALA A 1127 47.67 -15.31 -18.68
N GLY A 1128 46.44 -14.94 -18.33
CA GLY A 1128 45.24 -15.75 -18.56
C GLY A 1128 43.98 -14.96 -18.25
N MET A 1129 42.85 -15.65 -18.12
CA MET A 1129 41.74 -15.16 -17.29
C MET A 1129 41.90 -15.83 -15.92
N ASP A 1130 42.53 -15.11 -14.99
CA ASP A 1130 43.03 -15.70 -13.77
C ASP A 1130 42.06 -15.49 -12.61
N THR A 1131 42.09 -16.42 -11.65
CA THR A 1131 41.28 -16.34 -10.43
C THR A 1131 42.18 -16.47 -9.22
N LEU A 1132 42.25 -15.40 -8.43
CA LEU A 1132 43.10 -15.33 -7.24
C LEU A 1132 42.25 -15.21 -5.99
N TYR A 1133 42.54 -16.08 -5.01
CA TYR A 1133 41.90 -16.11 -3.70
C TYR A 1133 42.92 -15.85 -2.60
N GLY A 1134 42.78 -14.71 -1.91
CA GLY A 1134 43.55 -14.40 -0.70
C GLY A 1134 43.10 -15.23 0.50
N GLU A 1135 41.78 -15.32 0.68
CA GLU A 1135 41.10 -16.07 1.74
C GLU A 1135 41.32 -15.50 3.14
N LEU A 1136 42.22 -16.08 3.96
CA LEU A 1136 42.45 -15.68 5.35
C LEU A 1136 43.83 -15.05 5.51
N GLY A 1137 43.93 -13.74 5.60
CA GLY A 1137 45.25 -13.14 5.71
C GLY A 1137 45.29 -11.63 5.64
N ASN A 1138 46.45 -11.08 5.28
CA ASN A 1138 46.50 -9.72 4.72
C ASN A 1138 47.24 -9.88 3.41
N ASP A 1139 46.47 -10.17 2.38
CA ASP A 1139 46.98 -10.81 1.19
C ASP A 1139 47.30 -9.79 0.11
N ARG A 1140 48.18 -10.21 -0.78
CA ARG A 1140 48.55 -9.42 -1.94
C ARG A 1140 48.24 -10.18 -3.21
N LEU A 1141 47.26 -9.66 -3.94
CA LEU A 1141 46.75 -10.24 -5.15
C LEU A 1141 47.07 -9.33 -6.33
N TRP A 1142 47.67 -9.93 -7.37
CA TRP A 1142 47.96 -9.30 -8.66
C TRP A 1142 47.32 -10.12 -9.78
N GLY A 1143 46.28 -9.56 -10.41
CA GLY A 1143 45.61 -10.17 -11.57
C GLY A 1143 46.46 -10.11 -12.84
N ASP A 1144 47.31 -9.09 -12.94
CA ASP A 1144 48.23 -8.84 -14.05
C ASP A 1144 47.55 -8.59 -15.42
N GLY A 1145 47.05 -9.58 -16.16
CA GLY A 1145 46.55 -9.32 -17.52
C GLY A 1145 45.53 -10.30 -18.06
N GLY A 1146 44.25 -9.98 -17.85
CA GLY A 1146 43.08 -10.70 -18.32
C GLY A 1146 41.83 -9.84 -18.18
N ASP A 1147 40.65 -10.47 -18.11
CA ASP A 1147 39.49 -9.86 -17.46
C ASP A 1147 39.35 -10.66 -16.14
N ASP A 1148 39.98 -10.18 -15.07
CA ASP A 1148 40.35 -11.01 -13.92
C ASP A 1148 39.39 -10.90 -12.74
N GLN A 1149 39.45 -11.91 -11.86
CA GLN A 1149 38.66 -11.98 -10.62
C GLN A 1149 39.58 -12.05 -9.41
N LEU A 1150 39.57 -10.98 -8.60
CA LEU A 1150 40.37 -10.87 -7.40
C LEU A 1150 39.47 -10.77 -6.18
N PHE A 1151 39.65 -11.71 -5.26
CA PHE A 1151 38.90 -11.79 -4.00
C PHE A 1151 39.88 -11.73 -2.83
N GLY A 1152 39.86 -10.62 -2.07
CA GLY A 1152 40.70 -10.43 -0.89
C GLY A 1152 40.32 -11.42 0.21
N GLY A 1153 39.09 -11.34 0.71
CA GLY A 1153 38.56 -12.26 1.70
C GLY A 1153 38.44 -11.62 3.08
N LEU A 1154 38.97 -12.27 4.12
CA LEU A 1154 39.02 -11.71 5.47
C LEU A 1154 40.43 -11.19 5.74
N GLY A 1155 40.60 -9.88 5.83
CA GLY A 1155 41.93 -9.29 5.91
C GLY A 1155 41.97 -7.81 5.59
N ASP A 1156 43.07 -7.13 5.89
CA ASP A 1156 43.34 -5.82 5.29
C ASP A 1156 44.06 -6.06 3.95
N ASP A 1157 43.30 -6.25 2.87
CA ASP A 1157 43.82 -6.79 1.62
C ASP A 1157 44.25 -5.71 0.62
N SER A 1158 45.16 -6.11 -0.28
CA SER A 1158 45.62 -5.25 -1.37
C SER A 1158 45.38 -5.89 -2.72
N LEU A 1159 44.45 -5.28 -3.47
CA LEU A 1159 43.99 -5.77 -4.75
C LEU A 1159 44.47 -4.87 -5.88
N HIS A 1160 45.13 -5.49 -6.86
CA HIS A 1160 45.64 -4.86 -8.07
C HIS A 1160 45.02 -5.56 -9.30
N GLY A 1161 43.95 -4.97 -9.85
CA GLY A 1161 43.30 -5.46 -11.07
C GLY A 1161 44.16 -5.30 -12.33
N GLU A 1162 44.84 -4.15 -12.45
CA GLU A 1162 45.74 -3.83 -13.56
C GLU A 1162 45.01 -3.69 -14.92
N PHE A 1163 45.29 -4.51 -15.95
CA PHE A 1163 44.73 -4.30 -17.29
C PHE A 1163 43.60 -5.29 -17.62
N GLY A 1164 42.36 -4.84 -17.56
CA GLY A 1164 41.19 -5.69 -17.81
C GLY A 1164 39.89 -4.93 -17.54
N ALA A 1165 38.73 -5.55 -17.78
CA ALA A 1165 37.50 -5.10 -17.13
C ALA A 1165 37.31 -5.96 -15.88
N ASP A 1166 37.93 -5.54 -14.78
CA ASP A 1166 38.13 -6.42 -13.63
C ASP A 1166 36.99 -6.33 -12.61
N THR A 1167 36.81 -7.43 -11.89
CA THR A 1167 35.88 -7.54 -10.75
C THR A 1167 36.71 -7.63 -9.47
N LEU A 1168 36.62 -6.59 -8.64
CA LEU A 1168 37.41 -6.47 -7.42
C LEU A 1168 36.48 -6.49 -6.21
N ALA A 1169 36.76 -7.40 -5.28
CA ALA A 1169 36.06 -7.50 -4.00
C ALA A 1169 37.09 -7.60 -2.87
N GLY A 1170 37.15 -6.56 -2.03
CA GLY A 1170 38.01 -6.53 -0.85
C GLY A 1170 37.57 -7.57 0.18
N GLY A 1171 36.31 -7.51 0.57
CA GLY A 1171 35.74 -8.40 1.56
C GLY A 1171 35.57 -7.68 2.89
N ALA A 1172 35.90 -8.31 4.01
CA ALA A 1172 35.78 -7.69 5.33
C ALA A 1172 37.15 -7.27 5.86
N GLY A 1173 37.37 -5.97 6.00
CA GLY A 1173 38.61 -5.38 6.49
C GLY A 1173 38.77 -3.94 6.02
N SER A 1174 39.94 -3.34 6.21
CA SER A 1174 40.27 -2.04 5.62
C SER A 1174 41.01 -2.25 4.31
N ASP A 1175 40.27 -2.41 3.22
CA ASP A 1175 40.81 -2.87 1.95
C ASP A 1175 41.29 -1.73 1.05
N ILE A 1176 42.26 -2.05 0.19
CA ILE A 1176 42.89 -1.07 -0.68
C ILE A 1176 42.85 -1.54 -2.14
N PHE A 1177 42.10 -0.78 -2.94
CA PHE A 1177 42.00 -0.96 -4.38
C PHE A 1177 42.99 -0.03 -5.08
N TYR A 1178 43.93 -0.61 -5.82
CA TYR A 1178 45.01 0.12 -6.46
C TYR A 1178 44.70 0.45 -7.91
N TYR A 1179 44.91 1.72 -8.26
CA TYR A 1179 44.81 2.24 -9.61
C TYR A 1179 46.11 2.92 -10.00
N ASP A 1180 46.81 2.33 -10.96
CA ASP A 1180 48.16 2.75 -11.32
C ASP A 1180 48.18 3.67 -12.55
N ALA A 1181 47.16 3.64 -13.42
CA ALA A 1181 47.03 4.51 -14.59
C ALA A 1181 45.56 4.73 -15.04
N ALA A 1182 45.29 5.86 -15.70
CA ALA A 1182 43.97 6.12 -16.30
C ALA A 1182 43.78 5.31 -17.60
N GLY A 1183 42.66 4.58 -17.69
CA GLY A 1183 42.30 3.73 -18.84
C GLY A 1183 42.59 2.25 -18.66
N GLU A 1184 42.69 1.80 -17.40
CA GLU A 1184 42.86 0.39 -16.99
C GLU A 1184 41.63 -0.47 -17.28
N GLY A 1185 40.43 0.09 -17.15
CA GLY A 1185 39.19 -0.64 -17.29
C GLY A 1185 38.09 0.17 -16.62
N GLY A 1186 36.84 -0.06 -16.98
CA GLY A 1186 35.75 0.44 -16.14
C GLY A 1186 35.51 -0.60 -15.06
N ASP A 1187 36.29 -0.57 -13.98
CA ASP A 1187 36.27 -1.64 -12.98
C ASP A 1187 35.00 -1.59 -12.15
N SER A 1188 34.59 -2.76 -11.67
CA SER A 1188 33.48 -2.91 -10.75
C SER A 1188 34.03 -3.23 -9.37
N ILE A 1189 33.82 -2.29 -8.43
CA ILE A 1189 34.14 -2.49 -7.02
C ILE A 1189 32.86 -2.90 -6.32
N LEU A 1190 32.89 -4.06 -5.67
CA LEU A 1190 31.77 -4.62 -4.92
C LEU A 1190 31.99 -4.39 -3.42
N GLY A 1191 31.00 -3.83 -2.73
CA GLY A 1191 30.96 -3.75 -1.27
C GLY A 1191 31.89 -2.71 -0.61
N PHE A 1192 32.12 -1.55 -1.24
CA PHE A 1192 33.03 -0.51 -0.73
C PHE A 1192 32.54 0.15 0.58
N SER A 1193 33.29 0.05 1.67
CA SER A 1193 32.91 0.55 3.00
C SER A 1193 33.45 1.95 3.30
N ASP A 1194 32.55 2.93 3.40
CA ASP A 1194 32.87 4.34 3.73
C ASP A 1194 33.60 4.47 5.08
N GLY A 1195 34.79 5.05 5.08
CA GLY A 1195 35.64 5.21 6.27
C GLY A 1195 36.51 3.99 6.68
N GLU A 1196 36.38 2.84 6.02
CA GLU A 1196 37.25 1.66 6.21
C GLU A 1196 38.06 1.34 4.94
N ASP A 1197 37.44 1.37 3.76
CA ASP A 1197 38.09 1.07 2.48
C ASP A 1197 38.71 2.30 1.81
N LYS A 1198 39.68 2.06 0.94
CA LYS A 1198 40.40 3.13 0.23
C LYS A 1198 40.60 2.86 -1.23
N LEU A 1199 40.33 3.90 -2.01
CA LEU A 1199 40.84 3.99 -3.37
C LEU A 1199 42.24 4.60 -3.33
N ARG A 1200 43.20 3.86 -3.89
CA ARG A 1200 44.59 4.25 -3.87
C ARG A 1200 45.11 4.53 -5.27
N PHE A 1201 45.38 5.80 -5.53
CA PHE A 1201 45.80 6.28 -6.85
C PHE A 1201 47.29 6.61 -6.89
N ASN A 1202 47.95 6.25 -7.98
CA ASN A 1202 49.35 6.59 -8.22
C ASN A 1202 49.53 8.08 -8.59
N SER A 1203 50.24 8.83 -7.74
CA SER A 1203 50.45 10.29 -7.89
C SER A 1203 51.29 10.70 -9.12
N GLU A 1204 51.96 9.77 -9.81
CA GLU A 1204 52.64 10.05 -11.08
C GLU A 1204 51.67 10.08 -12.29
N ASN A 1205 50.52 9.40 -12.19
CA ASN A 1205 49.53 9.22 -13.27
C ASN A 1205 48.16 9.90 -13.00
N PHE A 1206 47.83 10.15 -11.73
CA PHE A 1206 46.63 10.88 -11.28
C PHE A 1206 46.98 12.22 -10.59
N ILE A 1207 46.10 13.23 -10.65
CA ILE A 1207 46.32 14.53 -9.98
C ILE A 1207 45.88 14.43 -8.52
N GLU A 1208 46.77 14.76 -7.57
CA GLU A 1208 46.41 14.86 -6.14
C GLU A 1208 45.36 15.98 -5.91
N SER A 1209 44.10 15.58 -5.73
CA SER A 1209 43.02 16.44 -5.28
C SER A 1209 42.17 15.70 -4.26
N TYR A 1210 41.98 16.32 -3.09
CA TYR A 1210 41.10 15.84 -2.03
C TYR A 1210 39.79 16.65 -1.98
N ASP A 1211 39.64 17.64 -2.87
CA ASP A 1211 38.36 18.29 -3.12
C ASP A 1211 37.62 17.40 -4.14
N ILE A 1212 36.67 16.59 -3.66
CA ILE A 1212 35.74 15.80 -4.47
C ILE A 1212 34.46 16.60 -4.57
N GLU A 1213 34.07 16.97 -5.79
CA GLU A 1213 32.84 17.74 -5.99
C GLU A 1213 31.66 16.75 -6.08
N THR A 1214 30.87 16.67 -5.01
CA THR A 1214 29.62 15.90 -5.00
C THR A 1214 28.53 16.73 -5.65
N LEU A 1215 28.03 16.29 -6.81
CA LEU A 1215 27.01 16.99 -7.56
C LEU A 1215 25.72 16.16 -7.60
N SER A 1216 24.58 16.79 -7.34
CA SER A 1216 23.26 16.24 -7.70
C SER A 1216 22.88 16.59 -9.15
N GLY A 1217 23.88 16.75 -10.03
CA GLY A 1217 23.73 17.14 -11.43
C GLY A 1217 24.52 18.39 -11.85
N PHE A 1218 25.04 18.37 -13.08
CA PHE A 1218 25.88 19.42 -13.66
C PHE A 1218 25.08 20.68 -14.10
N ASP A 1219 25.18 21.78 -13.34
CA ASP A 1219 24.81 23.16 -13.73
C ASP A 1219 26.05 23.89 -14.26
N GLY A 1220 26.15 24.05 -15.58
CA GLY A 1220 27.31 24.64 -16.26
C GLY A 1220 27.50 26.16 -16.07
N SER A 1221 27.59 26.68 -14.84
CA SER A 1221 27.78 28.12 -14.61
C SER A 1221 28.70 28.56 -13.47
N ASN A 1222 29.90 27.98 -13.31
CA ASN A 1222 31.03 28.74 -12.73
C ASN A 1222 32.39 28.15 -13.08
N GLY A 1223 33.08 28.77 -14.05
CA GLY A 1223 34.41 28.31 -14.48
C GLY A 1223 35.47 28.47 -13.39
N ALA A 1224 35.78 27.37 -12.71
CA ALA A 1224 37.14 27.07 -12.27
C ALA A 1224 37.85 26.33 -13.42
N SER A 1225 39.17 26.43 -13.49
CA SER A 1225 39.96 25.98 -14.66
C SER A 1225 41.10 25.03 -14.26
N ASP A 1226 40.86 24.17 -13.27
CA ASP A 1226 41.81 23.18 -12.73
C ASP A 1226 41.10 21.79 -12.66
N ALA A 1227 41.87 20.69 -12.82
CA ALA A 1227 41.37 19.30 -12.82
C ALA A 1227 40.87 18.85 -11.44
N HIS A 1228 39.83 18.02 -11.38
CA HIS A 1228 39.16 17.56 -10.15
C HIS A 1228 38.53 16.16 -10.30
N TYR A 1229 38.17 15.53 -9.18
CA TYR A 1229 37.40 14.28 -9.13
C TYR A 1229 35.91 14.60 -8.92
N VAL A 1230 35.06 13.86 -9.61
CA VAL A 1230 33.60 13.99 -9.51
C VAL A 1230 33.03 12.64 -9.15
N PHE A 1231 32.33 12.58 -8.02
CA PHE A 1231 31.46 11.46 -7.71
C PHE A 1231 30.03 11.85 -8.05
N ASP A 1232 29.43 11.11 -8.98
CA ASP A 1232 28.01 11.24 -9.28
C ASP A 1232 27.22 10.30 -8.39
N SER A 1233 26.65 10.85 -7.31
CA SER A 1233 25.87 10.09 -6.35
C SER A 1233 24.58 9.51 -6.94
N SER A 1234 24.16 9.93 -8.14
CA SER A 1234 22.98 9.37 -8.81
C SER A 1234 23.28 8.16 -9.72
N THR A 1235 24.54 7.94 -10.06
CA THR A 1235 24.98 6.83 -10.91
C THR A 1235 26.02 5.92 -10.27
N GLY A 1236 26.56 6.30 -9.11
CA GLY A 1236 27.60 5.53 -8.39
C GLY A 1236 28.94 5.49 -9.10
N ILE A 1237 29.17 6.37 -10.07
CA ILE A 1237 30.39 6.37 -10.87
C ILE A 1237 31.36 7.41 -10.31
N PHE A 1238 32.59 6.97 -10.10
CA PHE A 1238 33.70 7.83 -9.71
C PHE A 1238 34.51 8.23 -10.96
N TYR A 1239 34.42 9.52 -11.29
CA TYR A 1239 35.02 10.10 -12.48
C TYR A 1239 36.29 10.88 -12.17
N TYR A 1240 37.21 10.84 -13.11
CA TYR A 1240 38.37 11.72 -13.14
C TYR A 1240 38.30 12.68 -14.33
N ASP A 1241 38.16 13.99 -14.05
CA ASP A 1241 38.28 15.05 -15.05
C ASP A 1241 39.70 15.63 -15.05
N ALA A 1242 40.51 15.11 -15.98
CA ALA A 1242 41.90 15.50 -16.13
C ALA A 1242 42.13 16.89 -16.76
N ASN A 1243 41.11 17.59 -17.29
CA ASN A 1243 41.32 18.80 -18.09
C ASN A 1243 40.48 20.04 -17.68
N GLY A 1244 39.58 19.92 -16.70
CA GLY A 1244 38.95 21.03 -15.99
C GLY A 1244 38.08 21.91 -16.89
N ALA A 1245 37.43 21.28 -17.85
CA ALA A 1245 36.54 21.95 -18.79
C ALA A 1245 35.20 21.23 -18.73
N ASP A 1246 34.31 21.71 -17.85
CA ASP A 1246 32.91 21.28 -17.68
C ASP A 1246 32.18 21.19 -19.04
N GLN A 1247 32.43 20.11 -19.76
CA GLN A 1247 31.89 19.79 -21.06
C GLN A 1247 31.71 18.30 -21.09
N ALA A 1248 30.45 17.92 -21.17
CA ALA A 1248 30.02 16.57 -21.47
C ALA A 1248 30.94 15.89 -22.50
N GLY A 1249 31.67 14.86 -22.05
CA GLY A 1249 32.54 14.02 -22.86
C GLY A 1249 34.05 14.25 -22.70
N GLY A 1250 34.47 14.82 -21.56
CA GLY A 1250 35.89 14.97 -21.18
C GLY A 1250 36.30 14.13 -19.96
N GLU A 1251 35.33 13.48 -19.29
CA GLU A 1251 35.50 12.70 -18.06
C GLU A 1251 35.76 11.20 -18.36
N GLU A 1252 36.63 10.54 -17.57
CA GLU A 1252 36.92 9.08 -17.63
C GLU A 1252 36.37 8.39 -16.37
N ALA A 1253 35.66 7.27 -16.54
CA ALA A 1253 35.15 6.45 -15.44
C ALA A 1253 36.28 5.54 -14.94
N LEU A 1254 36.58 5.60 -13.64
CA LEU A 1254 37.62 4.79 -13.01
C LEU A 1254 37.04 3.56 -12.34
N ALA A 1255 35.96 3.75 -11.59
CA ALA A 1255 35.29 2.67 -10.88
C ALA A 1255 33.79 2.93 -10.83
N HIS A 1256 33.04 1.83 -10.89
CA HIS A 1256 31.63 1.77 -10.58
C HIS A 1256 31.44 1.16 -9.19
N PHE A 1257 30.73 1.88 -8.33
CA PHE A 1257 30.39 1.46 -6.97
C PHE A 1257 28.94 0.97 -6.93
N ASP A 1258 28.73 -0.18 -6.31
CA ASP A 1258 27.42 -0.81 -6.14
C ASP A 1258 26.56 -0.18 -5.02
N ASN A 1259 27.15 0.62 -4.12
CA ASN A 1259 26.50 1.17 -2.91
C ASN A 1259 26.55 2.71 -2.76
N ALA A 1260 26.40 3.42 -3.88
CA ALA A 1260 26.65 4.86 -4.02
C ALA A 1260 26.01 5.82 -3.00
N ASP A 1261 24.79 5.53 -2.53
CA ASP A 1261 24.02 6.40 -1.62
C ASP A 1261 24.59 6.45 -0.19
N SER A 1262 25.46 5.51 0.14
CA SER A 1262 26.07 5.36 1.47
C SER A 1262 27.44 6.02 1.62
N ILE A 1263 28.01 6.52 0.52
CA ILE A 1263 29.39 7.03 0.47
C ILE A 1263 29.41 8.53 0.77
N VAL A 1264 30.04 8.93 1.88
CA VAL A 1264 30.26 10.33 2.25
C VAL A 1264 31.74 10.67 2.11
N TRP A 1265 32.11 11.10 0.90
CA TRP A 1265 33.46 11.59 0.59
C TRP A 1265 33.89 12.75 1.52
N ASP A 1266 34.63 12.44 2.59
CA ASP A 1266 35.16 13.42 3.54
C ASP A 1266 36.67 13.71 3.35
N GLY A 1267 37.29 12.97 2.41
CA GLY A 1267 38.67 13.09 1.99
C GLY A 1267 39.63 12.10 2.67
N ASP A 1268 39.16 11.26 3.59
CA ASP A 1268 39.97 10.18 4.21
C ASP A 1268 39.91 8.84 3.42
N ASP A 1269 38.93 8.68 2.51
CA ASP A 1269 38.69 7.46 1.68
C ASP A 1269 39.51 7.42 0.38
N ILE A 1270 40.29 8.49 0.12
CA ILE A 1270 41.20 8.57 -1.03
C ILE A 1270 42.64 8.70 -0.55
N GLU A 1271 43.50 7.84 -1.08
CA GLU A 1271 44.93 7.89 -0.81
C GLU A 1271 45.74 8.03 -2.10
N PHE A 1272 46.55 9.08 -2.19
CA PHE A 1272 47.54 9.24 -3.27
C PHE A 1272 48.92 8.82 -2.77
N VAL A 1273 49.62 7.99 -3.54
CA VAL A 1273 50.92 7.41 -3.13
C VAL A 1273 52.05 7.74 -4.10
#